data_AF-A0A246GCW9-F1
#
_entry.id   AF-A0A246GCW9-F1
#
_cell.length_a   1.000
_cell.length_b   1.000
_cell.length_c   1.000
_cell.angle_alpha   90.00
_cell.angle_beta   90.00
_cell.angle_gamma   90.00
#
_symmetry.space_group_name_H-M   'P 1'
#
loop_
_entity.id
_entity.type
_entity.pdbx_description
1 polymer ?
#
loop_
_entity_poly.entity_id
_entity_poly.type
_entity_poly.pdbx_seq_one_letter_code
_entity_poly.pdbx_strand_id
1 'polypeptide(L)'
;MKSSINRFQVKFPIWFFKILMFCLFSSILFNCNSVDSLYRLKNDYLRNRQQQDLLSAYESSSLSRKPVVEYILDSKDDLSMTYYEHFRKLCDYTKIPFNFKIVDRFNEQLKIENSARVLVINDTKRLSNQTIPVLLKFVSAGGTLIFPNIGEDQRFMYFWGMRYDSDLSYDIETKGMSINASPLGGKRQINLYSDTKHFAFAKSNFKSDLRISIWSDSQMTMPILLENNIGFGKVICCNTSKMFEKRDRGLLFTFLLKGLSGIPYPLANTSTVFLDDFPSPLYDVKQEPIKTEYNLTMNEFVYKKWWPDMKKIADKYGIKYTALLAFDYDDIRHAPFSFKQWDFAKMQGKGETKKGTSNYLTHDLLNGNHELGFHGYNHVSLLKEEWEDPEDIFFSLKATKKKWLVNNFGDFPVTYVPPSNYIDAYGIVELKKGMPSLKYFSSLYLGDKKEGGDREFDFEPCHKDLFDYPRISSGFYFNDEKYYNIFSTYLYTGVWTHFVHPDDVFQIGNTKEKKKKKYHYELRNDLGLNWKKGKKTLYSCFDDFLTEFKDLNPQSDFYAVKDAAPIVMKWRGSKYRHSIIGEKYIVTEETDFFNEKGNTWGVFFDDLSQKNKEELVNQSKNYHIADFMGGKLVSLKSNNKLAFTLEKKIIEDDLIFNKILEEYKLFEKNRGLFLAGKLGGFTTEDYLKKIEEEKRHLLALMMSQPKINYAIWNKYATYMSWDNKGDDVWVLLEKHCDKYPSKHNVNYSFELSNILGYSSEELHTKWICNQYQWNNEKLSVLKDYLSIITPSEDYDEIRKVLFKIFQLEPNCENQEAYVYHALVYAKEEAFKYLKTLDPATSYFNENLVSDISWSYVNEDEDYQNAINWSEFTPLIGADTRLSWMFELRQYVELEQFYRKYVSENPNDEAIKQKMFQIYEVLGKYDEACGVLLQIKDQKIFQEIKEHLNQQIVYFDIETQEELIRKYPTIFTAINREKIEMKIKDLYGDYLDANSSLSYFINKKTNFRNYLKYGHFDKQRNSHDFFLKHKELYSVDQTSDNKIATILELAYEFKRKQPDQIDKFFYTYGLGLEKDLSGKLYYNAKAGANYITTKYNVSTSLEYFPANYWEAYKDNIYQLQWNGAYNKYFKFLEVDSYFVTDYYPNISNVNFTLSSKLKSASNREKNFKVVPYLEGSCQFSNIDEKVKVLPVYLIKNRYFGGAGIEANLGDDYSKFKLYASGAYYFDSFEDNFMSFRMNSHYKVFKNSYLKFSLDMNFKSKYNFNTFGLGYKYLF
;
A
#
# COMPACT_ATOMS: atom_id res chain seq x y z
N MET A 1 -50.19 -59.68 16.44
CA MET A 1 -48.87 -59.48 17.08
C MET A 1 -49.06 -58.68 18.37
N LYS A 2 -49.02 -59.38 19.51
CA LYS A 2 -48.58 -58.83 20.80
C LYS A 2 -47.05 -58.70 20.74
N SER A 3 -46.48 -57.69 21.42
CA SER A 3 -45.21 -56.99 21.15
C SER A 3 -45.43 -55.88 20.10
N SER A 4 -45.54 -54.59 20.43
CA SER A 4 -44.76 -53.83 21.40
C SER A 4 -45.54 -52.59 21.89
N ILE A 5 -46.00 -52.63 23.15
CA ILE A 5 -46.28 -51.43 23.95
C ILE A 5 -45.10 -51.33 24.92
N ASN A 6 -44.21 -50.36 24.73
CA ASN A 6 -43.56 -49.57 25.79
C ASN A 6 -42.44 -48.69 25.22
N ARG A 7 -42.41 -47.44 25.72
CA ARG A 7 -41.40 -46.37 25.57
C ARG A 7 -41.51 -45.51 24.31
N PHE A 8 -42.28 -44.42 24.42
CA PHE A 8 -41.79 -43.06 24.08
C PHE A 8 -42.64 -42.02 24.85
N GLN A 9 -42.33 -41.85 26.14
CA GLN A 9 -42.42 -40.53 26.77
C GLN A 9 -41.22 -39.72 26.28
N VAL A 10 -41.44 -38.65 25.50
CA VAL A 10 -40.44 -37.58 25.36
C VAL A 10 -41.08 -36.24 25.64
N LYS A 11 -40.46 -35.58 26.62
CA LYS A 11 -40.76 -34.31 27.25
C LYS A 11 -40.81 -33.17 26.22
N PHE A 12 -41.82 -32.32 26.35
CA PHE A 12 -41.81 -30.96 25.81
C PHE A 12 -40.57 -30.21 26.34
N PRO A 13 -39.68 -29.68 25.48
CA PRO A 13 -38.56 -28.89 25.95
C PRO A 13 -39.00 -27.45 26.25
N ILE A 14 -38.69 -27.05 27.48
CA ILE A 14 -38.85 -25.76 28.18
C ILE A 14 -38.30 -24.52 27.40
N TRP A 15 -37.78 -24.68 26.18
CA TRP A 15 -37.27 -23.59 25.35
C TRP A 15 -38.37 -22.72 24.72
N PHE A 16 -39.53 -23.30 24.37
CA PHE A 16 -40.62 -22.55 23.75
C PHE A 16 -41.24 -21.53 24.72
N PHE A 17 -41.30 -21.86 26.01
CA PHE A 17 -41.79 -20.97 27.06
C PHE A 17 -40.76 -19.90 27.48
N LYS A 18 -39.45 -20.18 27.35
CA LYS A 18 -38.38 -19.21 27.60
C LYS A 18 -38.25 -18.16 26.50
N ILE A 19 -38.50 -18.53 25.24
CA ILE A 19 -38.56 -17.58 24.12
C ILE A 19 -39.80 -16.69 24.24
N LEU A 20 -40.94 -17.26 24.62
CA LEU A 20 -42.17 -16.49 24.86
C LEU A 20 -42.01 -15.52 26.04
N MET A 21 -41.38 -15.93 27.15
CA MET A 21 -41.09 -15.07 28.30
C MET A 21 -40.01 -14.01 28.01
N PHE A 22 -39.00 -14.29 27.18
CA PHE A 22 -37.99 -13.29 26.79
C PHE A 22 -38.56 -12.22 25.86
N CYS A 23 -39.47 -12.60 24.95
CA CYS A 23 -40.22 -11.68 24.10
C CYS A 23 -41.25 -10.84 24.89
N LEU A 24 -41.79 -11.38 25.99
CA LEU A 24 -42.67 -10.66 26.93
C LEU A 24 -41.89 -9.76 27.92
N PHE A 25 -40.62 -10.06 28.21
CA PHE A 25 -39.76 -9.21 29.06
C PHE A 25 -39.10 -8.07 28.26
N SER A 26 -38.86 -8.23 26.95
CA SER A 26 -38.33 -7.16 26.09
C SER A 26 -39.38 -6.13 25.67
N SER A 27 -40.67 -6.44 25.84
CA SER A 27 -41.79 -5.55 25.51
C SER A 27 -42.24 -4.66 26.68
N ILE A 28 -41.62 -4.76 27.86
CA ILE A 28 -41.95 -3.95 29.06
C ILE A 28 -40.86 -2.89 29.38
N LEU A 29 -39.74 -2.83 28.62
CA LEU A 29 -38.64 -1.87 28.86
C LEU A 29 -38.59 -0.66 27.92
N PHE A 30 -39.61 -0.41 27.09
CA PHE A 30 -39.73 0.84 26.35
C PHE A 30 -41.02 1.56 26.71
N ASN A 31 -41.04 2.12 27.92
CA ASN A 31 -42.03 3.09 28.36
C ASN A 31 -41.31 4.43 28.59
N CYS A 32 -41.77 5.45 27.84
CA CYS A 32 -41.50 6.90 27.94
C CYS A 32 -40.25 7.38 28.69
N ASN A 33 -39.34 8.06 27.96
CA ASN A 33 -39.21 9.51 28.09
C ASN A 33 -38.35 10.15 26.99
N SER A 34 -38.89 11.23 26.43
CA SER A 34 -38.26 12.35 25.71
C SER A 34 -37.43 12.05 24.46
N VAL A 35 -38.09 12.12 23.31
CA VAL A 35 -37.51 12.21 21.94
C VAL A 35 -37.41 13.69 21.48
N ASP A 36 -37.44 14.66 22.39
CA ASP A 36 -37.44 16.10 22.04
C ASP A 36 -36.21 16.90 22.49
N SER A 37 -35.11 16.24 22.87
CA SER A 37 -33.85 16.93 23.23
C SER A 37 -32.56 16.34 22.61
N LEU A 38 -32.64 15.29 21.79
CA LEU A 38 -31.46 14.65 21.20
C LEU A 38 -31.21 14.98 19.72
N TYR A 39 -32.13 15.71 19.07
CA TYR A 39 -32.04 16.07 17.64
C TYR A 39 -31.65 17.53 17.37
N ARG A 40 -31.36 18.34 18.41
CA ARG A 40 -30.86 19.73 18.27
C ARG A 40 -29.61 20.05 19.09
N LEU A 41 -28.93 19.04 19.65
CA LEU A 41 -27.72 19.25 20.47
C LEU A 41 -26.72 18.09 20.33
N LYS A 42 -26.38 17.72 19.09
CA LYS A 42 -25.13 16.97 18.81
C LYS A 42 -24.56 17.14 17.39
N ASN A 43 -25.12 18.04 16.58
CA ASN A 43 -24.54 18.44 15.30
C ASN A 43 -23.90 19.84 15.30
N ASP A 44 -23.93 20.57 16.43
CA ASP A 44 -23.22 21.85 16.61
C ASP A 44 -22.35 21.92 17.89
N TYR A 45 -22.19 20.82 18.63
CA TYR A 45 -21.40 20.78 19.89
C TYR A 45 -20.23 19.78 19.92
N LEU A 46 -19.88 19.15 18.79
CA LEU A 46 -18.62 18.39 18.64
C LEU A 46 -17.82 18.81 17.40
N ARG A 47 -18.08 20.03 16.91
CA ARG A 47 -17.29 20.67 15.83
C ARG A 47 -16.47 21.86 16.31
N ASN A 48 -16.26 22.01 17.62
CA ASN A 48 -15.26 22.91 18.20
C ASN A 48 -14.96 22.57 19.67
N ARG A 49 -14.07 21.60 19.88
CA ARG A 49 -13.06 21.64 20.95
C ARG A 49 -11.79 20.98 20.41
N GLN A 50 -10.87 21.84 19.97
CA GLN A 50 -9.44 21.60 19.81
C GLN A 50 -9.01 20.15 19.57
N GLN A 51 -9.17 19.71 18.33
CA GLN A 51 -8.07 19.01 17.70
C GLN A 51 -7.55 20.00 16.67
N GLN A 52 -6.50 20.75 17.05
CA GLN A 52 -5.64 21.39 16.07
C GLN A 52 -5.41 20.37 14.97
N ASP A 53 -5.67 20.75 13.71
CA ASP A 53 -5.21 19.98 12.55
C ASP A 53 -3.74 19.67 12.77
N LEU A 54 -3.43 18.46 13.23
CA LEU A 54 -2.06 18.04 13.57
C LEU A 54 -1.19 17.92 12.31
N LEU A 55 -1.80 18.06 11.12
CA LEU A 55 -1.18 18.00 9.81
C LEU A 55 -0.84 19.40 9.24
N SER A 56 -0.76 20.45 10.06
CA SER A 56 -0.10 21.68 9.61
C SER A 56 1.41 21.45 9.63
N ALA A 57 2.06 21.49 8.47
CA ALA A 57 3.51 21.44 8.37
C ALA A 57 4.15 22.48 9.31
N TYR A 58 5.03 22.04 10.21
CA TYR A 58 5.81 22.95 11.05
C TYR A 58 7.01 23.47 10.27
N GLU A 59 7.40 24.72 10.53
CA GLU A 59 8.66 25.24 10.03
C GLU A 59 9.83 24.51 10.74
N SER A 60 10.84 24.12 9.97
CA SER A 60 12.09 23.59 10.55
C SER A 60 12.67 24.58 11.56
N SER A 61 13.42 24.07 12.55
CA SER A 61 13.98 24.95 13.58
C SER A 61 14.79 26.10 12.96
N SER A 62 14.37 27.32 13.25
CA SER A 62 15.06 28.52 12.77
C SER A 62 16.45 28.64 13.39
N LEU A 63 17.43 29.11 12.61
CA LEU A 63 18.78 29.38 13.11
C LEU A 63 18.74 30.35 14.31
N SER A 64 19.43 30.00 15.39
CA SER A 64 19.43 30.78 16.62
C SER A 64 20.50 31.88 16.57
N ARG A 65 20.13 33.11 16.96
CA ARG A 65 21.11 34.20 17.20
C ARG A 65 21.97 33.97 18.44
N LYS A 66 21.56 33.06 19.32
CA LYS A 66 22.32 32.61 20.50
C LYS A 66 22.55 31.10 20.36
N PRO A 67 23.42 30.67 19.44
CA PRO A 67 23.68 29.25 19.24
C PRO A 67 24.40 28.67 20.45
N VAL A 68 24.10 27.41 20.76
CA VAL A 68 24.88 26.57 21.68
C VAL A 68 25.87 25.73 20.88
N VAL A 69 25.47 25.31 19.68
CA VAL A 69 26.33 24.67 18.68
C VAL A 69 26.49 25.62 17.49
N GLU A 70 27.73 25.93 17.13
CA GLU A 70 28.08 26.76 15.99
C GLU A 70 28.91 25.93 14.98
N TYR A 71 28.65 26.10 13.68
CA TYR A 71 29.35 25.38 12.61
C TYR A 71 30.06 26.37 11.68
N ILE A 72 31.33 26.12 11.34
CA ILE A 72 32.05 26.88 10.31
C ILE A 72 31.84 26.19 8.97
N LEU A 73 31.01 26.82 8.12
CA LEU A 73 30.65 26.30 6.82
C LEU A 73 31.62 26.78 5.74
N ASP A 74 32.24 25.84 5.05
CA ASP A 74 32.88 26.10 3.77
C ASP A 74 31.95 25.67 2.64
N SER A 75 31.32 26.65 1.98
CA SER A 75 30.40 26.37 0.86
C SER A 75 31.11 25.90 -0.41
N LYS A 76 32.45 25.86 -0.43
CA LYS A 76 33.25 25.32 -1.54
C LYS A 76 33.77 23.90 -1.27
N ASP A 77 33.49 23.35 -0.09
CA ASP A 77 33.86 21.99 0.30
C ASP A 77 32.59 21.15 0.50
N ASP A 78 32.38 20.16 -0.38
CA ASP A 78 31.20 19.29 -0.36
C ASP A 78 31.07 18.50 0.95
N LEU A 79 32.21 18.16 1.56
CA LEU A 79 32.22 17.45 2.85
C LEU A 79 31.77 18.38 3.98
N SER A 80 32.16 19.65 3.95
CA SER A 80 31.67 20.65 4.89
C SER A 80 30.16 20.86 4.75
N MET A 81 29.64 20.93 3.53
CA MET A 81 28.19 21.01 3.28
C MET A 81 27.45 19.78 3.80
N THR A 82 27.98 18.58 3.56
CA THR A 82 27.37 17.31 4.00
C THR A 82 27.30 17.22 5.53
N TYR A 83 28.40 17.50 6.23
CA TYR A 83 28.38 17.49 7.71
C TYR A 83 27.55 18.61 8.30
N TYR A 84 27.51 19.79 7.67
CA TYR A 84 26.60 20.85 8.07
C TYR A 84 25.16 20.34 8.12
N GLU A 85 24.68 19.64 7.09
CA GLU A 85 23.33 19.08 7.07
C GLU A 85 23.11 18.02 8.16
N HIS A 86 24.10 17.14 8.42
CA HIS A 86 24.01 16.17 9.50
C HIS A 86 23.91 16.84 10.89
N PHE A 87 24.80 17.80 11.20
CA PHE A 87 24.80 18.51 12.49
C PHE A 87 23.58 19.42 12.66
N ARG A 88 23.15 20.09 11.59
CA ARG A 88 21.91 20.88 11.58
C ARG A 88 20.71 20.00 11.88
N LYS A 89 20.59 18.83 11.22
CA LYS A 89 19.47 17.93 11.43
C LYS A 89 19.45 17.32 12.83
N LEU A 90 20.63 16.97 13.37
CA LEU A 90 20.78 16.54 14.76
C LEU A 90 20.28 17.59 15.75
N CYS A 91 20.69 18.85 15.57
CA CYS A 91 20.24 19.96 16.40
C CYS A 91 18.74 20.26 16.24
N ASP A 92 18.18 20.06 15.05
CA ASP A 92 16.74 20.19 14.80
C ASP A 92 15.92 19.11 15.53
N TYR A 93 16.36 17.85 15.52
CA TYR A 93 15.70 16.79 16.29
C TYR A 93 15.82 17.02 17.80
N THR A 94 17.02 17.32 18.27
CA THR A 94 17.33 17.50 19.70
C THR A 94 16.96 18.88 20.23
N LYS A 95 16.45 19.77 19.37
CA LYS A 95 16.05 21.14 19.69
C LYS A 95 17.17 21.99 20.29
N ILE A 96 18.42 21.58 20.12
CA ILE A 96 19.59 22.32 20.58
C ILE A 96 19.78 23.57 19.69
N PRO A 97 19.95 24.77 20.26
CA PRO A 97 20.13 25.98 19.46
C PRO A 97 21.37 25.90 18.57
N PHE A 98 21.17 26.00 17.26
CA PHE A 98 22.20 25.85 16.23
C PHE A 98 22.32 27.10 15.36
N ASN A 99 23.53 27.41 14.91
CA ASN A 99 23.79 28.40 13.88
C ASN A 99 25.08 28.05 13.12
N PHE A 100 25.33 28.72 12.00
CA PHE A 100 26.56 28.57 11.24
C PHE A 100 27.12 29.93 10.80
N LYS A 101 28.42 29.93 10.50
CA LYS A 101 29.12 31.05 9.86
C LYS A 101 29.87 30.55 8.65
N ILE A 102 29.74 31.25 7.53
CA ILE A 102 30.54 30.95 6.33
C ILE A 102 32.00 31.33 6.61
N VAL A 103 32.94 30.47 6.21
CA VAL A 103 34.37 30.59 6.52
C VAL A 103 34.96 31.97 6.19
N ASP A 104 34.60 32.57 5.06
CA ASP A 104 35.09 33.89 4.66
C ASP A 104 34.63 34.99 5.64
N ARG A 105 33.36 34.98 6.05
CA ARG A 105 32.84 35.92 7.06
C ARG A 105 33.43 35.66 8.44
N PHE A 106 33.70 34.40 8.77
CA PHE A 106 34.37 34.06 10.03
C PHE A 106 35.80 34.61 10.05
N ASN A 107 36.53 34.53 8.94
CA ASN A 107 37.87 35.13 8.81
C ASN A 107 37.86 36.66 8.93
N GLU A 108 36.80 37.33 8.47
CA GLU A 108 36.65 38.79 8.62
C GLU A 108 36.31 39.20 10.06
N GLN A 109 35.42 38.45 10.71
CA GLN A 109 34.87 38.82 12.02
C GLN A 109 35.68 38.27 13.20
N LEU A 110 36.34 37.13 13.01
CA LEU A 110 37.14 36.42 14.02
C LEU A 110 36.42 36.24 15.37
N LYS A 111 35.11 36.00 15.30
CA LYS A 111 34.22 35.98 16.46
C LYS A 111 33.41 34.69 16.53
N ILE A 112 33.48 34.03 17.68
CA ILE A 112 32.59 32.93 18.09
C ILE A 112 31.52 33.53 19.02
N GLU A 113 30.26 33.10 18.91
CA GLU A 113 29.23 33.66 19.79
C GLU A 113 29.42 33.22 21.25
N ASN A 114 29.23 34.15 22.20
CA ASN A 114 29.45 33.87 23.63
C ASN A 114 28.54 32.77 24.20
N SER A 115 27.42 32.46 23.53
CA SER A 115 26.53 31.36 23.92
C SER A 115 27.01 30.00 23.41
N ALA A 116 27.92 29.98 22.43
CA ALA A 116 28.41 28.74 21.83
C ALA A 116 29.25 27.97 22.84
N ARG A 117 28.95 26.68 22.97
CA ARG A 117 29.73 25.72 23.76
C ARG A 117 30.49 24.74 22.88
N VAL A 118 29.98 24.52 21.67
CA VAL A 118 30.58 23.65 20.67
C VAL A 118 30.79 24.45 19.39
N LEU A 119 31.98 24.34 18.81
CA LEU A 119 32.29 24.83 17.47
C LEU A 119 32.76 23.66 16.61
N VAL A 120 32.10 23.45 15.47
CA VAL A 120 32.44 22.39 14.52
C VAL A 120 33.15 22.99 13.32
N ILE A 121 34.27 22.39 12.92
CA ILE A 121 35.11 22.81 11.78
C ILE A 121 35.45 21.56 10.99
N ASN A 122 35.09 21.52 9.70
CA ASN A 122 35.47 20.42 8.81
C ASN A 122 36.90 20.61 8.29
N ASP A 123 37.10 21.53 7.35
CA ASP A 123 38.43 21.86 6.82
C ASP A 123 39.00 23.13 7.45
N THR A 124 40.29 23.11 7.74
CA THR A 124 41.06 24.19 8.34
C THR A 124 41.87 25.00 7.33
N LYS A 125 42.09 24.49 6.10
CA LYS A 125 42.98 25.11 5.10
C LYS A 125 42.63 26.56 4.77
N ARG A 126 41.34 26.88 4.66
CA ARG A 126 40.85 28.24 4.35
C ARG A 126 40.73 29.18 5.56
N LEU A 127 40.97 28.68 6.77
CA LEU A 127 41.02 29.54 7.96
C LEU A 127 42.30 30.38 7.95
N SER A 128 42.17 31.67 8.27
CA SER A 128 43.31 32.58 8.37
C SER A 128 44.16 32.27 9.60
N ASN A 129 45.45 32.63 9.60
CA ASN A 129 46.32 32.46 10.78
C ASN A 129 45.78 33.18 12.04
N GLN A 130 44.99 34.25 11.86
CA GLN A 130 44.40 35.00 12.97
C GLN A 130 43.27 34.24 13.69
N THR A 131 42.77 33.14 13.11
CA THR A 131 41.78 32.27 13.75
C THR A 131 42.37 31.43 14.88
N ILE A 132 43.67 31.11 14.85
CA ILE A 132 44.31 30.23 15.84
C ILE A 132 44.18 30.78 17.26
N PRO A 133 44.54 32.04 17.57
CA PRO A 133 44.32 32.60 18.90
C PRO A 133 42.85 32.61 19.33
N VAL A 134 41.92 32.80 18.40
CA VAL A 134 40.46 32.80 18.68
C VAL A 134 40.01 31.40 19.11
N LEU A 135 40.44 30.36 18.40
CA LEU A 135 40.14 28.97 18.71
C LEU A 135 40.80 28.53 20.02
N LEU A 136 42.05 28.93 20.26
CA LEU A 136 42.74 28.69 21.53
C LEU A 136 42.00 29.34 22.70
N LYS A 137 41.53 30.58 22.55
CA LYS A 137 40.75 31.28 23.58
C LYS A 137 39.42 30.57 23.87
N PHE A 138 38.74 30.13 22.82
CA PHE A 138 37.47 29.40 22.96
C PHE A 138 37.66 28.07 23.71
N VAL A 139 38.62 27.24 23.30
CA VAL A 139 38.86 25.96 23.96
C VAL A 139 39.43 26.14 25.37
N SER A 140 40.30 27.14 25.60
CA SER A 140 40.87 27.39 26.93
C SER A 140 39.81 27.78 27.95
N ALA A 141 38.76 28.50 27.53
CA ALA A 141 37.62 28.91 28.36
C ALA A 141 36.57 27.80 28.59
N GLY A 142 36.81 26.56 28.11
CA GLY A 142 35.89 25.44 28.29
C GLY A 142 35.05 25.09 27.05
N GLY A 143 35.25 25.77 25.93
CA GLY A 143 34.63 25.42 24.66
C GLY A 143 35.11 24.06 24.13
N THR A 144 34.28 23.42 23.30
CA THR A 144 34.63 22.15 22.63
C THR A 144 34.77 22.37 21.13
N LEU A 145 35.95 22.05 20.59
CA LEU A 145 36.18 22.03 19.14
C LEU A 145 35.95 20.62 18.61
N ILE A 146 35.23 20.50 17.50
CA ILE A 146 34.99 19.21 16.84
C ILE A 146 35.49 19.27 15.40
N PHE A 147 36.39 18.36 15.07
CA PHE A 147 36.90 18.09 13.73
C PHE A 147 36.39 16.69 13.30
N PRO A 148 35.31 16.60 12.49
CA PRO A 148 34.71 15.33 12.09
C PRO A 148 35.58 14.55 11.08
N ASN A 149 36.68 15.14 10.63
CA ASN A 149 37.79 14.54 9.89
C ASN A 149 39.11 15.21 10.34
N ILE A 150 40.25 14.69 9.89
CA ILE A 150 41.55 15.31 10.11
C ILE A 150 42.13 15.79 8.77
N GLY A 151 42.81 16.93 8.78
CA GLY A 151 43.43 17.52 7.60
C GLY A 151 44.97 17.52 7.65
N GLU A 152 45.59 18.11 6.65
CA GLU A 152 47.06 18.22 6.54
C GLU A 152 47.60 19.58 7.01
N ASP A 153 46.73 20.44 7.51
CA ASP A 153 47.10 21.78 7.96
C ASP A 153 47.93 21.71 9.25
N GLN A 154 49.25 21.86 9.08
CA GLN A 154 50.21 21.73 10.18
C GLN A 154 49.98 22.73 11.32
N ARG A 155 49.30 23.86 11.05
CA ARG A 155 48.96 24.86 12.08
C ARG A 155 48.05 24.28 13.16
N PHE A 156 47.27 23.23 12.81
CA PHE A 156 46.26 22.62 13.67
C PHE A 156 46.75 21.35 14.41
N MET A 157 47.98 20.90 14.16
CA MET A 157 48.56 19.71 14.80
C MET A 157 48.49 19.74 16.34
N TYR A 158 48.67 20.92 16.95
CA TYR A 158 48.53 21.08 18.40
C TYR A 158 47.10 20.78 18.88
N PHE A 159 46.08 21.21 18.15
CA PHE A 159 44.67 20.95 18.46
C PHE A 159 44.34 19.46 18.35
N TRP A 160 44.83 18.80 17.30
CA TRP A 160 44.63 17.36 17.08
C TRP A 160 45.45 16.46 18.02
N GLY A 161 46.29 17.03 18.88
CA GLY A 161 47.07 16.26 19.86
C GLY A 161 48.26 15.54 19.24
N MET A 162 48.76 16.00 18.10
CA MET A 162 49.95 15.45 17.46
C MET A 162 51.23 15.91 18.17
N ARG A 163 52.32 15.17 18.00
CA ARG A 163 53.65 15.60 18.47
C ARG A 163 54.29 16.59 17.51
N TYR A 164 55.18 17.45 18.01
CA TYR A 164 55.88 18.44 17.16
C TYR A 164 56.82 17.76 16.15
N ASP A 165 57.34 16.58 16.49
CA ASP A 165 58.24 15.75 15.69
C ASP A 165 57.51 14.69 14.86
N SER A 166 56.17 14.78 14.75
CA SER A 166 55.38 13.88 13.92
C SER A 166 55.81 13.95 12.46
N ASP A 167 56.09 12.79 11.85
CA ASP A 167 56.49 12.69 10.44
C ASP A 167 55.30 12.73 9.46
N LEU A 168 54.07 12.85 10.00
CA LEU A 168 52.81 12.84 9.25
C LEU A 168 52.60 11.54 8.44
N SER A 169 53.21 10.44 8.88
CA SER A 169 53.02 9.13 8.27
C SER A 169 51.56 8.65 8.33
N TYR A 170 51.10 8.02 7.25
CA TYR A 170 49.75 7.46 7.15
C TYR A 170 49.74 5.94 7.42
N ASP A 171 48.68 5.47 8.04
CA ASP A 171 48.27 4.06 8.04
C ASP A 171 47.23 3.85 6.93
N ILE A 172 47.60 3.04 5.94
CA ILE A 172 46.79 2.72 4.76
C ILE A 172 46.29 1.27 4.77
N GLU A 173 46.64 0.48 5.79
CA GLU A 173 46.31 -0.94 5.85
C GLU A 173 45.20 -1.25 6.84
N THR A 174 45.14 -0.52 7.95
CA THR A 174 44.18 -0.78 9.02
C THR A 174 42.74 -0.49 8.56
N LYS A 175 41.83 -1.40 8.93
CA LYS A 175 40.42 -1.39 8.54
C LYS A 175 39.50 -1.54 9.74
N GLY A 176 38.23 -1.20 9.52
CA GLY A 176 37.17 -1.40 10.50
C GLY A 176 37.18 -0.40 11.63
N MET A 177 36.08 -0.38 12.36
CA MET A 177 35.88 0.47 13.53
C MET A 177 35.28 -0.36 14.66
N SER A 178 36.03 -0.51 15.74
CA SER A 178 35.59 -1.20 16.95
C SER A 178 35.06 -0.20 17.96
N ILE A 179 33.77 -0.28 18.22
CA ILE A 179 33.06 0.63 19.12
C ILE A 179 32.53 -0.20 20.28
N ASN A 180 32.82 0.21 21.52
CA ASN A 180 31.98 -0.24 22.62
C ASN A 180 30.61 0.43 22.43
N ALA A 181 29.50 -0.30 22.30
CA ALA A 181 28.23 0.35 22.05
C ALA A 181 27.69 1.14 23.25
N SER A 182 28.33 1.09 24.44
CA SER A 182 27.99 1.96 25.58
C SER A 182 28.00 3.45 25.21
N PRO A 183 28.98 3.95 24.45
CA PRO A 183 28.93 5.19 23.67
C PRO A 183 27.67 5.53 22.86
N LEU A 184 26.75 4.59 22.62
CA LEU A 184 25.48 4.81 21.92
C LEU A 184 24.28 4.40 22.80
N GLY A 185 24.53 3.98 24.04
CA GLY A 185 23.53 3.47 24.97
C GLY A 185 23.36 1.95 24.98
N GLY A 186 24.22 1.18 24.32
CA GLY A 186 24.22 -0.30 24.30
C GLY A 186 25.17 -0.96 25.32
N LYS A 187 25.14 -2.31 25.43
CA LYS A 187 25.96 -3.08 26.40
C LYS A 187 27.08 -3.92 25.77
N ARG A 188 27.17 -3.99 24.44
CA ARG A 188 28.13 -4.87 23.74
C ARG A 188 29.13 -4.11 22.88
N GLN A 189 30.31 -4.69 22.67
CA GLN A 189 31.22 -4.22 21.64
C GLN A 189 30.67 -4.59 20.26
N ILE A 190 30.74 -3.65 19.32
CA ILE A 190 30.32 -3.80 17.94
C ILE A 190 31.51 -3.51 17.02
N ASN A 191 31.61 -4.26 15.93
CA ASN A 191 32.59 -3.99 14.88
C ASN A 191 31.84 -3.58 13.61
N LEU A 192 32.20 -2.41 13.08
CA LEU A 192 31.58 -1.82 11.90
C LEU A 192 32.64 -1.61 10.82
N TYR A 193 32.18 -1.44 9.58
CA TYR A 193 33.05 -1.03 8.47
C TYR A 193 34.27 -1.94 8.25
N SER A 194 34.14 -3.25 8.54
CA SER A 194 35.27 -4.21 8.61
C SER A 194 36.19 -4.22 7.39
N ASP A 195 35.66 -3.89 6.20
CA ASP A 195 36.42 -3.83 4.95
C ASP A 195 36.89 -2.42 4.55
N THR A 196 36.46 -1.39 5.28
CA THR A 196 36.78 0.02 4.99
C THR A 196 38.15 0.38 5.55
N LYS A 197 39.05 0.81 4.66
CA LYS A 197 40.35 1.41 5.04
C LYS A 197 40.12 2.85 5.47
N HIS A 198 40.74 3.25 6.57
CA HIS A 198 40.53 4.58 7.16
C HIS A 198 41.47 5.67 6.64
N PHE A 199 42.54 5.33 5.90
CA PHE A 199 43.60 6.25 5.42
C PHE A 199 43.87 7.41 6.40
N ALA A 200 44.39 7.07 7.57
CA ALA A 200 44.48 7.98 8.70
C ALA A 200 45.93 8.17 9.14
N PHE A 201 46.22 9.16 10.00
CA PHE A 201 47.56 9.29 10.55
C PHE A 201 47.89 8.10 11.44
N ALA A 202 49.11 7.59 11.30
CA ALA A 202 49.59 6.48 12.11
C ALA A 202 49.59 6.86 13.61
N LYS A 203 49.35 5.87 14.48
CA LYS A 203 49.36 6.03 15.95
C LYS A 203 50.63 6.72 16.46
N SER A 204 51.75 6.48 15.79
CA SER A 204 53.05 7.10 16.05
C SER A 204 53.08 8.61 15.83
N ASN A 205 52.03 9.28 15.34
CA ASN A 205 52.00 10.74 15.20
C ASN A 205 51.42 11.47 16.42
N PHE A 206 50.65 10.77 17.25
CA PHE A 206 49.91 11.34 18.36
C PHE A 206 50.68 11.30 19.68
N LYS A 207 50.32 12.17 20.62
CA LYS A 207 50.81 12.10 22.00
C LYS A 207 50.21 10.90 22.73
N SER A 208 50.91 10.39 23.75
CA SER A 208 50.48 9.21 24.50
C SER A 208 49.38 9.47 25.54
N ASP A 209 49.13 10.73 25.89
CA ASP A 209 48.18 11.18 26.91
C ASP A 209 46.78 11.53 26.35
N LEU A 210 46.56 11.32 25.05
CA LEU A 210 45.24 11.51 24.44
C LEU A 210 44.24 10.49 24.95
N ARG A 211 43.00 10.93 25.17
CA ARG A 211 41.90 10.02 25.47
C ARG A 211 41.32 9.50 24.16
N ILE A 212 41.32 8.18 24.01
CA ILE A 212 40.86 7.51 22.78
C ILE A 212 39.60 6.74 23.10
N SER A 213 38.49 7.11 22.46
CA SER A 213 37.18 6.48 22.72
C SER A 213 36.78 5.45 21.67
N ILE A 214 37.41 5.48 20.49
CA ILE A 214 37.12 4.58 19.37
C ILE A 214 38.43 4.19 18.69
N TRP A 215 38.57 2.90 18.41
CA TRP A 215 39.72 2.29 17.74
C TRP A 215 39.28 1.65 16.42
N SER A 216 40.22 1.42 15.52
CA SER A 216 39.98 0.67 14.29
C SER A 216 39.54 -0.77 14.57
N ASP A 217 40.23 -1.44 15.48
CA ASP A 217 39.97 -2.82 15.83
C ASP A 217 40.04 -3.05 17.34
N SER A 218 39.68 -4.27 17.76
CA SER A 218 39.77 -4.70 19.15
C SER A 218 41.21 -4.81 19.67
N GLN A 219 42.22 -4.80 18.78
CA GLN A 219 43.64 -4.84 19.12
C GLN A 219 44.22 -3.42 19.33
N MET A 220 43.41 -2.37 19.19
CA MET A 220 43.78 -0.98 19.44
C MET A 220 44.98 -0.53 18.58
N THR A 221 44.98 -0.98 17.32
CA THR A 221 46.06 -0.72 16.35
C THR A 221 46.13 0.75 15.97
N MET A 222 44.99 1.36 15.64
CA MET A 222 44.91 2.75 15.18
C MET A 222 43.77 3.52 15.88
N PRO A 223 44.04 4.72 16.44
CA PRO A 223 42.99 5.52 17.05
C PRO A 223 42.13 6.23 16.00
N ILE A 224 40.81 6.17 16.17
CA ILE A 224 39.84 6.82 15.28
C ILE A 224 39.28 8.09 15.91
N LEU A 225 38.82 8.04 17.17
CA LEU A 225 38.28 9.20 17.87
C LEU A 225 39.22 9.65 18.99
N LEU A 226 39.84 10.81 18.78
CA LEU A 226 40.82 11.43 19.66
C LEU A 226 40.16 12.56 20.46
N GLU A 227 40.37 12.58 21.77
CA GLU A 227 40.00 13.68 22.67
C GLU A 227 41.28 14.26 23.28
N ASN A 228 41.61 15.50 22.90
CA ASN A 228 42.76 16.26 23.38
C ASN A 228 42.27 17.38 24.31
N ASN A 229 42.65 17.32 25.59
CA ASN A 229 42.23 18.33 26.57
C ASN A 229 43.16 19.55 26.48
N ILE A 230 42.60 20.75 26.28
CA ILE A 230 43.35 22.01 26.17
C ILE A 230 42.71 23.03 27.11
N GLY A 231 43.48 23.48 28.11
CA GLY A 231 42.96 24.35 29.17
C GLY A 231 41.78 23.70 29.89
N PHE A 232 40.61 24.35 29.87
CA PHE A 232 39.39 23.80 30.46
C PHE A 232 38.48 23.06 29.51
N GLY A 233 38.69 23.23 28.20
CA GLY A 233 37.91 22.61 27.14
C GLY A 233 38.62 21.40 26.56
N LYS A 234 38.16 20.99 25.38
CA LYS A 234 38.67 19.81 24.69
C LYS A 234 38.51 19.94 23.19
N VAL A 235 39.34 19.22 22.46
CA VAL A 235 39.27 19.05 21.02
C VAL A 235 38.95 17.59 20.73
N ILE A 236 37.89 17.37 19.96
CA ILE A 236 37.48 16.05 19.47
C ILE A 236 37.85 15.99 17.99
N CYS A 237 38.64 14.99 17.61
CA CYS A 237 39.12 14.82 16.25
C CYS A 237 38.88 13.39 15.77
N CYS A 238 38.33 13.24 14.56
CA CYS A 238 38.18 11.96 13.90
C CYS A 238 39.35 11.71 12.95
N ASN A 239 40.28 10.86 13.35
CA ASN A 239 41.43 10.42 12.56
C ASN A 239 40.99 9.35 11.55
N THR A 240 40.27 9.77 10.52
CA THR A 240 39.86 8.91 9.40
C THR A 240 39.46 9.72 8.17
N SER A 241 39.71 9.16 6.98
CA SER A 241 39.16 9.60 5.70
C SER A 241 37.73 9.10 5.41
N LYS A 242 37.19 8.20 6.25
CA LYS A 242 35.83 7.67 6.10
C LYS A 242 34.83 8.78 6.36
N MET A 243 33.98 9.07 5.37
CA MET A 243 32.89 10.04 5.51
C MET A 243 31.76 9.46 6.39
N PHE A 244 31.34 10.19 7.42
CA PHE A 244 30.16 9.79 8.21
C PHE A 244 28.87 10.08 7.46
N GLU A 245 27.95 9.13 7.48
CA GLU A 245 26.68 9.19 6.75
C GLU A 245 25.50 9.38 7.70
N LYS A 246 24.27 9.39 7.16
CA LYS A 246 23.04 9.48 7.97
C LYS A 246 22.96 8.44 9.09
N ARG A 247 23.42 7.21 8.85
CA ARG A 247 23.47 6.13 9.86
C ARG A 247 24.39 6.44 11.05
N ASP A 248 25.36 7.34 10.86
CA ASP A 248 26.35 7.75 11.87
C ASP A 248 25.96 9.00 12.64
N ARG A 249 24.77 9.58 12.39
CA ARG A 249 24.31 10.77 13.13
C ARG A 249 24.32 10.55 14.65
N GLY A 250 24.01 9.35 15.14
CA GLY A 250 24.12 9.05 16.56
C GLY A 250 25.54 9.19 17.07
N LEU A 251 26.53 8.70 16.31
CA LEU A 251 27.95 8.87 16.60
C LEU A 251 28.36 10.35 16.59
N LEU A 252 28.00 11.12 15.55
CA LEU A 252 28.26 12.56 15.48
C LEU A 252 27.61 13.31 16.65
N PHE A 253 26.42 12.88 17.08
CA PHE A 253 25.74 13.45 18.24
C PHE A 253 26.49 13.16 19.54
N THR A 254 27.18 12.01 19.67
CA THR A 254 28.07 11.77 20.82
C THR A 254 29.16 12.84 20.92
N PHE A 255 29.67 13.34 19.79
CA PHE A 255 30.69 14.40 19.77
C PHE A 255 30.09 15.72 20.25
N LEU A 256 28.85 16.03 19.86
CA LEU A 256 28.14 17.19 20.40
C LEU A 256 27.91 17.07 21.91
N LEU A 257 27.40 15.92 22.38
CA LEU A 257 27.09 15.70 23.80
C LEU A 257 28.31 15.97 24.69
N LYS A 258 29.52 15.61 24.27
CA LYS A 258 30.78 15.89 24.98
C LYS A 258 31.04 17.37 25.27
N GLY A 259 30.54 18.29 24.44
CA GLY A 259 30.59 19.73 24.69
C GLY A 259 29.29 20.32 25.23
N LEU A 260 28.26 19.49 25.41
CA LEU A 260 26.93 19.84 25.89
C LEU A 260 26.61 19.21 27.26
N SER A 261 27.65 18.91 28.05
CA SER A 261 27.49 18.44 29.44
C SER A 261 26.54 19.36 30.22
N GLY A 262 25.52 18.76 30.86
CA GLY A 262 24.46 19.43 31.63
C GLY A 262 23.33 20.06 30.81
N ILE A 263 23.29 19.89 29.48
CA ILE A 263 22.26 20.47 28.61
C ILE A 263 21.16 19.45 28.31
N PRO A 264 19.91 19.67 28.76
CA PRO A 264 18.79 18.79 28.41
C PRO A 264 18.37 18.91 26.95
N TYR A 265 17.96 17.79 26.37
CA TYR A 265 17.32 17.72 25.06
C TYR A 265 16.09 16.78 25.09
N PRO A 266 14.99 17.12 24.39
CA PRO A 266 13.77 16.31 24.37
C PRO A 266 13.91 15.07 23.47
N LEU A 267 13.22 14.00 23.85
CA LEU A 267 13.12 12.74 23.12
C LEU A 267 11.65 12.38 22.89
N ALA A 268 11.31 11.87 21.70
CA ALA A 268 9.95 11.39 21.43
C ALA A 268 9.62 10.12 22.23
N ASN A 269 10.62 9.25 22.42
CA ASN A 269 10.55 8.06 23.27
C ASN A 269 9.42 7.09 22.87
N THR A 270 9.34 6.78 21.57
CA THR A 270 8.37 5.87 20.96
C THR A 270 9.07 4.68 20.34
N SER A 271 8.69 3.46 20.73
CA SER A 271 9.13 2.25 20.03
C SER A 271 7.94 1.57 19.34
N THR A 272 8.15 1.07 18.13
CA THR A 272 7.09 0.43 17.33
C THR A 272 7.63 -0.84 16.70
N VAL A 273 6.90 -1.95 16.91
CA VAL A 273 7.19 -3.21 16.23
C VAL A 273 6.10 -3.46 15.19
N PHE A 274 6.53 -3.62 13.94
CA PHE A 274 5.70 -3.91 12.79
C PHE A 274 5.70 -5.41 12.53
N LEU A 275 4.53 -5.93 12.19
CA LEU A 275 4.39 -7.26 11.60
C LEU A 275 4.21 -7.03 10.10
N ASP A 276 5.33 -7.06 9.37
CA ASP A 276 5.38 -6.89 7.92
C ASP A 276 4.68 -8.09 7.27
N ASP A 277 3.87 -7.85 6.24
CA ASP A 277 3.17 -8.89 5.50
C ASP A 277 2.42 -9.88 6.42
N PHE A 278 1.72 -9.31 7.39
CA PHE A 278 0.92 -10.06 8.33
C PHE A 278 -0.30 -9.25 8.74
N PRO A 279 -1.53 -9.79 8.63
CA PRO A 279 -1.84 -11.07 7.98
C PRO A 279 -1.66 -11.01 6.46
N SER A 280 -1.30 -12.14 5.86
CA SER A 280 -1.04 -12.29 4.42
C SER A 280 -1.63 -13.61 3.89
N PRO A 281 -1.67 -13.84 2.56
CA PRO A 281 -1.92 -15.18 2.02
C PRO A 281 -0.93 -16.22 2.56
N LEU A 282 -1.44 -17.39 2.93
CA LEU A 282 -0.63 -18.48 3.49
C LEU A 282 -0.76 -19.75 2.63
N TYR A 283 0.25 -20.61 2.73
CA TYR A 283 0.34 -21.82 1.92
C TYR A 283 0.54 -23.07 2.77
N ASP A 284 -0.02 -24.20 2.33
CA ASP A 284 0.14 -25.50 2.99
C ASP A 284 1.41 -26.24 2.52
N VAL A 285 2.53 -25.52 2.48
CA VAL A 285 3.86 -26.04 2.10
C VAL A 285 4.74 -26.17 3.34
N LYS A 286 5.52 -27.25 3.43
CA LYS A 286 6.51 -27.45 4.50
C LYS A 286 7.90 -27.03 4.03
N GLN A 287 8.51 -26.07 4.71
CA GLN A 287 9.86 -25.57 4.39
C GLN A 287 10.77 -25.63 5.63
N GLU A 288 12.07 -25.77 5.40
CA GLU A 288 13.07 -25.70 6.48
C GLU A 288 13.18 -24.26 7.00
N PRO A 289 13.46 -24.06 8.30
CA PRO A 289 13.73 -25.07 9.33
C PRO A 289 12.47 -25.66 9.99
N ILE A 290 11.30 -25.07 9.77
CA ILE A 290 10.03 -25.46 10.43
C ILE A 290 9.61 -26.89 10.11
N LYS A 291 9.92 -27.37 8.90
CA LYS A 291 9.71 -28.75 8.49
C LYS A 291 10.45 -29.73 9.43
N THR A 292 11.73 -29.51 9.69
CA THR A 292 12.49 -30.37 10.61
C THR A 292 12.13 -30.10 12.08
N GLU A 293 11.85 -28.84 12.44
CA GLU A 293 11.60 -28.46 13.83
C GLU A 293 10.23 -28.94 14.35
N TYR A 294 9.17 -28.75 13.56
CA TYR A 294 7.79 -29.01 13.96
C TYR A 294 7.01 -29.92 13.00
N ASN A 295 7.53 -30.17 11.79
CA ASN A 295 6.81 -30.88 10.73
C ASN A 295 5.43 -30.26 10.39
N LEU A 296 5.33 -28.93 10.48
CA LEU A 296 4.14 -28.15 10.16
C LEU A 296 4.26 -27.48 8.78
N THR A 297 3.14 -27.22 8.12
CA THR A 297 3.12 -26.31 6.97
C THR A 297 3.35 -24.86 7.41
N MET A 298 3.70 -23.97 6.48
CA MET A 298 3.82 -22.53 6.71
C MET A 298 2.53 -21.96 7.31
N ASN A 299 1.38 -22.24 6.69
CA ASN A 299 0.06 -21.90 7.25
C ASN A 299 -0.09 -22.37 8.71
N GLU A 300 0.15 -23.66 8.98
CA GLU A 300 0.06 -24.22 10.34
C GLU A 300 1.03 -23.59 11.33
N PHE A 301 2.26 -23.33 10.93
CA PHE A 301 3.27 -22.68 11.76
C PHE A 301 2.82 -21.28 12.14
N VAL A 302 2.33 -20.49 11.19
CA VAL A 302 1.91 -19.11 11.44
C VAL A 302 0.79 -19.04 12.49
N TYR A 303 -0.31 -19.80 12.32
CA TYR A 303 -1.44 -19.72 13.26
C TYR A 303 -1.27 -20.57 14.53
N LYS A 304 -0.51 -21.67 14.52
CA LYS A 304 -0.32 -22.55 15.71
C LYS A 304 0.90 -22.18 16.55
N LYS A 305 1.93 -21.54 15.98
CA LYS A 305 3.21 -21.28 16.65
C LYS A 305 3.59 -19.79 16.64
N TRP A 306 3.85 -19.23 15.45
CA TRP A 306 4.39 -17.87 15.33
C TRP A 306 3.47 -16.83 15.96
N TRP A 307 2.20 -16.74 15.54
CA TRP A 307 1.28 -15.72 16.07
C TRP A 307 1.01 -15.85 17.58
N PRO A 308 0.73 -17.05 18.13
CA PRO A 308 0.67 -17.24 19.58
C PRO A 308 1.94 -16.81 20.33
N ASP A 309 3.12 -17.00 19.73
CA ASP A 309 4.38 -16.60 20.32
C ASP A 309 4.62 -15.09 20.24
N MET A 310 4.24 -14.44 19.13
CA MET A 310 4.25 -12.98 19.02
C MET A 310 3.30 -12.33 20.02
N LYS A 311 2.13 -12.93 20.30
CA LYS A 311 1.24 -12.47 21.37
C LYS A 311 1.89 -12.55 22.76
N LYS A 312 2.64 -13.61 23.06
CA LYS A 312 3.40 -13.70 24.32
C LYS A 312 4.45 -12.61 24.46
N ILE A 313 5.16 -12.29 23.37
CA ILE A 313 6.12 -11.17 23.36
C ILE A 313 5.38 -9.85 23.59
N ALA A 314 4.23 -9.64 22.94
CA ALA A 314 3.41 -8.45 23.18
C ALA A 314 2.95 -8.33 24.62
N ASP A 315 2.48 -9.40 25.23
CA ASP A 315 2.05 -9.41 26.63
C ASP A 315 3.23 -9.17 27.58
N LYS A 316 4.40 -9.77 27.31
CA LYS A 316 5.61 -9.64 28.14
C LYS A 316 6.16 -8.21 28.18
N TYR A 317 6.20 -7.52 27.03
CA TYR A 317 6.82 -6.20 26.91
C TYR A 317 5.82 -5.05 26.74
N GLY A 318 4.51 -5.34 26.73
CA GLY A 318 3.45 -4.37 26.50
C GLY A 318 3.40 -3.84 25.06
N ILE A 319 3.70 -4.67 24.06
CA ILE A 319 3.81 -4.23 22.66
C ILE A 319 2.43 -4.15 22.00
N LYS A 320 2.14 -3.00 21.40
CA LYS A 320 1.05 -2.84 20.43
C LYS A 320 1.60 -2.89 19.01
N TYR A 321 1.50 -4.06 18.38
CA TYR A 321 1.92 -4.24 16.99
C TYR A 321 1.14 -3.37 16.00
N THR A 322 1.83 -2.99 14.92
CA THR A 322 1.22 -2.51 13.67
C THR A 322 1.41 -3.58 12.60
N ALA A 323 0.32 -4.22 12.20
CA ALA A 323 0.32 -5.34 11.26
C ALA A 323 -0.05 -4.87 9.85
N LEU A 324 0.77 -5.20 8.86
CA LEU A 324 0.68 -4.66 7.51
C LEU A 324 0.11 -5.73 6.59
N LEU A 325 -1.16 -5.54 6.22
CA LEU A 325 -1.90 -6.52 5.45
C LEU A 325 -1.60 -6.37 3.95
N ALA A 326 -1.26 -7.49 3.31
CA ALA A 326 -1.23 -7.67 1.85
C ALA A 326 -2.28 -8.71 1.45
N PHE A 327 -3.07 -8.46 0.41
CA PHE A 327 -4.17 -9.34 0.05
C PHE A 327 -3.80 -10.48 -0.92
N ASP A 328 -2.78 -10.25 -1.75
CA ASP A 328 -2.38 -11.17 -2.81
C ASP A 328 -0.85 -11.10 -3.03
N TYR A 329 -0.24 -12.18 -3.49
CA TYR A 329 1.15 -12.23 -3.93
C TYR A 329 1.27 -12.40 -5.45
N ASP A 330 0.16 -12.55 -6.17
CA ASP A 330 0.16 -12.54 -7.63
C ASP A 330 0.44 -11.13 -8.17
N ASP A 331 1.21 -11.08 -9.25
CA ASP A 331 1.63 -9.85 -9.93
C ASP A 331 0.52 -9.29 -10.85
N ILE A 332 -0.71 -9.20 -10.34
CA ILE A 332 -1.86 -8.66 -11.07
C ILE A 332 -1.85 -7.15 -10.97
N ARG A 333 -1.52 -6.48 -12.07
CA ARG A 333 -1.43 -5.02 -12.14
C ARG A 333 -2.61 -4.36 -12.85
N HIS A 334 -3.47 -5.14 -13.50
CA HIS A 334 -4.64 -4.64 -14.23
C HIS A 334 -5.92 -5.34 -13.78
N ALA A 335 -7.06 -4.67 -13.91
CA ALA A 335 -8.35 -5.27 -13.64
C ALA A 335 -8.63 -6.48 -14.58
N PRO A 336 -9.29 -7.56 -14.11
CA PRO A 336 -9.94 -7.70 -12.81
C PRO A 336 -8.99 -8.15 -11.67
N PHE A 337 -8.94 -7.37 -10.59
CA PHE A 337 -8.17 -7.68 -9.39
C PHE A 337 -8.74 -8.88 -8.61
N SER A 338 -7.90 -9.90 -8.40
CA SER A 338 -8.20 -11.14 -7.66
C SER A 338 -7.89 -11.01 -6.17
N PHE A 339 -8.57 -11.81 -5.34
CA PHE A 339 -8.29 -11.98 -3.90
C PHE A 339 -8.29 -13.46 -3.53
N LYS A 340 -8.01 -14.35 -4.50
CA LYS A 340 -8.14 -15.81 -4.32
C LYS A 340 -7.15 -16.34 -3.30
N GLN A 341 -5.91 -15.84 -3.32
CA GLN A 341 -4.85 -16.28 -2.41
C GLN A 341 -5.20 -15.98 -0.94
N TRP A 342 -5.85 -14.84 -0.68
CA TRP A 342 -6.36 -14.47 0.65
C TRP A 342 -7.24 -15.53 1.31
N ASP A 343 -8.08 -16.20 0.51
CA ASP A 343 -9.07 -17.19 0.98
C ASP A 343 -8.60 -18.65 0.79
N PHE A 344 -7.37 -18.85 0.28
CA PHE A 344 -6.83 -20.15 -0.09
C PHE A 344 -6.56 -21.05 1.12
N ALA A 345 -5.68 -20.61 2.03
CA ALA A 345 -5.34 -21.37 3.23
C ALA A 345 -6.50 -21.38 4.22
N LYS A 346 -6.81 -22.58 4.72
CA LYS A 346 -7.87 -22.79 5.72
C LYS A 346 -7.28 -23.38 6.99
N MET A 347 -7.80 -22.93 8.13
CA MET A 347 -7.45 -23.54 9.41
C MET A 347 -8.07 -24.94 9.52
N GLN A 348 -7.35 -25.86 10.15
CA GLN A 348 -7.91 -27.17 10.47
C GLN A 348 -8.85 -27.05 11.68
N GLY A 349 -10.12 -27.39 11.51
CA GLY A 349 -11.14 -27.41 12.57
C GLY A 349 -11.81 -28.79 12.70
N LYS A 350 -12.44 -29.07 13.85
CA LYS A 350 -13.33 -30.24 14.01
C LYS A 350 -14.69 -29.91 13.36
N GLY A 351 -15.01 -30.55 12.24
CA GLY A 351 -16.30 -30.44 11.53
C GLY A 351 -16.26 -29.66 10.21
N GLU A 352 -17.41 -29.48 9.56
CA GLU A 352 -17.59 -28.87 8.21
C GLU A 352 -17.36 -27.35 8.13
N THR A 353 -16.92 -26.68 9.20
CA THR A 353 -16.71 -25.21 9.21
C THR A 353 -15.22 -24.86 9.09
N LYS A 354 -14.67 -24.95 7.88
CA LYS A 354 -13.33 -24.43 7.57
C LYS A 354 -13.39 -22.90 7.41
N LYS A 355 -12.69 -22.13 8.26
CA LYS A 355 -12.50 -20.67 8.11
C LYS A 355 -11.17 -20.39 7.38
N GLY A 356 -11.13 -19.34 6.55
CA GLY A 356 -9.88 -18.87 5.93
C GLY A 356 -8.90 -18.36 7.00
N THR A 357 -7.65 -18.83 6.95
CA THR A 357 -6.66 -18.54 8.00
C THR A 357 -6.34 -17.05 8.10
N SER A 358 -6.08 -16.38 6.97
CA SER A 358 -5.70 -14.96 6.95
C SER A 358 -6.80 -14.07 7.53
N ASN A 359 -8.06 -14.37 7.19
CA ASN A 359 -9.22 -13.67 7.75
C ASN A 359 -9.39 -13.91 9.26
N TYR A 360 -9.14 -15.13 9.75
CA TYR A 360 -9.11 -15.41 11.19
C TYR A 360 -8.01 -14.64 11.91
N LEU A 361 -6.78 -14.67 11.40
CA LEU A 361 -5.64 -13.97 11.99
C LEU A 361 -5.88 -12.47 12.06
N THR A 362 -6.52 -11.89 11.03
CA THR A 362 -6.91 -10.47 11.02
C THR A 362 -7.86 -10.13 12.15
N HIS A 363 -8.92 -10.91 12.34
CA HIS A 363 -9.85 -10.68 13.43
C HIS A 363 -9.24 -10.93 14.81
N ASP A 364 -8.39 -11.95 14.97
CA ASP A 364 -7.69 -12.22 16.23
C ASP A 364 -6.72 -11.09 16.60
N LEU A 365 -6.04 -10.51 15.61
CA LEU A 365 -5.17 -9.35 15.77
C LEU A 365 -5.95 -8.11 16.22
N LEU A 366 -7.09 -7.81 15.57
CA LEU A 366 -7.96 -6.68 15.93
C LEU A 366 -8.54 -6.85 17.35
N ASN A 367 -8.92 -8.08 17.73
CA ASN A 367 -9.39 -8.38 19.09
C ASN A 367 -8.29 -8.18 20.15
N GLY A 368 -7.01 -8.29 19.78
CA GLY A 368 -5.85 -8.02 20.65
C GLY A 368 -5.55 -6.52 20.85
N ASN A 369 -6.36 -5.62 20.29
CA ASN A 369 -6.13 -4.18 20.28
C ASN A 369 -4.77 -3.80 19.66
N HIS A 370 -4.40 -4.48 18.57
CA HIS A 370 -3.29 -4.12 17.69
C HIS A 370 -3.80 -3.23 16.54
N GLU A 371 -2.89 -2.55 15.83
CA GLU A 371 -3.24 -1.79 14.63
C GLU A 371 -3.16 -2.68 13.38
N LEU A 372 -4.14 -2.51 12.49
CA LEU A 372 -4.11 -3.06 11.14
C LEU A 372 -3.80 -1.93 10.15
N GLY A 373 -2.59 -1.93 9.63
CA GLY A 373 -2.12 -1.06 8.56
C GLY A 373 -2.21 -1.73 7.18
N PHE A 374 -1.63 -1.07 6.18
CA PHE A 374 -1.76 -1.47 4.79
C PHE A 374 -0.39 -1.64 4.14
N HIS A 375 -0.18 -2.76 3.45
CA HIS A 375 1.02 -2.99 2.66
C HIS A 375 0.76 -2.75 1.17
N GLY A 376 -0.30 -3.37 0.64
CA GLY A 376 -0.68 -3.23 -0.75
C GLY A 376 -1.88 -4.09 -1.11
N TYR A 377 -2.44 -3.86 -2.29
CA TYR A 377 -3.36 -4.81 -2.89
C TYR A 377 -2.65 -6.16 -3.08
N ASN A 378 -1.51 -6.12 -3.75
CA ASN A 378 -0.56 -7.21 -3.87
C ASN A 378 0.84 -6.76 -3.42
N HIS A 379 1.85 -7.61 -3.58
CA HIS A 379 3.23 -7.35 -3.18
C HIS A 379 4.07 -6.67 -4.28
N VAL A 380 3.43 -5.99 -5.24
CA VAL A 380 4.10 -5.21 -6.31
C VAL A 380 4.38 -3.81 -5.82
N SER A 381 5.57 -3.28 -6.09
CA SER A 381 5.95 -1.94 -5.63
C SER A 381 5.14 -0.89 -6.40
N LEU A 382 4.82 0.24 -5.75
CA LEU A 382 4.08 1.31 -6.42
C LEU A 382 5.05 2.24 -7.17
N LEU A 383 5.72 1.70 -8.17
CA LEU A 383 6.63 2.42 -9.06
C LEU A 383 5.95 2.69 -10.41
N LYS A 384 6.25 3.84 -11.03
CA LYS A 384 5.72 4.18 -12.35
C LYS A 384 6.08 3.13 -13.43
N GLU A 385 7.28 2.55 -13.34
CA GLU A 385 7.73 1.50 -14.25
C GLU A 385 7.04 0.15 -14.03
N GLU A 386 6.51 -0.10 -12.82
CA GLU A 386 5.77 -1.33 -12.56
C GLU A 386 4.28 -1.18 -12.88
N TRP A 387 3.71 0.01 -12.69
CA TRP A 387 2.30 0.33 -12.94
C TRP A 387 2.16 1.35 -14.07
N GLU A 388 2.15 0.86 -15.31
CA GLU A 388 2.11 1.67 -16.53
C GLU A 388 0.90 2.63 -16.58
N ASP A 389 -0.29 2.16 -16.14
CA ASP A 389 -1.50 2.98 -16.03
C ASP A 389 -1.76 3.41 -14.56
N PRO A 390 -1.82 4.73 -14.27
CA PRO A 390 -2.11 5.23 -12.91
C PRO A 390 -3.51 4.82 -12.41
N GLU A 391 -4.48 4.65 -13.31
CA GLU A 391 -5.84 4.27 -12.92
C GLU A 391 -5.87 2.87 -12.30
N ASP A 392 -4.94 1.99 -12.64
CA ASP A 392 -4.87 0.65 -12.06
C ASP A 392 -4.43 0.62 -10.60
N ILE A 393 -3.50 1.50 -10.20
CA ILE A 393 -3.19 1.71 -8.77
C ILE A 393 -4.49 2.17 -8.07
N PHE A 394 -5.22 3.11 -8.65
CA PHE A 394 -6.46 3.59 -8.05
C PHE A 394 -7.54 2.50 -7.94
N PHE A 395 -7.77 1.73 -9.01
CA PHE A 395 -8.78 0.68 -9.04
C PHE A 395 -8.43 -0.53 -8.16
N SER A 396 -7.14 -0.90 -8.06
CA SER A 396 -6.67 -1.95 -7.15
C SER A 396 -6.93 -1.56 -5.69
N LEU A 397 -6.72 -0.29 -5.34
CA LEU A 397 -7.05 0.26 -4.02
C LEU A 397 -8.57 0.30 -3.77
N LYS A 398 -9.40 0.59 -4.79
CA LYS A 398 -10.87 0.48 -4.65
C LYS A 398 -11.32 -0.96 -4.42
N ALA A 399 -10.76 -1.92 -5.15
CA ALA A 399 -11.04 -3.34 -4.97
C ALA A 399 -10.65 -3.79 -3.56
N THR A 400 -9.49 -3.35 -3.10
CA THR A 400 -8.97 -3.58 -1.75
C THR A 400 -9.90 -3.03 -0.67
N LYS A 401 -10.39 -1.79 -0.82
CA LYS A 401 -11.37 -1.21 0.11
C LYS A 401 -12.67 -2.01 0.16
N LYS A 402 -13.14 -2.52 -0.99
CA LYS A 402 -14.31 -3.40 -1.06
C LYS A 402 -14.05 -4.70 -0.30
N LYS A 403 -12.88 -5.34 -0.48
CA LYS A 403 -12.50 -6.56 0.24
C LYS A 403 -12.40 -6.32 1.75
N TRP A 404 -11.80 -5.21 2.17
CA TRP A 404 -11.71 -4.76 3.57
C TRP A 404 -13.10 -4.66 4.23
N LEU A 405 -14.06 -4.02 3.55
CA LEU A 405 -15.44 -3.90 4.02
C LEU A 405 -16.20 -5.23 4.02
N VAL A 406 -15.99 -6.08 3.01
CA VAL A 406 -16.62 -7.42 2.92
C VAL A 406 -16.15 -8.32 4.05
N ASN A 407 -14.86 -8.25 4.41
CA ASN A 407 -14.29 -9.01 5.51
C ASN A 407 -14.56 -8.40 6.89
N ASN A 408 -15.17 -7.22 6.98
CA ASN A 408 -15.50 -6.53 8.24
C ASN A 408 -14.28 -6.21 9.13
N PHE A 409 -13.20 -5.70 8.53
CA PHE A 409 -11.98 -5.33 9.26
C PHE A 409 -12.07 -4.00 10.03
N GLY A 410 -13.21 -3.31 9.99
CA GLY A 410 -13.42 -2.04 10.67
C GLY A 410 -12.94 -0.84 9.85
N ASP A 411 -12.38 0.16 10.53
CA ASP A 411 -11.92 1.41 9.92
C ASP A 411 -10.82 1.15 8.87
N PHE A 412 -10.75 2.04 7.88
CA PHE A 412 -9.69 1.97 6.86
C PHE A 412 -8.31 2.29 7.46
N PRO A 413 -7.24 1.72 6.91
CA PRO A 413 -5.90 1.89 7.44
C PRO A 413 -5.46 3.36 7.39
N VAL A 414 -4.71 3.77 8.40
CA VAL A 414 -4.05 5.09 8.49
C VAL A 414 -2.54 5.01 8.29
N THR A 415 -1.97 3.80 8.37
CA THR A 415 -0.53 3.53 8.22
C THR A 415 -0.30 2.71 6.96
N TYR A 416 0.71 3.08 6.18
CA TYR A 416 1.11 2.39 4.96
C TYR A 416 2.60 2.07 4.93
N VAL A 417 2.95 0.93 4.34
CA VAL A 417 4.32 0.52 4.04
C VAL A 417 4.40 0.02 2.61
N PRO A 418 5.32 0.54 1.79
CA PRO A 418 5.45 0.13 0.40
C PRO A 418 5.90 -1.33 0.27
N PRO A 419 5.30 -2.12 -0.64
CA PRO A 419 5.78 -3.46 -0.99
C PRO A 419 7.24 -3.43 -1.43
N SER A 420 8.00 -4.44 -1.00
CA SER A 420 9.45 -4.53 -1.24
C SER A 420 10.28 -3.32 -0.75
N ASN A 421 9.65 -2.38 -0.05
CA ASN A 421 10.16 -1.05 0.36
C ASN A 421 10.34 -0.02 -0.77
N TYR A 422 9.86 -0.31 -1.99
CA TYR A 422 10.03 0.57 -3.14
C TYR A 422 8.77 1.40 -3.44
N ILE A 423 8.94 2.72 -3.58
CA ILE A 423 7.89 3.63 -4.05
C ILE A 423 8.53 4.90 -4.62
N ASP A 424 7.91 5.49 -5.64
CA ASP A 424 8.31 6.78 -6.18
C ASP A 424 7.26 7.87 -5.87
N ALA A 425 7.54 9.11 -6.29
CA ALA A 425 6.62 10.23 -6.09
C ALA A 425 5.25 9.99 -6.77
N TYR A 426 5.23 9.24 -7.86
CA TYR A 426 4.02 8.93 -8.63
C TYR A 426 3.12 7.95 -7.87
N GLY A 427 3.70 6.87 -7.33
CA GLY A 427 3.01 5.92 -6.47
C GLY A 427 2.44 6.56 -5.22
N ILE A 428 3.17 7.50 -4.58
CA ILE A 428 2.69 8.22 -3.38
C ILE A 428 1.41 9.02 -3.67
N VAL A 429 1.32 9.70 -4.81
CA VAL A 429 0.16 10.52 -5.19
C VAL A 429 -1.07 9.63 -5.45
N GLU A 430 -0.92 8.56 -6.25
CA GLU A 430 -2.04 7.66 -6.56
C GLU A 430 -2.47 6.84 -5.34
N LEU A 431 -1.53 6.44 -4.47
CA LEU A 431 -1.81 5.80 -3.19
C LEU A 431 -2.74 6.67 -2.33
N LYS A 432 -2.41 7.97 -2.18
CA LYS A 432 -3.21 8.90 -1.38
C LYS A 432 -4.59 9.14 -1.99
N LYS A 433 -4.70 9.16 -3.32
CA LYS A 433 -5.97 9.29 -4.05
C LYS A 433 -6.86 8.03 -3.90
N GLY A 434 -6.29 6.83 -3.97
CA GLY A 434 -7.02 5.56 -3.82
C GLY A 434 -7.39 5.24 -2.36
N MET A 435 -6.52 5.56 -1.41
CA MET A 435 -6.69 5.35 0.03
C MET A 435 -6.51 6.65 0.85
N PRO A 436 -7.45 7.62 0.78
CA PRO A 436 -7.30 8.92 1.45
C PRO A 436 -7.16 8.88 2.97
N SER A 437 -7.53 7.77 3.62
CA SER A 437 -7.41 7.57 5.07
C SER A 437 -5.98 7.49 5.57
N LEU A 438 -5.01 7.20 4.69
CA LEU A 438 -3.59 7.11 5.03
C LEU A 438 -3.06 8.45 5.54
N LYS A 439 -2.26 8.41 6.61
CA LYS A 439 -1.64 9.55 7.27
C LYS A 439 -0.16 9.32 7.55
N TYR A 440 0.23 8.07 7.83
CA TYR A 440 1.57 7.71 8.23
C TYR A 440 2.22 6.80 7.19
N PHE A 441 3.40 7.19 6.75
CA PHE A 441 4.13 6.53 5.69
C PHE A 441 5.42 5.91 6.25
N SER A 442 5.53 4.59 6.21
CA SER A 442 6.57 3.84 6.93
C SER A 442 7.49 3.07 5.99
N SER A 443 8.20 3.78 5.10
CA SER A 443 9.25 3.20 4.24
C SER A 443 10.60 3.05 4.97
N LEU A 444 11.76 3.45 4.41
CA LEU A 444 13.08 3.24 5.01
C LEU A 444 13.76 4.54 5.46
N TYR A 445 14.40 4.50 6.64
CA TYR A 445 15.14 5.64 7.18
C TYR A 445 16.48 5.84 6.43
N LEU A 446 17.08 4.74 5.98
CA LEU A 446 18.29 4.69 5.17
C LEU A 446 17.95 4.17 3.76
N GLY A 447 18.83 4.35 2.78
CA GLY A 447 18.61 3.94 1.37
C GLY A 447 18.47 5.13 0.43
N ASP A 448 18.10 4.90 -0.83
CA ASP A 448 17.92 5.96 -1.84
C ASP A 448 16.53 6.60 -1.74
N LYS A 449 16.48 7.93 -1.72
CA LYS A 449 15.23 8.71 -1.63
C LYS A 449 14.25 8.45 -2.78
N LYS A 450 14.75 8.32 -4.02
CA LYS A 450 13.93 8.09 -5.23
C LYS A 450 13.24 6.73 -5.20
N GLU A 451 13.85 5.77 -4.52
CA GLU A 451 13.39 4.41 -4.34
C GLU A 451 12.52 4.23 -3.08
N GLY A 452 12.21 5.30 -2.35
CA GLY A 452 11.42 5.22 -1.12
C GLY A 452 12.24 5.15 0.18
N GLY A 453 13.57 5.17 0.10
CA GLY A 453 14.50 5.31 1.22
C GLY A 453 14.77 6.76 1.63
N ASP A 454 15.85 6.96 2.40
CA ASP A 454 16.30 8.25 2.96
C ASP A 454 15.20 9.11 3.63
N ARG A 455 14.15 8.49 4.21
CA ARG A 455 13.08 9.26 4.87
C ARG A 455 13.50 9.77 6.23
N GLU A 456 12.92 10.88 6.65
CA GLU A 456 13.13 11.50 7.96
C GLU A 456 11.87 11.31 8.82
N PHE A 457 11.90 11.66 10.10
CA PHE A 457 10.69 11.74 10.92
C PHE A 457 10.03 13.12 10.72
N ASP A 458 9.56 13.38 9.50
CA ASP A 458 8.98 14.66 9.06
C ASP A 458 7.82 14.44 8.08
N PHE A 459 7.20 15.52 7.59
CA PHE A 459 6.20 15.44 6.53
C PHE A 459 6.80 14.95 5.20
N GLU A 460 6.07 14.09 4.49
CA GLU A 460 6.49 13.50 3.22
C GLU A 460 6.65 14.60 2.15
N PRO A 461 7.85 14.76 1.56
CA PRO A 461 8.12 15.78 0.55
C PRO A 461 7.17 15.76 -0.65
N CYS A 462 6.72 14.57 -1.08
CA CYS A 462 5.84 14.40 -2.24
C CYS A 462 4.36 14.68 -1.94
N HIS A 463 3.92 14.63 -0.67
CA HIS A 463 2.52 14.88 -0.31
C HIS A 463 2.37 15.40 1.14
N LYS A 464 2.00 16.67 1.30
CA LYS A 464 1.99 17.39 2.59
C LYS A 464 1.07 16.80 3.67
N ASP A 465 0.05 16.05 3.29
CA ASP A 465 -0.87 15.40 4.25
C ASP A 465 -0.36 14.04 4.78
N LEU A 466 0.85 13.62 4.41
CA LEU A 466 1.48 12.39 4.88
C LEU A 466 2.69 12.73 5.77
N PHE A 467 2.89 11.92 6.81
CA PHE A 467 4.01 12.03 7.72
C PHE A 467 4.85 10.75 7.69
N ASP A 468 6.14 10.90 7.47
CA ASP A 468 7.11 9.82 7.41
C ASP A 468 7.41 9.29 8.82
N TYR A 469 7.26 7.98 8.98
CA TYR A 469 7.57 7.22 10.19
C TYR A 469 8.35 5.95 9.81
N PRO A 470 9.58 6.10 9.28
CA PRO A 470 10.28 5.06 8.54
C PRO A 470 10.88 3.94 9.41
N ARG A 471 11.22 2.82 8.78
CA ARG A 471 11.90 1.64 9.31
C ARG A 471 13.38 1.91 9.62
N ILE A 472 13.81 1.60 10.83
CA ILE A 472 15.22 1.66 11.27
C ILE A 472 15.90 0.29 11.18
N SER A 473 15.21 -0.79 11.56
CA SER A 473 15.78 -2.15 11.56
C SER A 473 14.74 -3.23 11.29
N SER A 474 15.19 -4.46 11.00
CA SER A 474 14.31 -5.60 10.73
C SER A 474 14.91 -6.97 11.07
N GLY A 475 14.03 -7.96 11.22
CA GLY A 475 14.32 -9.37 11.46
C GLY A 475 14.57 -9.72 12.93
N PHE A 476 14.44 -11.00 13.27
CA PHE A 476 14.56 -11.50 14.65
C PHE A 476 16.00 -11.58 15.18
N TYR A 477 17.01 -11.39 14.33
CA TYR A 477 18.43 -11.43 14.68
C TYR A 477 19.12 -10.08 14.46
N PHE A 478 19.84 -9.62 15.50
CA PHE A 478 20.50 -8.31 15.58
C PHE A 478 22.02 -8.45 15.49
N ASN A 479 22.55 -8.42 14.26
CA ASN A 479 23.98 -8.26 14.01
C ASN A 479 24.47 -6.86 14.44
N ASP A 480 25.78 -6.61 14.35
CA ASP A 480 26.39 -5.37 14.83
C ASP A 480 25.88 -4.12 14.12
N GLU A 481 25.61 -4.21 12.81
CA GLU A 481 25.06 -3.12 12.03
C GLU A 481 23.63 -2.72 12.46
N LYS A 482 22.74 -3.72 12.63
CA LYS A 482 21.38 -3.46 13.10
C LYS A 482 21.39 -2.88 14.51
N TYR A 483 22.23 -3.43 15.38
CA TYR A 483 22.41 -2.94 16.75
C TYR A 483 22.87 -1.46 16.73
N TYR A 484 23.88 -1.13 15.92
CA TYR A 484 24.36 0.23 15.74
C TYR A 484 23.27 1.18 15.24
N ASN A 485 22.54 0.81 14.18
CA ASN A 485 21.52 1.69 13.59
C ASN A 485 20.38 2.00 14.57
N ILE A 486 19.99 1.03 15.41
CA ILE A 486 18.97 1.21 16.46
C ILE A 486 19.44 2.22 17.49
N PHE A 487 20.59 1.97 18.14
CA PHE A 487 21.07 2.82 19.23
C PHE A 487 21.56 4.19 18.75
N SER A 488 22.18 4.25 17.56
CA SER A 488 22.56 5.51 16.89
C SER A 488 21.34 6.41 16.70
N THR A 489 20.26 5.89 16.11
CA THR A 489 19.04 6.68 15.84
C THR A 489 18.28 7.01 17.12
N TYR A 490 18.17 6.05 18.04
CA TYR A 490 17.44 6.24 19.29
C TYR A 490 18.06 7.33 20.18
N LEU A 491 19.39 7.50 20.18
CA LEU A 491 20.08 8.45 21.04
C LEU A 491 19.61 9.91 20.88
N TYR A 492 19.30 10.34 19.65
CA TYR A 492 18.91 11.73 19.34
C TYR A 492 17.42 11.91 19.01
N THR A 493 16.68 10.83 18.75
CA THR A 493 15.23 10.88 18.46
C THR A 493 14.38 10.31 19.58
N GLY A 494 14.88 9.29 20.29
CA GLY A 494 14.09 8.41 21.14
C GLY A 494 13.12 7.52 20.37
N VAL A 495 13.30 7.38 19.05
CA VAL A 495 12.42 6.59 18.19
C VAL A 495 13.11 5.28 17.79
N TRP A 496 12.41 4.17 17.92
CA TRP A 496 12.84 2.88 17.36
C TRP A 496 11.70 2.20 16.61
N THR A 497 11.89 1.97 15.31
CA THR A 497 10.95 1.25 14.44
C THR A 497 11.59 -0.05 13.97
N HIS A 498 10.92 -1.17 14.22
CA HIS A 498 11.44 -2.51 13.94
C HIS A 498 10.44 -3.39 13.23
N PHE A 499 10.87 -4.08 12.18
CA PHE A 499 9.99 -4.90 11.34
C PHE A 499 10.35 -6.38 11.46
N VAL A 500 9.35 -7.22 11.71
CA VAL A 500 9.48 -8.67 11.69
C VAL A 500 8.39 -9.29 10.83
N HIS A 501 8.68 -10.41 10.19
CA HIS A 501 7.76 -11.09 9.28
C HIS A 501 7.70 -12.59 9.62
N PRO A 502 6.54 -13.26 9.49
CA PRO A 502 6.44 -14.70 9.71
C PRO A 502 7.43 -15.53 8.87
N ASP A 503 7.58 -15.18 7.59
CA ASP A 503 8.50 -15.82 6.65
C ASP A 503 10.00 -15.57 6.87
N ASP A 504 10.39 -14.66 7.78
CA ASP A 504 11.81 -14.44 8.11
C ASP A 504 12.50 -15.76 8.49
N VAL A 505 11.76 -16.70 9.11
CA VAL A 505 12.29 -18.01 9.51
C VAL A 505 12.74 -18.88 8.33
N PHE A 506 12.11 -18.74 7.17
CA PHE A 506 12.37 -19.57 5.98
C PHE A 506 13.51 -19.03 5.11
N GLN A 507 13.96 -17.79 5.33
CA GLN A 507 15.02 -17.14 4.54
C GLN A 507 16.42 -17.59 4.96
N ILE A 508 16.72 -18.88 4.76
CA ILE A 508 17.97 -19.53 5.17
C ILE A 508 19.03 -19.53 4.07
N GLY A 509 20.30 -19.34 4.44
CA GLY A 509 21.41 -19.34 3.48
C GLY A 509 21.84 -20.75 3.06
N ASN A 510 21.32 -21.28 1.94
CA ASN A 510 21.87 -22.51 1.34
C ASN A 510 23.13 -22.22 0.49
N THR A 511 24.09 -23.15 0.47
CA THR A 511 25.36 -23.07 -0.28
C THR A 511 25.19 -22.88 -1.81
N LYS A 512 24.02 -23.23 -2.35
CA LYS A 512 23.64 -23.00 -3.76
C LYS A 512 23.07 -21.60 -4.02
N GLU A 513 22.47 -20.95 -3.02
CA GLU A 513 21.85 -19.63 -3.14
C GLU A 513 22.85 -18.50 -2.92
N LYS A 514 23.89 -18.71 -2.09
CA LYS A 514 25.03 -17.79 -1.99
C LYS A 514 25.72 -17.49 -3.33
N LYS A 515 25.57 -18.35 -4.35
CA LYS A 515 26.12 -18.17 -5.70
C LYS A 515 25.21 -17.44 -6.68
N LYS A 516 23.91 -17.29 -6.37
CA LYS A 516 22.98 -16.51 -7.19
C LYS A 516 22.76 -15.17 -6.49
N LYS A 517 23.53 -14.15 -6.86
CA LYS A 517 23.23 -12.72 -6.60
C LYS A 517 21.94 -12.28 -7.34
N LYS A 518 20.87 -13.10 -7.33
CA LYS A 518 19.63 -12.81 -8.06
C LYS A 518 18.66 -11.96 -7.22
N TYR A 519 18.92 -11.82 -5.92
CA TYR A 519 18.10 -11.04 -5.00
C TYR A 519 18.93 -9.92 -4.39
N HIS A 520 18.50 -8.68 -4.56
CA HIS A 520 19.17 -7.47 -4.03
C HIS A 520 18.98 -7.27 -2.51
N TYR A 521 18.45 -8.25 -1.78
CA TYR A 521 18.15 -8.16 -0.34
C TYR A 521 18.96 -9.14 0.52
N GLU A 522 19.33 -8.71 1.74
CA GLU A 522 19.98 -9.56 2.74
C GLU A 522 19.01 -10.65 3.25
N LEU A 523 19.49 -11.88 3.40
CA LEU A 523 18.70 -12.97 4.00
C LEU A 523 18.42 -12.68 5.48
N ARG A 524 17.15 -12.72 5.88
CA ARG A 524 16.75 -12.38 7.27
C ARG A 524 17.03 -13.50 8.29
N ASN A 525 17.31 -14.73 7.83
CA ASN A 525 17.80 -15.85 8.65
C ASN A 525 19.03 -16.52 8.00
N ASP A 526 20.02 -15.70 7.64
CA ASP A 526 21.30 -16.13 7.06
C ASP A 526 22.02 -17.24 7.85
N LEU A 527 21.87 -17.23 9.18
CA LEU A 527 22.43 -18.23 10.10
C LEU A 527 21.67 -19.56 10.15
N GLY A 528 20.50 -19.67 9.50
CA GLY A 528 19.69 -20.88 9.50
C GLY A 528 19.17 -21.28 10.89
N LEU A 529 18.88 -20.29 11.75
CA LEU A 529 18.40 -20.53 13.11
C LEU A 529 16.97 -21.10 13.09
N ASN A 530 16.71 -22.05 13.97
CA ASN A 530 15.37 -22.56 14.25
C ASN A 530 14.51 -21.51 14.97
N TRP A 531 13.19 -21.69 14.99
CA TRP A 531 12.27 -20.80 15.69
C TRP A 531 12.47 -20.84 17.21
N LYS A 532 12.47 -22.04 17.81
CA LYS A 532 12.65 -22.25 19.28
C LYS A 532 13.51 -23.46 19.67
N LYS A 533 13.90 -24.33 18.74
CA LYS A 533 14.71 -25.51 19.04
C LYS A 533 16.20 -25.23 18.91
N GLY A 534 16.91 -25.16 20.03
CA GLY A 534 18.37 -25.00 20.06
C GLY A 534 18.81 -24.05 21.17
N LYS A 535 20.12 -23.82 21.30
CA LYS A 535 20.67 -22.86 22.27
C LYS A 535 20.44 -21.40 21.84
N LYS A 536 20.54 -21.12 20.54
CA LYS A 536 20.29 -19.81 19.93
C LYS A 536 19.23 -20.00 18.85
N THR A 537 18.15 -19.23 18.94
CA THR A 537 16.94 -19.37 18.10
C THR A 537 16.42 -18.00 17.71
N LEU A 538 15.61 -17.87 16.67
CA LEU A 538 15.05 -16.58 16.28
C LEU A 538 14.19 -15.97 17.40
N TYR A 539 13.33 -16.78 18.03
CA TYR A 539 12.50 -16.32 19.15
C TYR A 539 13.36 -15.82 20.32
N SER A 540 14.38 -16.60 20.72
CA SER A 540 15.24 -16.21 21.85
C SER A 540 16.07 -14.96 21.52
N CYS A 541 16.60 -14.83 20.30
CA CYS A 541 17.37 -13.64 19.91
C CYS A 541 16.54 -12.35 20.01
N PHE A 542 15.27 -12.40 19.60
CA PHE A 542 14.39 -11.24 19.68
C PHE A 542 13.96 -10.94 21.13
N ASP A 543 13.61 -11.96 21.91
CA ASP A 543 13.28 -11.82 23.34
C ASP A 543 14.48 -11.29 24.15
N ASP A 544 15.69 -11.79 23.89
CA ASP A 544 16.92 -11.33 24.54
C ASP A 544 17.18 -9.85 24.22
N PHE A 545 17.05 -9.45 22.95
CA PHE A 545 17.24 -8.06 22.53
C PHE A 545 16.18 -7.13 23.12
N LEU A 546 14.90 -7.51 23.13
CA LEU A 546 13.84 -6.71 23.73
C LEU A 546 14.04 -6.53 25.24
N THR A 547 14.53 -7.58 25.93
CA THR A 547 14.93 -7.50 27.34
C THR A 547 16.05 -6.48 27.52
N GLU A 548 17.13 -6.61 26.74
CA GLU A 548 18.26 -5.69 26.80
C GLU A 548 17.84 -4.24 26.52
N PHE A 549 17.02 -4.03 25.48
CA PHE A 549 16.54 -2.71 25.10
C PHE A 549 15.68 -2.08 26.20
N LYS A 550 14.78 -2.84 26.83
CA LYS A 550 13.96 -2.36 27.95
C LYS A 550 14.78 -2.08 29.20
N ASP A 551 15.81 -2.88 29.48
CA ASP A 551 16.73 -2.62 30.59
C ASP A 551 17.48 -1.30 30.41
N LEU A 552 17.91 -1.01 29.18
CA LEU A 552 18.62 0.22 28.84
C LEU A 552 17.72 1.45 28.75
N ASN A 553 16.49 1.23 28.27
CA ASN A 553 15.52 2.29 27.98
C ASN A 553 14.18 2.00 28.68
N PRO A 554 14.14 1.96 30.03
CA PRO A 554 12.94 1.57 30.77
C PRO A 554 11.75 2.52 30.56
N GLN A 555 12.04 3.75 30.14
CA GLN A 555 11.02 4.76 29.81
C GLN A 555 10.36 4.56 28.45
N SER A 556 10.99 3.81 27.54
CA SER A 556 10.51 3.61 26.17
C SER A 556 9.24 2.79 26.18
N ASP A 557 8.17 3.28 25.55
CA ASP A 557 6.89 2.58 25.48
C ASP A 557 6.65 2.05 24.05
N PHE A 558 6.03 0.87 23.94
CA PHE A 558 5.78 0.22 22.66
C PHE A 558 4.38 0.53 22.13
N TYR A 559 4.31 1.42 21.14
CA TYR A 559 3.07 1.92 20.54
C TYR A 559 2.87 1.37 19.12
N ALA A 560 1.60 1.28 18.72
CA ALA A 560 1.25 1.16 17.32
C ALA A 560 1.49 2.50 16.60
N VAL A 561 1.67 2.51 15.28
CA VAL A 561 2.01 3.72 14.51
C VAL A 561 0.95 4.81 14.67
N LYS A 562 -0.34 4.45 14.63
CA LYS A 562 -1.46 5.38 14.82
C LYS A 562 -1.37 6.20 16.11
N ASP A 563 -0.67 5.69 17.11
CA ASP A 563 -0.47 6.34 18.42
C ASP A 563 0.95 6.95 18.52
N ALA A 564 1.96 6.30 17.93
CA ALA A 564 3.36 6.73 17.98
C ALA A 564 3.66 7.94 17.07
N ALA A 565 3.18 7.91 15.83
CA ALA A 565 3.45 8.98 14.86
C ALA A 565 2.91 10.34 15.33
N PRO A 566 1.70 10.47 15.92
CA PRO A 566 1.26 11.71 16.56
C PRO A 566 2.19 12.23 17.66
N ILE A 567 2.81 11.35 18.45
CA ILE A 567 3.76 11.74 19.50
C ILE A 567 5.03 12.31 18.86
N VAL A 568 5.55 11.65 17.82
CA VAL A 568 6.71 12.15 17.07
C VAL A 568 6.40 13.47 16.38
N MET A 569 5.24 13.61 15.74
CA MET A 569 4.79 14.87 15.14
C MET A 569 4.72 16.01 16.16
N LYS A 570 4.21 15.76 17.38
CA LYS A 570 4.20 16.74 18.47
C LYS A 570 5.62 17.10 18.90
N TRP A 571 6.49 16.11 19.13
CA TRP A 571 7.90 16.34 19.48
C TRP A 571 8.62 17.17 18.42
N ARG A 572 8.36 16.89 17.13
CA ARG A 572 8.89 17.67 16.02
C ARG A 572 8.36 19.09 15.97
N GLY A 573 7.05 19.28 16.17
CA GLY A 573 6.39 20.58 16.17
C GLY A 573 6.63 21.42 17.43
N SER A 574 7.08 20.82 18.53
CA SER A 574 7.32 21.52 19.79
C SER A 574 8.48 22.52 19.70
N LYS A 575 8.27 23.69 20.33
CA LYS A 575 9.29 24.74 20.44
C LYS A 575 9.89 24.75 21.84
N TYR A 576 11.20 24.90 21.92
CA TYR A 576 11.95 24.90 23.17
C TYR A 576 12.75 26.18 23.32
N ARG A 577 12.61 26.81 24.49
CA ARG A 577 13.42 27.96 24.89
C ARG A 577 14.55 27.52 25.80
N HIS A 578 15.74 27.92 25.41
CA HIS A 578 16.97 27.74 26.18
C HIS A 578 17.36 29.06 26.84
N SER A 579 17.65 29.03 28.14
CA SER A 579 18.04 30.21 28.90
C SER A 579 19.02 29.87 30.01
N ILE A 580 19.85 30.84 30.38
CA ILE A 580 20.79 30.71 31.51
C ILE A 580 20.38 31.72 32.57
N ILE A 581 20.14 31.27 33.80
CA ILE A 581 19.83 32.11 34.95
C ILE A 581 20.82 31.76 36.07
N GLY A 582 21.74 32.67 36.36
CA GLY A 582 22.88 32.39 37.23
C GLY A 582 23.77 31.29 36.63
N GLU A 583 23.94 30.19 37.36
CA GLU A 583 24.70 29.01 36.91
C GLU A 583 23.80 27.91 36.29
N LYS A 584 22.48 28.11 36.28
CA LYS A 584 21.55 27.09 35.80
C LYS A 584 21.24 27.27 34.33
N TYR A 585 21.39 26.20 33.57
CA TYR A 585 20.89 26.09 32.21
C TYR A 585 19.49 25.50 32.23
N ILE A 586 18.54 26.24 31.67
CA ILE A 586 17.11 25.94 31.73
C ILE A 586 16.58 25.74 30.31
N VAL A 587 15.89 24.61 30.11
CA VAL A 587 15.18 24.29 28.88
C VAL A 587 13.70 24.20 29.21
N THR A 588 12.86 24.91 28.45
CA THR A 588 11.40 24.93 28.64
C THR A 588 10.70 24.72 27.31
N GLU A 589 9.78 23.77 27.24
CA GLU A 589 8.86 23.58 26.12
C GLU A 589 7.77 24.66 26.19
N GLU A 590 7.50 25.36 25.09
CA GLU A 590 6.62 26.55 25.05
C GLU A 590 5.28 26.32 24.34
N THR A 591 5.09 25.14 23.76
CA THR A 591 3.95 24.81 22.89
C THR A 591 2.84 24.05 23.61
N ASP A 592 3.06 23.61 24.86
CA ASP A 592 2.11 22.89 25.72
C ASP A 592 1.49 21.64 25.07
N PHE A 593 2.19 21.02 24.11
CA PHE A 593 1.68 19.82 23.40
C PHE A 593 1.64 18.55 24.27
N PHE A 594 2.37 18.56 25.38
CA PHE A 594 2.50 17.47 26.31
C PHE A 594 1.90 17.89 27.68
N ASN A 595 0.80 17.24 28.09
CA ASN A 595 0.06 17.49 29.35
C ASN A 595 0.77 16.90 30.59
N GLU A 596 0.13 16.95 31.77
CA GLU A 596 0.56 16.54 33.14
C GLU A 596 1.39 15.25 33.30
N LYS A 597 1.50 14.37 32.29
CA LYS A 597 2.38 13.18 32.30
C LYS A 597 3.86 13.48 31.95
N GLY A 598 4.16 14.69 31.48
CA GLY A 598 5.52 15.18 31.22
C GLY A 598 6.15 14.71 29.90
N ASN A 599 7.23 15.38 29.51
CA ASN A 599 8.12 15.08 28.38
C ASN A 599 9.22 14.08 28.78
N THR A 600 9.72 13.32 27.82
CA THR A 600 10.96 12.53 27.99
C THR A 600 12.16 13.36 27.56
N TRP A 601 13.23 13.30 28.35
CA TRP A 601 14.44 14.09 28.14
C TRP A 601 15.70 13.23 28.26
N GLY A 602 16.70 13.56 27.46
CA GLY A 602 18.08 13.12 27.62
C GLY A 602 18.95 14.25 28.17
N VAL A 603 19.92 13.90 29.03
CA VAL A 603 20.94 14.83 29.54
C VAL A 603 22.26 14.08 29.68
N PHE A 604 23.32 14.58 29.07
CA PHE A 604 24.67 14.05 29.26
C PHE A 604 25.43 14.85 30.31
N PHE A 605 26.23 14.17 31.14
CA PHE A 605 27.15 14.78 32.09
C PHE A 605 28.54 14.18 31.92
N ASP A 606 29.56 15.02 31.73
CA ASP A 606 30.97 14.60 31.78
C ASP A 606 31.31 13.99 33.15
N ASP A 607 30.90 14.69 34.22
CA ASP A 607 30.87 14.18 35.58
C ASP A 607 29.51 14.54 36.21
N LEU A 608 28.88 13.57 36.87
CA LEU A 608 27.57 13.74 37.49
C LEU A 608 27.77 14.14 38.96
N SER A 609 27.92 15.46 39.18
CA SER A 609 28.16 16.06 40.50
C SER A 609 27.03 15.75 41.51
N GLN A 610 27.34 15.85 42.80
CA GLN A 610 26.34 15.67 43.87
C GLN A 610 25.17 16.66 43.73
N LYS A 611 25.46 17.91 43.36
CA LYS A 611 24.44 18.95 43.11
C LYS A 611 23.52 18.56 41.95
N ASN A 612 24.07 18.01 40.85
CA ASN A 612 23.25 17.55 39.72
C ASN A 612 22.39 16.34 40.09
N LYS A 613 22.86 15.44 40.96
CA LYS A 613 22.06 14.31 41.48
C LYS A 613 20.87 14.80 42.32
N GLU A 614 21.09 15.79 43.19
CA GLU A 614 20.02 16.40 43.97
C GLU A 614 19.00 17.12 43.08
N GLU A 615 19.47 17.87 42.07
CA GLU A 615 18.61 18.51 41.07
C GLU A 615 17.80 17.49 40.25
N LEU A 616 18.39 16.35 39.91
CA LEU A 616 17.72 15.27 39.19
C LEU A 616 16.55 14.69 40.00
N VAL A 617 16.81 14.32 41.26
CA VAL A 617 15.81 13.73 42.18
C VAL A 617 14.64 14.71 42.44
N ASN A 618 14.93 16.01 42.50
CA ASN A 618 13.91 17.05 42.69
C ASN A 618 13.03 17.27 41.45
N GLN A 619 13.55 17.00 40.25
CA GLN A 619 12.84 17.27 38.98
C GLN A 619 12.13 16.05 38.40
N SER A 620 12.58 14.83 38.74
CA SER A 620 11.90 13.61 38.33
C SER A 620 12.17 12.46 39.30
N LYS A 621 11.13 11.67 39.57
CA LYS A 621 11.26 10.37 40.26
C LYS A 621 11.49 9.21 39.29
N ASN A 622 11.39 9.45 37.99
CA ASN A 622 11.42 8.43 36.95
C ASN A 622 12.56 8.72 35.97
N TYR A 623 13.77 8.32 36.37
CA TYR A 623 15.00 8.52 35.61
C TYR A 623 15.85 7.25 35.58
N HIS A 624 16.70 7.14 34.56
CA HIS A 624 17.68 6.07 34.37
C HIS A 624 19.04 6.69 34.04
N ILE A 625 20.12 6.13 34.61
CA ILE A 625 21.49 6.62 34.43
C ILE A 625 22.31 5.49 33.83
N ALA A 626 22.96 5.75 32.70
CA ALA A 626 23.84 4.82 32.01
C ALA A 626 25.25 5.39 31.83
N ASP A 627 26.26 4.52 31.79
CA ASP A 627 27.62 4.88 31.38
C ASP A 627 27.66 5.24 29.90
N PHE A 628 28.26 6.38 29.57
CA PHE A 628 28.27 6.89 28.20
C PHE A 628 29.54 7.70 27.93
N MET A 629 30.39 7.28 26.99
CA MET A 629 31.63 7.98 26.59
C MET A 629 32.54 8.41 27.76
N GLY A 630 32.56 7.59 28.83
CA GLY A 630 33.24 7.86 30.10
C GLY A 630 32.75 9.11 30.84
N GLY A 631 31.46 9.42 30.68
CA GLY A 631 30.61 10.23 31.56
C GLY A 631 29.30 9.48 31.82
N LYS A 632 28.20 10.20 32.11
CA LYS A 632 26.87 9.62 32.40
C LYS A 632 25.80 10.19 31.47
N LEU A 633 25.00 9.33 30.85
CA LEU A 633 23.79 9.71 30.13
C LEU A 633 22.56 9.43 31.01
N VAL A 634 21.73 10.45 31.20
CA VAL A 634 20.51 10.39 32.01
C VAL A 634 19.31 10.51 31.09
N SER A 635 18.39 9.55 31.16
CA SER A 635 17.08 9.61 30.51
C SER A 635 16.00 9.70 31.59
N LEU A 636 15.07 10.66 31.46
CA LEU A 636 14.06 10.90 32.49
C LEU A 636 12.74 11.44 31.93
N LYS A 637 11.63 11.12 32.61
CA LYS A 637 10.31 11.75 32.34
C LYS A 637 10.10 12.91 33.34
N SER A 638 9.88 14.13 32.86
CA SER A 638 9.64 15.31 33.71
C SER A 638 8.69 16.30 33.03
N ASN A 639 8.26 17.32 33.75
CA ASN A 639 7.39 18.39 33.26
C ASN A 639 8.04 19.15 32.08
N ASN A 640 7.33 20.14 31.53
CA ASN A 640 7.74 20.93 30.37
C ASN A 640 8.99 21.81 30.61
N LYS A 641 9.70 21.64 31.73
CA LYS A 641 10.88 22.42 32.11
C LYS A 641 11.91 21.58 32.85
N LEU A 642 13.17 21.65 32.42
CA LEU A 642 14.33 21.11 33.11
C LEU A 642 15.41 22.17 33.33
N ALA A 643 16.12 22.05 34.43
CA ALA A 643 17.18 22.95 34.83
C ALA A 643 18.31 22.20 35.53
N PHE A 644 19.55 22.35 35.04
CA PHE A 644 20.73 21.83 35.72
C PHE A 644 21.77 22.92 35.90
N THR A 645 22.46 22.89 37.03
CA THR A 645 23.64 23.74 37.25
C THR A 645 24.75 23.29 36.32
N LEU A 646 25.27 24.21 35.51
CA LEU A 646 26.50 24.02 34.75
C LEU A 646 27.70 24.24 35.67
N GLU A 647 28.66 23.32 35.67
CA GLU A 647 29.91 23.55 36.39
C GLU A 647 30.66 24.73 35.76
N LYS A 648 30.79 25.81 36.53
CA LYS A 648 31.58 26.97 36.15
C LYS A 648 32.99 26.79 36.69
N LYS A 649 33.98 26.62 35.82
CA LYS A 649 35.39 26.62 36.25
C LYS A 649 35.79 28.08 36.50
N ILE A 650 35.78 28.49 37.76
CA ILE A 650 36.13 29.85 38.19
C ILE A 650 37.66 29.94 38.28
N ILE A 651 38.32 30.31 37.18
CA ILE A 651 39.70 30.83 37.17
C ILE A 651 39.74 32.01 36.17
N GLU A 652 40.68 32.94 36.33
CA GLU A 652 40.93 34.02 35.37
C GLU A 652 41.20 33.46 33.95
N ASP A 653 40.18 33.46 33.09
CA ASP A 653 40.20 32.92 31.73
C ASP A 653 41.40 33.41 30.90
N ASP A 654 41.81 34.67 31.10
CA ASP A 654 42.93 35.28 30.38
C ASP A 654 44.29 34.69 30.82
N LEU A 655 44.46 34.28 32.08
CA LEU A 655 45.70 33.67 32.58
C LEU A 655 45.92 32.29 31.94
N ILE A 656 44.86 31.48 31.87
CA ILE A 656 44.90 30.15 31.26
C ILE A 656 45.10 30.27 29.76
N PHE A 657 44.39 31.19 29.10
CA PHE A 657 44.58 31.45 27.68
C PHE A 657 46.04 31.82 27.37
N ASN A 658 46.66 32.73 28.14
CA ASN A 658 48.05 33.13 27.93
C ASN A 658 49.01 31.94 28.07
N LYS A 659 48.81 31.07 29.07
CA LYS A 659 49.60 29.84 29.23
C LYS A 659 49.46 28.90 28.02
N ILE A 660 48.24 28.63 27.58
CA ILE A 660 47.98 27.77 26.41
C ILE A 660 48.57 28.38 25.12
N LEU A 661 48.53 29.71 24.98
CA LEU A 661 49.14 30.41 23.86
C LEU A 661 50.68 30.27 23.86
N GLU A 662 51.32 30.30 25.03
CA GLU A 662 52.75 30.03 25.17
C GLU A 662 53.11 28.58 24.81
N GLU A 663 52.30 27.61 25.27
CA GLU A 663 52.46 26.19 24.91
C GLU A 663 52.36 25.98 23.38
N TYR A 664 51.39 26.63 22.73
CA TYR A 664 51.23 26.61 21.29
C TYR A 664 52.45 27.21 20.56
N LYS A 665 52.92 28.38 20.98
CA LYS A 665 54.12 29.02 20.39
C LYS A 665 55.37 28.16 20.56
N LEU A 666 55.52 27.49 21.70
CA LEU A 666 56.61 26.54 21.94
C LEU A 666 56.51 25.32 21.00
N PHE A 667 55.30 24.80 20.79
CA PHE A 667 55.03 23.73 19.83
C PHE A 667 55.45 24.13 18.41
N GLU A 668 55.02 25.30 17.93
CA GLU A 668 55.40 25.80 16.59
C GLU A 668 56.91 25.99 16.45
N LYS A 669 57.57 26.55 17.47
CA LYS A 669 59.03 26.71 17.49
C LYS A 669 59.75 25.37 17.35
N ASN A 670 59.33 24.35 18.10
CA ASN A 670 59.93 23.03 18.06
C ASN A 670 59.70 22.33 16.72
N ARG A 671 58.50 22.49 16.13
CA ARG A 671 58.19 22.01 14.78
C ARG A 671 59.11 22.63 13.72
N GLY A 672 59.32 23.95 13.78
CA GLY A 672 60.22 24.65 12.87
C GLY A 672 61.68 24.17 12.96
N LEU A 673 62.16 23.88 14.18
CA LEU A 673 63.51 23.33 14.40
C LEU A 673 63.66 21.90 13.85
N PHE A 674 62.62 21.08 13.96
CA PHE A 674 62.55 19.74 13.37
C PHE A 674 62.61 19.78 11.84
N LEU A 675 61.76 20.58 11.21
CA LEU A 675 61.73 20.72 9.75
C LEU A 675 63.02 21.31 9.17
N ALA A 676 63.74 22.15 9.92
CA ALA A 676 65.01 22.73 9.51
C ALA A 676 66.19 21.74 9.56
N GLY A 677 65.96 20.45 9.83
CA GLY A 677 67.01 19.42 9.91
C GLY A 677 67.99 19.61 11.07
N LYS A 678 67.76 20.60 11.93
CA LYS A 678 68.52 20.85 13.17
C LYS A 678 68.19 19.80 14.26
N LEU A 679 67.20 18.95 13.98
CA LEU A 679 66.81 17.74 14.70
C LEU A 679 66.53 16.62 13.65
N GLY A 680 67.57 16.06 13.01
CA GLY A 680 67.50 14.88 12.11
C GLY A 680 67.53 15.22 10.60
N GLY A 681 68.46 14.60 9.85
CA GLY A 681 68.87 15.08 8.52
C GLY A 681 68.66 14.12 7.35
N PHE A 682 68.53 14.72 6.15
CA PHE A 682 69.07 14.35 4.83
C PHE A 682 68.79 15.53 3.88
N THR A 683 69.74 15.94 3.02
CA THR A 683 69.54 17.06 2.06
C THR A 683 69.47 16.56 0.60
N THR A 684 68.35 16.90 -0.05
CA THR A 684 67.94 16.55 -1.43
C THR A 684 68.53 17.50 -2.51
N GLU A 685 69.36 18.46 -2.12
CA GLU A 685 69.66 19.63 -2.97
C GLU A 685 70.60 19.37 -4.16
N ASP A 686 71.43 18.32 -4.16
CA ASP A 686 72.38 18.07 -5.25
C ASP A 686 71.77 17.32 -6.46
N TYR A 687 70.68 16.57 -6.26
CA TYR A 687 70.03 15.80 -7.34
C TYR A 687 69.15 16.68 -8.25
N LEU A 688 68.43 17.65 -7.66
CA LEU A 688 67.45 18.47 -8.37
C LEU A 688 68.08 19.48 -9.34
N LYS A 689 69.29 19.98 -9.06
CA LYS A 689 69.95 20.99 -9.91
C LYS A 689 70.28 20.50 -11.32
N LYS A 690 70.59 19.20 -11.50
CA LYS A 690 71.01 18.63 -12.80
C LYS A 690 69.83 18.42 -13.76
N ILE A 691 68.66 18.09 -13.23
CA ILE A 691 67.44 17.86 -14.01
C ILE A 691 66.86 19.21 -14.51
N GLU A 692 66.96 20.27 -13.70
CA GLU A 692 66.47 21.61 -14.06
C GLU A 692 67.25 22.30 -15.20
N GLU A 693 68.52 21.94 -15.41
CA GLU A 693 69.30 22.43 -16.55
C GLU A 693 68.90 21.73 -17.86
N GLU A 694 68.62 20.42 -17.81
CA GLU A 694 68.22 19.65 -18.99
C GLU A 694 66.80 20.01 -19.47
N LYS A 695 65.85 20.23 -18.54
CA LYS A 695 64.48 20.67 -18.86
C LYS A 695 64.46 21.99 -19.62
N ARG A 696 65.28 22.97 -19.22
CA ARG A 696 65.37 24.28 -19.88
C ARG A 696 65.86 24.18 -21.34
N HIS A 697 66.81 23.28 -21.60
CA HIS A 697 67.33 23.07 -22.96
C HIS A 697 66.29 22.40 -23.88
N LEU A 698 65.59 21.37 -23.37
CA LEU A 698 64.55 20.67 -24.12
C LEU A 698 63.38 21.60 -24.47
N LEU A 699 62.92 22.43 -23.53
CA LEU A 699 61.84 23.39 -23.78
C LEU A 699 62.19 24.39 -24.89
N ALA A 700 63.42 24.90 -24.92
CA ALA A 700 63.87 25.82 -25.97
C ALA A 700 63.85 25.16 -27.37
N LEU A 701 64.24 23.89 -27.46
CA LEU A 701 64.21 23.13 -28.71
C LEU A 701 62.76 22.86 -29.17
N MET A 702 61.88 22.45 -28.25
CA MET A 702 60.47 22.17 -28.55
C MET A 702 59.77 23.37 -29.19
N MET A 703 60.03 24.58 -28.70
CA MET A 703 59.34 25.80 -29.14
C MET A 703 59.95 26.45 -30.39
N SER A 704 61.08 25.93 -30.90
CA SER A 704 61.82 26.52 -32.02
C SER A 704 61.36 26.04 -33.40
N GLN A 705 60.54 24.98 -33.48
CA GLN A 705 60.17 24.35 -34.74
C GLN A 705 58.64 24.30 -34.93
N PRO A 706 58.09 24.72 -36.09
CA PRO A 706 56.64 24.74 -36.30
C PRO A 706 56.00 23.34 -36.35
N LYS A 707 56.76 22.30 -36.69
CA LYS A 707 56.33 20.90 -36.69
C LYS A 707 56.86 20.18 -35.45
N ILE A 708 55.99 19.51 -34.69
CA ILE A 708 56.38 18.81 -33.47
C ILE A 708 57.32 17.62 -33.77
N ASN A 709 58.45 17.59 -33.05
CA ASN A 709 59.34 16.44 -32.97
C ASN A 709 58.99 15.60 -31.73
N TYR A 710 58.42 14.41 -31.97
CA TYR A 710 57.84 13.56 -30.93
C TYR A 710 58.89 13.13 -29.90
N ALA A 711 60.12 12.80 -30.30
CA ALA A 711 61.14 12.31 -29.37
C ALA A 711 61.57 13.37 -28.33
N ILE A 712 61.67 14.63 -28.77
CA ILE A 712 62.05 15.76 -27.90
C ILE A 712 60.90 16.07 -26.93
N TRP A 713 59.67 16.15 -27.47
CA TRP A 713 58.49 16.40 -26.66
C TRP A 713 58.21 15.28 -25.65
N ASN A 714 58.37 14.01 -26.04
CA ASN A 714 58.23 12.85 -25.15
C ASN A 714 59.23 12.90 -23.99
N LYS A 715 60.51 13.22 -24.27
CA LYS A 715 61.54 13.28 -23.24
C LYS A 715 61.26 14.39 -22.23
N TYR A 716 60.82 15.56 -22.70
CA TYR A 716 60.42 16.66 -21.83
C TYR A 716 59.16 16.32 -21.03
N ALA A 717 58.17 15.69 -21.66
CA ALA A 717 56.95 15.22 -21.00
C ALA A 717 57.28 14.30 -19.82
N THR A 718 58.14 13.31 -20.01
CA THR A 718 58.58 12.40 -18.93
C THR A 718 59.23 13.16 -17.77
N TYR A 719 60.09 14.15 -18.04
CA TYR A 719 60.71 14.95 -16.98
C TYR A 719 59.72 15.85 -16.23
N MET A 720 58.72 16.38 -16.92
CA MET A 720 57.67 17.20 -16.30
C MET A 720 56.67 16.35 -15.51
N SER A 721 56.44 15.10 -15.92
CA SER A 721 55.67 14.10 -15.16
C SER A 721 56.28 13.88 -13.77
N TRP A 722 57.61 13.73 -13.69
CA TRP A 722 58.31 13.53 -12.40
C TRP A 722 58.16 14.71 -11.43
N ASP A 723 57.91 15.92 -11.94
CA ASP A 723 57.68 17.14 -11.16
C ASP A 723 56.19 17.39 -10.85
N ASN A 724 55.30 16.47 -11.20
CA ASN A 724 53.86 16.66 -11.17
C ASN A 724 53.38 17.88 -11.99
N LYS A 725 54.12 18.22 -13.05
CA LYS A 725 53.82 19.32 -14.00
C LYS A 725 53.49 18.79 -15.40
N GLY A 726 52.95 17.57 -15.51
CA GLY A 726 52.53 17.00 -16.78
C GLY A 726 51.54 17.88 -17.55
N ASP A 727 50.67 18.60 -16.82
CA ASP A 727 49.65 19.49 -17.40
C ASP A 727 50.24 20.71 -18.10
N ASP A 728 51.38 21.20 -17.64
CA ASP A 728 52.09 22.30 -18.31
C ASP A 728 52.48 21.90 -19.73
N VAL A 729 52.78 20.61 -19.97
CA VAL A 729 53.13 20.08 -21.29
C VAL A 729 51.92 20.02 -22.21
N TRP A 730 50.75 19.69 -21.67
CA TRP A 730 49.49 19.75 -22.40
C TRP A 730 49.12 21.19 -22.79
N VAL A 731 49.34 22.16 -21.89
CA VAL A 731 49.15 23.59 -22.18
C VAL A 731 50.14 24.09 -23.24
N LEU A 732 51.38 23.60 -23.21
CA LEU A 732 52.38 23.90 -24.24
C LEU A 732 51.99 23.30 -25.60
N LEU A 733 51.47 22.08 -25.61
CA LEU A 733 50.95 21.44 -26.83
C LEU A 733 49.79 22.24 -27.41
N GLU A 734 48.86 22.68 -26.56
CA GLU A 734 47.74 23.53 -26.95
C GLU A 734 48.24 24.83 -27.60
N LYS A 735 49.09 25.60 -26.91
CA LYS A 735 49.65 26.85 -27.46
C LYS A 735 50.42 26.64 -28.76
N HIS A 736 51.09 25.50 -28.90
CA HIS A 736 51.82 25.16 -30.13
C HIS A 736 50.88 24.82 -31.28
N CYS A 737 49.82 24.05 -31.01
CA CYS A 737 48.78 23.72 -31.97
C CYS A 737 47.95 24.95 -32.37
N ASP A 738 47.68 25.88 -31.45
CA ASP A 738 46.98 27.14 -31.75
C ASP A 738 47.82 28.03 -32.67
N LYS A 739 49.14 28.09 -32.42
CA LYS A 739 50.06 28.90 -33.22
C LYS A 739 50.37 28.27 -34.58
N TYR A 740 50.43 26.94 -34.65
CA TYR A 740 50.73 26.18 -35.86
C TYR A 740 49.70 25.04 -36.05
N PRO A 741 48.44 25.37 -36.38
CA PRO A 741 47.37 24.39 -36.50
C PRO A 741 47.66 23.47 -37.68
N SER A 742 47.93 22.20 -37.38
CA SER A 742 48.10 21.18 -38.40
C SER A 742 47.70 19.82 -37.85
N LYS A 743 47.19 18.98 -38.73
CA LYS A 743 46.83 17.60 -38.41
C LYS A 743 48.00 16.82 -37.77
N HIS A 744 49.23 17.09 -38.20
CA HIS A 744 50.45 16.49 -37.61
C HIS A 744 50.64 16.87 -36.14
N ASN A 745 50.50 18.16 -35.82
CA ASN A 745 50.72 18.65 -34.45
C ASN A 745 49.59 18.21 -33.51
N VAL A 746 48.33 18.27 -33.97
CA VAL A 746 47.18 17.80 -33.18
C VAL A 746 47.29 16.29 -32.92
N ASN A 747 47.75 15.50 -33.89
CA ASN A 747 47.93 14.05 -33.71
C ASN A 747 49.05 13.68 -32.72
N TYR A 748 49.92 14.60 -32.32
CA TYR A 748 50.87 14.32 -31.25
C TYR A 748 50.17 14.07 -29.91
N SER A 749 48.97 14.60 -29.70
CA SER A 749 48.17 14.34 -28.50
C SER A 749 47.93 12.85 -28.23
N PHE A 750 47.79 12.01 -29.27
CA PHE A 750 47.69 10.55 -29.11
C PHE A 750 48.96 9.92 -28.50
N GLU A 751 50.13 10.44 -28.87
CA GLU A 751 51.40 9.96 -28.33
C GLU A 751 51.63 10.50 -26.92
N LEU A 752 51.28 11.76 -26.67
CA LEU A 752 51.42 12.40 -25.37
C LEU A 752 50.51 11.75 -24.31
N SER A 753 49.29 11.33 -24.68
CA SER A 753 48.38 10.63 -23.77
C SER A 753 48.94 9.29 -23.30
N ASN A 754 49.71 8.58 -24.13
CA ASN A 754 50.35 7.33 -23.73
C ASN A 754 51.45 7.54 -22.68
N ILE A 755 52.01 8.75 -22.57
CA ILE A 755 53.13 9.07 -21.69
C ILE A 755 52.65 9.68 -20.38
N LEU A 756 51.75 10.67 -20.46
CA LEU A 756 51.30 11.44 -19.29
C LEU A 756 49.93 11.00 -18.78
N GLY A 757 49.15 10.27 -19.58
CA GLY A 757 47.72 10.18 -19.39
C GLY A 757 47.03 11.54 -19.53
N TYR A 758 45.72 11.54 -19.36
CA TYR A 758 44.96 12.76 -19.12
C TYR A 758 44.81 12.93 -17.62
N SER A 759 45.27 14.07 -17.10
CA SER A 759 45.23 14.40 -15.66
C SER A 759 43.83 14.72 -15.14
N SER A 760 42.95 15.14 -16.05
CA SER A 760 41.54 15.37 -15.77
C SER A 760 40.68 14.89 -16.94
N GLU A 761 39.43 14.57 -16.62
CA GLU A 761 38.42 14.25 -17.62
C GLU A 761 38.15 15.45 -18.54
N GLU A 762 38.24 16.67 -18.02
CA GLU A 762 38.11 17.91 -18.81
C GLU A 762 39.22 18.01 -19.88
N LEU A 763 40.45 17.66 -19.53
CA LEU A 763 41.58 17.64 -20.46
C LEU A 763 41.43 16.53 -21.50
N HIS A 764 40.98 15.34 -21.08
CA HIS A 764 40.67 14.23 -21.99
C HIS A 764 39.62 14.65 -23.02
N THR A 765 38.47 15.12 -22.54
CA THR A 765 37.35 15.58 -23.37
C THR A 765 37.77 16.67 -24.34
N LYS A 766 38.52 17.67 -23.87
CA LYS A 766 39.03 18.76 -24.70
C LYS A 766 39.88 18.25 -25.87
N TRP A 767 40.81 17.33 -25.62
CA TRP A 767 41.70 16.83 -26.66
C TRP A 767 41.03 15.84 -27.61
N ILE A 768 40.10 15.01 -27.15
CA ILE A 768 39.28 14.19 -28.05
C ILE A 768 38.40 15.09 -28.94
N CYS A 769 37.80 16.16 -28.40
CA CYS A 769 37.05 17.15 -29.19
C CYS A 769 37.94 17.82 -30.26
N ASN A 770 39.16 18.23 -29.89
CA ASN A 770 40.13 18.78 -30.85
C ASN A 770 40.56 17.74 -31.89
N GLN A 771 40.77 16.48 -31.50
CA GLN A 771 41.10 15.41 -32.44
C GLN A 771 39.94 15.14 -33.41
N TYR A 772 38.69 15.16 -32.93
CA TYR A 772 37.47 15.01 -33.74
C TYR A 772 37.37 16.11 -34.79
N GLN A 773 37.58 17.38 -34.43
CA GLN A 773 37.52 18.49 -35.39
C GLN A 773 38.42 18.31 -36.62
N TRP A 774 39.62 17.72 -36.44
CA TRP A 774 40.61 17.53 -37.50
C TRP A 774 40.63 16.11 -38.09
N ASN A 775 39.89 15.17 -37.50
CA ASN A 775 39.84 13.75 -37.88
C ASN A 775 38.41 13.16 -37.87
N ASN A 776 37.37 13.94 -38.20
CA ASN A 776 35.95 13.53 -38.20
C ASN A 776 35.55 12.50 -39.28
N GLU A 777 36.52 11.95 -40.01
CA GLU A 777 36.38 10.83 -40.95
C GLU A 777 37.18 9.59 -40.49
N LYS A 778 37.95 9.69 -39.39
CA LYS A 778 38.75 8.59 -38.87
C LYS A 778 37.94 7.79 -37.85
N LEU A 779 37.65 6.53 -38.18
CA LEU A 779 36.79 5.64 -37.39
C LEU A 779 37.18 5.54 -35.91
N SER A 780 38.48 5.45 -35.58
CA SER A 780 38.94 5.38 -34.18
C SER A 780 38.56 6.63 -33.39
N VAL A 781 38.66 7.81 -33.99
CA VAL A 781 38.34 9.09 -33.36
C VAL A 781 36.83 9.26 -33.21
N LEU A 782 36.03 8.77 -34.17
CA LEU A 782 34.57 8.77 -34.05
C LEU A 782 34.08 7.87 -32.91
N LYS A 783 34.69 6.68 -32.74
CA LYS A 783 34.36 5.75 -31.65
C LYS A 783 34.80 6.28 -30.28
N ASP A 784 35.98 6.88 -30.18
CA ASP A 784 36.47 7.49 -28.93
C ASP A 784 35.65 8.74 -28.58
N TYR A 785 35.28 9.57 -29.57
CA TYR A 785 34.39 10.72 -29.38
C TYR A 785 33.00 10.29 -28.89
N LEU A 786 32.44 9.21 -29.46
CA LEU A 786 31.17 8.62 -29.00
C LEU A 786 31.24 8.17 -27.53
N SER A 787 32.42 7.73 -27.04
CA SER A 787 32.60 7.26 -25.67
C SER A 787 32.65 8.38 -24.61
N ILE A 788 32.94 9.62 -25.04
CA ILE A 788 33.07 10.77 -24.13
C ILE A 788 31.89 11.74 -24.18
N ILE A 789 31.09 11.73 -25.25
CA ILE A 789 29.85 12.52 -25.29
C ILE A 789 28.89 11.89 -24.29
N THR A 790 28.46 12.68 -23.31
CA THR A 790 27.56 12.20 -22.27
C THR A 790 26.19 11.91 -22.88
N PRO A 791 25.63 10.70 -22.72
CA PRO A 791 24.34 10.35 -23.29
C PRO A 791 23.21 11.28 -22.85
N SER A 792 23.30 11.93 -21.68
CA SER A 792 22.19 12.70 -21.10
C SER A 792 21.97 14.10 -21.67
N GLU A 793 22.90 14.65 -22.47
CA GLU A 793 22.84 16.08 -22.84
C GLU A 793 22.94 16.37 -24.35
N ASP A 794 23.39 15.44 -25.19
CA ASP A 794 23.62 15.71 -26.63
C ASP A 794 23.20 14.56 -27.57
N TYR A 795 21.98 14.05 -27.37
CA TYR A 795 21.39 12.94 -28.14
C TYR A 795 21.49 13.11 -29.67
N ASP A 796 21.37 14.36 -30.14
CA ASP A 796 21.43 14.69 -31.56
C ASP A 796 22.84 14.55 -32.14
N GLU A 797 23.87 14.86 -31.36
CA GLU A 797 25.26 14.72 -31.80
C GLU A 797 25.68 13.24 -31.80
N ILE A 798 25.28 12.47 -30.78
CA ILE A 798 25.47 11.01 -30.75
C ILE A 798 24.82 10.35 -31.96
N ARG A 799 23.58 10.74 -32.29
CA ARG A 799 22.86 10.26 -33.48
C ARG A 799 23.60 10.59 -34.78
N LYS A 800 24.13 11.81 -34.95
CA LYS A 800 24.92 12.20 -36.14
C LYS A 800 26.22 11.41 -36.25
N VAL A 801 26.92 11.20 -35.14
CA VAL A 801 28.18 10.43 -35.09
C VAL A 801 27.91 8.96 -35.41
N LEU A 802 26.89 8.34 -34.83
CA LEU A 802 26.48 6.95 -35.14
C LEU A 802 26.07 6.81 -36.61
N PHE A 803 25.29 7.74 -37.13
CA PHE A 803 24.91 7.75 -38.55
C PHE A 803 26.14 7.90 -39.47
N LYS A 804 27.12 8.72 -39.09
CA LYS A 804 28.36 8.90 -39.85
C LYS A 804 29.30 7.70 -39.77
N ILE A 805 29.37 7.03 -38.62
CA ILE A 805 30.04 5.72 -38.47
C ILE A 805 29.39 4.70 -39.41
N PHE A 806 28.05 4.62 -39.43
CA PHE A 806 27.32 3.77 -40.36
C PHE A 806 27.58 4.12 -41.83
N GLN A 807 27.68 5.40 -42.20
CA GLN A 807 28.02 5.79 -43.58
C GLN A 807 29.44 5.40 -43.99
N LEU A 808 30.42 5.53 -43.08
CA LEU A 808 31.81 5.20 -43.35
C LEU A 808 32.08 3.70 -43.33
N GLU A 809 31.29 2.96 -42.55
CA GLU A 809 31.36 1.51 -42.42
C GLU A 809 29.93 0.93 -42.43
N PRO A 810 29.30 0.82 -43.62
CA PRO A 810 27.91 0.39 -43.77
C PRO A 810 27.79 -1.12 -43.62
N ASN A 811 27.91 -1.57 -42.38
CA ASN A 811 27.68 -2.93 -41.96
C ASN A 811 26.43 -3.00 -41.06
N CYS A 812 25.92 -4.22 -40.84
CA CYS A 812 24.74 -4.44 -40.01
C CYS A 812 24.93 -3.90 -38.58
N GLU A 813 26.11 -4.08 -37.98
CA GLU A 813 26.39 -3.66 -36.59
C GLU A 813 26.24 -2.15 -36.39
N ASN A 814 26.78 -1.34 -37.31
CA ASN A 814 26.69 0.11 -37.24
C ASN A 814 25.28 0.62 -37.60
N GLN A 815 24.59 -0.06 -38.53
CA GLN A 815 23.19 0.24 -38.85
C GLN A 815 22.28 -0.03 -37.63
N GLU A 816 22.49 -1.14 -36.94
CA GLU A 816 21.77 -1.51 -35.71
C GLU A 816 22.05 -0.52 -34.58
N ALA A 817 23.31 -0.13 -34.37
CA ALA A 817 23.67 0.85 -33.35
C ALA A 817 22.98 2.21 -33.57
N TYR A 818 22.89 2.65 -34.83
CA TYR A 818 22.14 3.85 -35.20
C TYR A 818 20.63 3.71 -34.94
N VAL A 819 20.01 2.63 -35.44
CA VAL A 819 18.57 2.40 -35.31
C VAL A 819 18.16 2.23 -33.85
N TYR A 820 18.93 1.48 -33.05
CA TYR A 820 18.71 1.30 -31.62
C TYR A 820 18.76 2.64 -30.88
N HIS A 821 19.80 3.45 -31.10
CA HIS A 821 19.90 4.76 -30.47
C HIS A 821 18.78 5.70 -30.89
N ALA A 822 18.42 5.70 -32.19
CA ALA A 822 17.33 6.52 -32.70
C ALA A 822 15.96 6.10 -32.13
N LEU A 823 15.69 4.80 -31.97
CA LEU A 823 14.46 4.29 -31.35
C LEU A 823 14.29 4.72 -29.89
N VAL A 824 15.38 4.95 -29.16
CA VAL A 824 15.30 5.39 -27.77
C VAL A 824 15.12 6.90 -27.67
N TYR A 825 15.88 7.67 -28.46
CA TYR A 825 16.04 9.13 -28.22
C TYR A 825 15.51 10.05 -29.33
N ALA A 826 15.26 9.53 -30.53
CA ALA A 826 14.78 10.29 -31.68
C ALA A 826 13.67 9.50 -32.43
N LYS A 827 12.68 9.04 -31.65
CA LYS A 827 11.63 8.09 -32.06
C LYS A 827 10.94 8.48 -33.37
N GLU A 828 10.50 9.72 -33.52
CA GLU A 828 9.80 10.16 -34.74
C GLU A 828 10.67 10.01 -36.00
N GLU A 829 11.96 10.32 -35.91
CA GLU A 829 12.91 10.14 -37.02
C GLU A 829 13.23 8.66 -37.24
N ALA A 830 13.35 7.86 -36.17
CA ALA A 830 13.54 6.42 -36.24
C ALA A 830 12.36 5.76 -36.96
N PHE A 831 11.13 6.08 -36.58
CA PHE A 831 9.93 5.58 -37.26
C PHE A 831 9.83 6.10 -38.70
N LYS A 832 10.24 7.32 -38.99
CA LYS A 832 10.32 7.83 -40.36
C LYS A 832 11.31 7.02 -41.20
N TYR A 833 12.47 6.68 -40.65
CA TYR A 833 13.47 5.82 -41.30
C TYR A 833 12.96 4.38 -41.44
N LEU A 834 12.39 3.79 -40.39
CA LEU A 834 11.82 2.43 -40.41
C LEU A 834 10.68 2.30 -41.42
N LYS A 835 9.87 3.35 -41.64
CA LYS A 835 8.83 3.38 -42.69
C LYS A 835 9.38 3.37 -44.12
N THR A 836 10.66 3.73 -44.32
CA THR A 836 11.33 3.61 -45.62
C THR A 836 11.89 2.22 -45.87
N LEU A 837 11.94 1.37 -44.84
CA LEU A 837 12.47 0.03 -44.89
C LEU A 837 11.33 -0.98 -45.10
N ASP A 838 11.61 -2.01 -45.87
CA ASP A 838 10.75 -3.19 -45.95
C ASP A 838 11.26 -4.22 -44.93
N PRO A 839 10.44 -4.62 -43.93
CA PRO A 839 10.81 -5.61 -42.93
C PRO A 839 11.36 -6.91 -43.55
N ALA A 840 10.86 -7.31 -44.72
CA ALA A 840 11.26 -8.55 -45.40
C ALA A 840 12.66 -8.51 -46.02
N THR A 841 13.22 -7.31 -46.24
CA THR A 841 14.52 -7.10 -46.87
C THR A 841 15.55 -6.46 -45.94
N SER A 842 15.17 -6.17 -44.71
CA SER A 842 16.01 -5.53 -43.70
C SER A 842 16.75 -6.56 -42.85
N TYR A 843 18.09 -6.54 -42.85
CA TYR A 843 18.93 -7.49 -42.09
C TYR A 843 19.29 -6.93 -40.71
N PHE A 844 18.34 -6.90 -39.79
CA PHE A 844 18.57 -6.60 -38.38
C PHE A 844 18.63 -7.87 -37.53
N ASN A 845 19.38 -7.81 -36.43
CA ASN A 845 19.40 -8.88 -35.45
C ASN A 845 18.01 -9.08 -34.81
N GLU A 846 17.77 -10.31 -34.34
CA GLU A 846 16.45 -10.71 -33.85
C GLU A 846 15.95 -9.87 -32.66
N ASN A 847 16.87 -9.36 -31.82
CA ASN A 847 16.56 -8.52 -30.67
C ASN A 847 16.06 -7.14 -31.10
N LEU A 848 16.73 -6.51 -32.07
CA LEU A 848 16.34 -5.20 -32.58
C LEU A 848 15.01 -5.28 -33.34
N VAL A 849 14.77 -6.36 -34.10
CA VAL A 849 13.46 -6.59 -34.74
C VAL A 849 12.35 -6.74 -33.69
N SER A 850 12.64 -7.42 -32.57
CA SER A 850 11.73 -7.49 -31.43
C SER A 850 11.49 -6.12 -30.81
N ASP A 851 12.53 -5.34 -30.56
CA ASP A 851 12.44 -3.99 -29.98
C ASP A 851 11.66 -3.04 -30.91
N ILE A 852 11.88 -3.11 -32.23
CA ILE A 852 11.09 -2.38 -33.23
C ILE A 852 9.61 -2.75 -33.14
N SER A 853 9.31 -4.05 -33.07
CA SER A 853 7.92 -4.54 -33.00
C SER A 853 7.23 -4.07 -31.73
N TRP A 854 7.89 -4.16 -30.57
CA TRP A 854 7.37 -3.64 -29.30
C TRP A 854 7.26 -2.12 -29.27
N SER A 855 8.18 -1.40 -29.92
CA SER A 855 8.13 0.07 -30.01
C SER A 855 6.90 0.54 -30.79
N TYR A 856 6.51 -0.15 -31.87
CA TYR A 856 5.27 0.16 -32.59
C TYR A 856 4.03 -0.01 -31.71
N VAL A 857 4.00 -1.02 -30.83
CA VAL A 857 2.89 -1.25 -29.88
C VAL A 857 2.87 -0.18 -28.78
N ASN A 858 4.01 0.07 -28.15
CA ASN A 858 4.09 0.88 -26.94
C ASN A 858 3.93 2.39 -27.20
N GLU A 859 4.31 2.88 -28.37
CA GLU A 859 4.33 4.31 -28.66
C GLU A 859 3.11 4.80 -29.45
N ASP A 860 2.69 4.04 -30.46
CA ASP A 860 1.66 4.45 -31.42
C ASP A 860 0.43 3.51 -31.44
N GLU A 861 0.40 2.46 -30.61
CA GLU A 861 -0.59 1.37 -30.68
C GLU A 861 -0.69 0.78 -32.12
N ASP A 862 0.40 0.85 -32.89
CA ASP A 862 0.46 0.39 -34.27
C ASP A 862 0.75 -1.11 -34.32
N TYR A 863 -0.22 -1.87 -33.85
CA TYR A 863 -0.17 -3.34 -33.85
C TYR A 863 0.03 -3.90 -35.27
N GLN A 864 -0.36 -3.19 -36.34
CA GLN A 864 -0.22 -3.67 -37.70
C GLN A 864 1.25 -3.69 -38.14
N ASN A 865 1.99 -2.63 -37.88
CA ASN A 865 3.43 -2.61 -38.14
C ASN A 865 4.20 -3.50 -37.16
N ALA A 866 3.76 -3.61 -35.90
CA ALA A 866 4.31 -4.58 -34.96
C ALA A 866 4.19 -6.02 -35.48
N ILE A 867 3.03 -6.41 -36.03
CA ILE A 867 2.82 -7.71 -36.67
C ILE A 867 3.78 -7.87 -37.86
N ASN A 868 3.85 -6.88 -38.76
CA ASN A 868 4.69 -6.93 -39.96
C ASN A 868 6.17 -7.16 -39.64
N TRP A 869 6.72 -6.46 -38.64
CA TRP A 869 8.11 -6.65 -38.21
C TRP A 869 8.31 -7.97 -37.46
N SER A 870 7.33 -8.37 -36.65
CA SER A 870 7.46 -9.58 -35.84
C SER A 870 7.62 -10.85 -36.67
N GLU A 871 7.12 -10.92 -37.91
CA GLU A 871 7.27 -12.10 -38.78
C GLU A 871 8.74 -12.48 -39.02
N PHE A 872 9.66 -11.54 -38.85
CA PHE A 872 11.10 -11.71 -39.11
C PHE A 872 11.93 -11.95 -37.84
N THR A 873 11.30 -12.22 -36.69
CA THR A 873 11.99 -12.62 -35.46
C THR A 873 11.29 -13.80 -34.76
N PRO A 874 12.04 -14.83 -34.33
CA PRO A 874 11.47 -15.93 -33.55
C PRO A 874 11.25 -15.53 -32.08
N LEU A 875 11.78 -14.39 -31.61
CA LEU A 875 11.66 -13.92 -30.23
C LEU A 875 10.24 -13.49 -29.86
N ILE A 876 9.42 -13.14 -30.85
CA ILE A 876 8.00 -12.86 -30.67
C ILE A 876 7.21 -14.12 -31.02
N GLY A 877 6.52 -14.66 -30.02
CA GLY A 877 5.73 -15.88 -30.16
C GLY A 877 4.47 -15.70 -31.03
N ALA A 878 3.96 -16.79 -31.60
CA ALA A 878 2.72 -16.77 -32.37
C ALA A 878 1.49 -16.43 -31.51
N ASP A 879 1.53 -16.72 -30.21
CA ASP A 879 0.56 -16.32 -29.19
C ASP A 879 0.53 -14.79 -28.97
N THR A 880 1.69 -14.13 -29.06
CA THR A 880 1.81 -12.68 -28.96
C THR A 880 1.22 -12.01 -30.19
N ARG A 881 1.51 -12.53 -31.39
CA ARG A 881 0.90 -12.06 -32.65
C ARG A 881 -0.64 -12.23 -32.65
N LEU A 882 -1.15 -13.35 -32.13
CA LEU A 882 -2.59 -13.54 -31.93
C LEU A 882 -3.20 -12.49 -31.00
N SER A 883 -2.46 -12.07 -29.96
CA SER A 883 -2.91 -11.04 -29.04
C SER A 883 -2.98 -9.67 -29.73
N TRP A 884 -1.97 -9.32 -30.54
CA TRP A 884 -1.99 -8.06 -31.29
C TRP A 884 -3.09 -8.02 -32.36
N MET A 885 -3.35 -9.13 -33.06
CA MET A 885 -4.50 -9.23 -33.98
C MET A 885 -5.85 -9.09 -33.25
N PHE A 886 -5.92 -9.55 -31.99
CA PHE A 886 -7.10 -9.41 -31.15
C PHE A 886 -7.36 -7.94 -30.77
N GLU A 887 -6.31 -7.20 -30.40
CA GLU A 887 -6.39 -5.76 -30.12
C GLU A 887 -6.82 -4.95 -31.36
N LEU A 888 -6.32 -5.31 -32.55
CA LEU A 888 -6.77 -4.75 -33.83
C LEU A 888 -8.21 -5.11 -34.22
N ARG A 889 -8.86 -6.01 -33.47
CA ARG A 889 -10.20 -6.56 -33.79
C ARG A 889 -10.25 -7.27 -35.15
N GLN A 890 -9.12 -7.74 -35.64
CA GLN A 890 -8.97 -8.51 -36.87
C GLN A 890 -9.34 -9.98 -36.63
N TYR A 891 -10.57 -10.21 -36.14
CA TYR A 891 -10.98 -11.54 -35.68
C TYR A 891 -11.00 -12.59 -36.79
N VAL A 892 -11.24 -12.17 -38.04
CA VAL A 892 -11.26 -13.09 -39.20
C VAL A 892 -9.84 -13.52 -39.55
N GLU A 893 -8.93 -12.57 -39.64
CA GLU A 893 -7.51 -12.78 -39.95
C GLU A 893 -6.82 -13.57 -38.81
N LEU A 894 -7.15 -13.25 -37.56
CA LEU A 894 -6.71 -13.98 -36.37
C LEU A 894 -7.12 -15.46 -36.43
N GLU A 895 -8.39 -15.74 -36.74
CA GLU A 895 -8.87 -17.13 -36.87
C GLU A 895 -8.20 -17.86 -38.04
N GLN A 896 -7.94 -17.16 -39.16
CA GLN A 896 -7.22 -17.72 -40.30
C GLN A 896 -5.75 -18.04 -39.95
N PHE A 897 -5.07 -17.11 -39.27
CA PHE A 897 -3.71 -17.28 -38.78
C PHE A 897 -3.62 -18.47 -37.82
N TYR A 898 -4.51 -18.54 -36.82
CA TYR A 898 -4.57 -19.66 -35.88
C TYR A 898 -4.76 -21.00 -36.59
N ARG A 899 -5.72 -21.09 -37.52
CA ARG A 899 -6.00 -22.33 -38.27
C ARG A 899 -4.80 -22.77 -39.10
N LYS A 900 -4.13 -21.83 -39.77
CA LYS A 900 -2.91 -22.11 -40.54
C LYS A 900 -1.79 -22.59 -39.61
N TYR A 901 -1.51 -21.85 -38.54
CA TYR A 901 -0.43 -22.16 -37.60
C TYR A 901 -0.60 -23.53 -36.92
N VAL A 902 -1.80 -23.83 -36.40
CA VAL A 902 -2.05 -25.11 -35.72
C VAL A 902 -2.06 -26.29 -36.70
N SER A 903 -2.36 -26.08 -37.98
CA SER A 903 -2.24 -27.14 -39.00
C SER A 903 -0.78 -27.55 -39.24
N GLU A 904 0.14 -26.60 -39.14
CA GLU A 904 1.59 -26.80 -39.28
C GLU A 904 2.24 -27.24 -37.95
N ASN A 905 1.70 -26.77 -36.82
CA ASN A 905 2.20 -27.01 -35.46
C ASN A 905 1.15 -27.67 -34.53
N PRO A 906 0.69 -28.90 -34.83
CA PRO A 906 -0.45 -29.51 -34.14
C PRO A 906 -0.20 -29.88 -32.67
N ASN A 907 1.05 -29.84 -32.21
CA ASN A 907 1.44 -30.15 -30.83
C ASN A 907 1.72 -28.90 -29.98
N ASP A 908 1.53 -27.69 -30.54
CA ASP A 908 1.63 -26.46 -29.76
C ASP A 908 0.36 -26.28 -28.92
N GLU A 909 0.45 -26.63 -27.64
CA GLU A 909 -0.67 -26.56 -26.70
C GLU A 909 -0.85 -25.14 -26.13
N ALA A 910 0.20 -24.33 -26.11
CA ALA A 910 0.16 -22.96 -25.59
C ALA A 910 -0.68 -22.06 -26.49
N ILE A 911 -0.55 -22.21 -27.82
CA ILE A 911 -1.37 -21.43 -28.76
C ILE A 911 -2.85 -21.85 -28.74
N LYS A 912 -3.14 -23.13 -28.54
CA LYS A 912 -4.51 -23.63 -28.36
C LYS A 912 -5.13 -23.07 -27.08
N GLN A 913 -4.36 -23.04 -25.99
CA GLN A 913 -4.80 -22.42 -24.74
C GLN A 913 -5.06 -20.92 -24.91
N LYS A 914 -4.19 -20.20 -25.61
CA LYS A 914 -4.38 -18.78 -25.91
C LYS A 914 -5.63 -18.53 -26.76
N MET A 915 -5.87 -19.36 -27.78
CA MET A 915 -7.07 -19.27 -28.60
C MET A 915 -8.35 -19.62 -27.82
N PHE A 916 -8.28 -20.57 -26.89
CA PHE A 916 -9.37 -20.86 -25.96
C PHE A 916 -9.74 -19.61 -25.14
N GLN A 917 -8.74 -18.92 -24.57
CA GLN A 917 -8.95 -17.70 -23.79
C GLN A 917 -9.57 -16.58 -24.64
N ILE A 918 -9.11 -16.40 -25.89
CA ILE A 918 -9.67 -15.42 -26.82
C ILE A 918 -11.16 -15.72 -27.09
N TYR A 919 -11.50 -16.98 -27.38
CA TYR A 919 -12.91 -17.35 -27.58
C TYR A 919 -13.76 -17.21 -26.31
N GLU A 920 -13.20 -17.48 -25.13
CA GLU A 920 -13.87 -17.25 -23.84
C GLU A 920 -14.22 -15.77 -23.64
N VAL A 921 -13.26 -14.86 -23.91
CA VAL A 921 -13.45 -13.40 -23.81
C VAL A 921 -14.49 -12.90 -24.82
N LEU A 922 -14.49 -13.44 -26.04
CA LEU A 922 -15.47 -13.09 -27.08
C LEU A 922 -16.86 -13.70 -26.85
N GLY A 923 -17.05 -14.52 -25.80
CA GLY A 923 -18.30 -15.24 -25.55
C GLY A 923 -18.61 -16.35 -26.56
N LYS A 924 -17.62 -16.74 -27.37
CA LYS A 924 -17.69 -17.82 -28.38
C LYS A 924 -17.43 -19.19 -27.73
N TYR A 925 -18.28 -19.57 -26.77
CA TYR A 925 -18.05 -20.74 -25.93
C TYR A 925 -18.09 -22.08 -26.68
N ASP A 926 -18.82 -22.13 -27.79
CA ASP A 926 -18.88 -23.31 -28.66
C ASP A 926 -17.51 -23.58 -29.31
N GLU A 927 -16.92 -22.52 -29.89
CA GLU A 927 -15.60 -22.54 -30.50
C GLU A 927 -14.50 -22.78 -29.45
N ALA A 928 -14.62 -22.19 -28.26
CA ALA A 928 -13.73 -22.45 -27.13
C ALA A 928 -13.73 -23.94 -26.74
N CYS A 929 -14.91 -24.57 -26.61
CA CYS A 929 -15.01 -26.00 -26.34
C CYS A 929 -14.43 -26.86 -27.48
N GLY A 930 -14.61 -26.43 -28.73
CA GLY A 930 -14.00 -27.05 -29.90
C GLY A 930 -12.47 -27.02 -29.88
N VAL A 931 -11.86 -25.92 -29.41
CA VAL A 931 -10.41 -25.81 -29.22
C VAL A 931 -9.94 -26.66 -28.04
N LEU A 932 -10.67 -26.66 -26.92
CA LEU A 932 -10.34 -27.48 -25.75
C LEU A 932 -10.26 -28.97 -26.09
N LEU A 933 -11.14 -29.48 -26.95
CA LEU A 933 -11.07 -30.89 -27.40
C LEU A 933 -9.85 -31.22 -28.27
N GLN A 934 -9.17 -30.22 -28.83
CA GLN A 934 -7.95 -30.39 -29.61
C GLN A 934 -6.68 -30.37 -28.75
N ILE A 935 -6.81 -30.02 -27.47
CA ILE A 935 -5.70 -29.99 -26.51
C ILE A 935 -5.39 -31.42 -26.07
N LYS A 936 -4.17 -31.89 -26.34
CA LYS A 936 -3.75 -33.28 -26.04
C LYS A 936 -3.06 -33.40 -24.69
N ASP A 937 -2.48 -32.31 -24.19
CA ASP A 937 -1.87 -32.29 -22.87
C ASP A 937 -2.95 -32.48 -21.80
N GLN A 938 -2.86 -33.59 -21.06
CA GLN A 938 -3.88 -33.93 -20.08
C GLN A 938 -3.94 -32.94 -18.92
N LYS A 939 -2.82 -32.32 -18.55
CA LYS A 939 -2.79 -31.36 -17.45
C LYS A 939 -3.52 -30.08 -17.87
N ILE A 940 -3.16 -29.52 -19.03
CA ILE A 940 -3.79 -28.31 -19.58
C ILE A 940 -5.28 -28.55 -19.84
N PHE A 941 -5.62 -29.70 -20.44
CA PHE A 941 -7.00 -30.08 -20.67
C PHE A 941 -7.83 -30.13 -19.38
N GLN A 942 -7.31 -30.74 -18.30
CA GLN A 942 -8.04 -30.83 -17.04
C GLN A 942 -8.16 -29.47 -16.35
N GLU A 943 -7.12 -28.64 -16.37
CA GLU A 943 -7.15 -27.29 -15.79
C GLU A 943 -8.22 -26.41 -16.45
N ILE A 944 -8.24 -26.35 -17.78
CA ILE A 944 -9.24 -25.58 -18.54
C ILE A 944 -10.64 -26.18 -18.37
N LYS A 945 -10.75 -27.52 -18.36
CA LYS A 945 -12.01 -28.22 -18.10
C LYS A 945 -12.57 -27.90 -16.72
N GLU A 946 -11.75 -27.88 -15.68
CA GLU A 946 -12.18 -27.53 -14.32
C GLU A 946 -12.66 -26.08 -14.24
N HIS A 947 -11.92 -25.16 -14.84
CA HIS A 947 -12.31 -23.74 -14.95
C HIS A 947 -13.68 -23.57 -15.62
N LEU A 948 -13.89 -24.21 -16.79
CA LEU A 948 -15.17 -24.17 -17.50
C LEU A 948 -16.31 -24.83 -16.70
N ASN A 949 -16.03 -25.90 -15.95
CA ASN A 949 -17.02 -26.53 -15.05
C ASN A 949 -17.41 -25.68 -13.85
N GLN A 950 -16.54 -24.78 -13.39
CA GLN A 950 -16.87 -23.82 -12.35
C GLN A 950 -17.71 -22.67 -12.90
N GLN A 951 -17.41 -22.23 -14.12
CA GLN A 951 -18.09 -21.10 -14.75
C GLN A 951 -19.47 -21.45 -15.33
N ILE A 952 -19.66 -22.66 -15.87
CA ILE A 952 -20.91 -23.02 -16.57
C ILE A 952 -22.17 -22.78 -15.74
N VAL A 953 -22.10 -22.92 -14.41
CA VAL A 953 -23.24 -22.68 -13.51
C VAL A 953 -23.78 -21.24 -13.59
N TYR A 954 -22.94 -20.30 -14.02
CA TYR A 954 -23.24 -18.87 -14.15
C TYR A 954 -23.64 -18.43 -15.56
N PHE A 955 -23.58 -19.31 -16.56
CA PHE A 955 -24.03 -18.99 -17.92
C PHE A 955 -25.57 -18.91 -17.98
N ASP A 956 -26.14 -18.34 -19.04
CA ASP A 956 -27.58 -18.42 -19.24
C ASP A 956 -28.01 -19.87 -19.47
N ILE A 957 -29.26 -20.19 -19.12
CA ILE A 957 -29.75 -21.58 -19.12
C ILE A 957 -29.74 -22.21 -20.52
N GLU A 958 -29.79 -21.40 -21.59
CA GLU A 958 -29.84 -21.87 -22.98
C GLU A 958 -28.43 -22.32 -23.41
N THR A 959 -27.41 -21.52 -23.09
CA THR A 959 -25.99 -21.84 -23.30
C THR A 959 -25.53 -23.02 -22.43
N GLN A 960 -25.96 -23.09 -21.17
CA GLN A 960 -25.70 -24.24 -20.29
C GLN A 960 -26.19 -25.56 -20.92
N GLU A 961 -27.41 -25.56 -21.44
CA GLU A 961 -28.04 -26.73 -22.06
C GLU A 961 -27.35 -27.11 -23.37
N GLU A 962 -27.03 -26.13 -24.22
CA GLU A 962 -26.38 -26.37 -25.50
C GLU A 962 -24.97 -26.96 -25.34
N LEU A 963 -24.15 -26.38 -24.46
CA LEU A 963 -22.78 -26.85 -24.22
C LEU A 963 -22.75 -28.24 -23.58
N ILE A 964 -23.65 -28.54 -22.64
CA ILE A 964 -23.74 -29.88 -22.02
C ILE A 964 -24.18 -30.93 -23.04
N ARG A 965 -25.11 -30.59 -23.93
CA ARG A 965 -25.59 -31.48 -24.99
C ARG A 965 -24.50 -31.78 -26.01
N LYS A 966 -23.78 -30.74 -26.47
CA LYS A 966 -22.78 -30.86 -27.55
C LYS A 966 -21.44 -31.41 -27.07
N TYR A 967 -21.06 -31.09 -25.83
CA TYR A 967 -19.75 -31.46 -25.25
C TYR A 967 -19.86 -32.26 -23.95
N PRO A 968 -20.50 -33.45 -23.96
CA PRO A 968 -20.80 -34.21 -22.75
C PRO A 968 -19.57 -34.71 -21.99
N THR A 969 -18.39 -34.71 -22.61
CA THR A 969 -17.11 -35.16 -22.02
C THR A 969 -16.39 -34.06 -21.24
N ILE A 970 -16.73 -32.79 -21.51
CA ILE A 970 -16.14 -31.62 -20.85
C ILE A 970 -16.83 -31.36 -19.51
N PHE A 971 -18.15 -31.57 -19.38
CA PHE A 971 -18.90 -31.23 -18.17
C PHE A 971 -19.12 -32.40 -17.20
N THR A 972 -18.99 -32.15 -15.89
CA THR A 972 -19.14 -33.16 -14.83
C THR A 972 -20.59 -33.61 -14.63
N ALA A 973 -20.78 -34.85 -14.16
CA ALA A 973 -22.10 -35.43 -13.88
C ALA A 973 -22.89 -34.63 -12.82
N ILE A 974 -22.20 -34.04 -11.84
CA ILE A 974 -22.80 -33.21 -10.79
C ILE A 974 -23.36 -31.91 -11.37
N ASN A 975 -22.62 -31.26 -12.27
CA ASN A 975 -23.10 -30.04 -12.93
C ASN A 975 -24.27 -30.35 -13.86
N ARG A 976 -24.22 -31.49 -14.56
CA ARG A 976 -25.34 -31.97 -15.38
C ARG A 976 -26.61 -32.18 -14.55
N GLU A 977 -26.54 -32.92 -13.43
CA GLU A 977 -27.71 -33.15 -12.56
C GLU A 977 -28.27 -31.85 -11.98
N LYS A 978 -27.41 -30.90 -11.56
CA LYS A 978 -27.83 -29.59 -11.05
C LYS A 978 -28.56 -28.77 -12.12
N ILE A 979 -28.05 -28.77 -13.34
CA ILE A 979 -28.62 -28.00 -14.45
C ILE A 979 -29.95 -28.65 -14.89
N GLU A 980 -30.02 -29.97 -14.96
CA GLU A 980 -31.27 -30.71 -15.21
C GLU A 980 -32.33 -30.43 -14.13
N MET A 981 -31.95 -30.39 -12.86
CA MET A 981 -32.87 -30.00 -11.77
C MET A 981 -33.35 -28.56 -11.89
N LYS A 982 -32.46 -27.63 -12.28
CA LYS A 982 -32.81 -26.21 -12.48
C LYS A 982 -33.77 -26.03 -13.66
N ILE A 983 -33.55 -26.75 -14.77
CA ILE A 983 -34.47 -26.77 -15.92
C ILE A 983 -35.83 -27.33 -15.51
N LYS A 984 -35.84 -28.38 -14.68
CA LYS A 984 -37.09 -28.97 -14.15
C LYS A 984 -37.86 -28.03 -13.23
N ASP A 985 -37.17 -27.28 -12.37
CA ASP A 985 -37.83 -26.29 -11.50
C ASP A 985 -38.41 -25.10 -12.30
N LEU A 986 -37.79 -24.74 -13.45
CA LEU A 986 -38.21 -23.62 -14.30
C LEU A 986 -39.29 -24.00 -15.33
N TYR A 987 -39.17 -25.18 -15.96
CA TYR A 987 -39.97 -25.57 -17.13
C TYR A 987 -40.57 -26.97 -17.00
N GLY A 988 -40.56 -27.57 -15.82
CA GLY A 988 -41.22 -28.84 -15.55
C GLY A 988 -42.72 -28.68 -15.34
N ASP A 989 -43.49 -29.62 -15.88
CA ASP A 989 -44.93 -29.72 -15.62
C ASP A 989 -45.18 -29.81 -14.11
N TYR A 990 -46.30 -29.26 -13.65
CA TYR A 990 -46.59 -29.22 -12.22
C TYR A 990 -48.06 -29.30 -11.87
N LEU A 991 -48.34 -29.82 -10.68
CA LEU A 991 -49.66 -29.81 -10.06
C LEU A 991 -49.62 -28.83 -8.87
N ASP A 992 -50.56 -27.90 -8.81
CA ASP A 992 -50.67 -26.91 -7.73
C ASP A 992 -52.09 -26.90 -7.15
N ALA A 993 -52.21 -27.20 -5.86
CA ALA A 993 -53.45 -27.15 -5.11
C ALA A 993 -53.39 -26.01 -4.09
N ASN A 994 -54.45 -25.23 -3.96
CA ASN A 994 -54.51 -24.14 -2.99
C ASN A 994 -55.92 -23.97 -2.43
N SER A 995 -56.00 -23.65 -1.16
CA SER A 995 -57.21 -23.28 -0.43
C SER A 995 -57.03 -21.90 0.17
N SER A 996 -57.99 -21.01 -0.03
CA SER A 996 -58.00 -19.65 0.52
C SER A 996 -59.34 -19.31 1.14
N LEU A 997 -59.29 -18.55 2.24
CA LEU A 997 -60.43 -18.14 3.03
C LEU A 997 -60.36 -16.64 3.28
N SER A 998 -61.41 -15.91 2.93
CA SER A 998 -61.52 -14.46 3.08
C SER A 998 -62.64 -14.07 4.06
N TYR A 999 -62.37 -13.04 4.85
CA TYR A 999 -63.28 -12.42 5.80
C TYR A 999 -63.43 -10.92 5.49
N PHE A 1000 -64.64 -10.39 5.65
CA PHE A 1000 -64.93 -8.97 5.64
C PHE A 1000 -65.63 -8.56 6.94
N ILE A 1001 -65.06 -7.61 7.69
CA ILE A 1001 -65.58 -7.14 9.01
C ILE A 1001 -66.01 -8.34 9.88
N ASN A 1002 -65.11 -9.30 10.08
CA ASN A 1002 -65.30 -10.54 10.85
C ASN A 1002 -66.40 -11.50 10.34
N LYS A 1003 -66.96 -11.29 9.13
CA LYS A 1003 -67.85 -12.25 8.45
C LYS A 1003 -67.13 -12.98 7.34
N LYS A 1004 -67.35 -14.30 7.21
CA LYS A 1004 -66.83 -15.09 6.09
C LYS A 1004 -67.45 -14.59 4.78
N THR A 1005 -66.64 -14.30 3.76
CA THR A 1005 -67.12 -13.80 2.46
C THR A 1005 -66.87 -14.77 1.33
N ASN A 1006 -65.70 -15.41 1.30
CA ASN A 1006 -65.31 -16.28 0.21
C ASN A 1006 -64.41 -17.41 0.71
N PHE A 1007 -64.69 -18.64 0.27
CA PHE A 1007 -63.78 -19.76 0.38
C PHE A 1007 -63.50 -20.31 -1.01
N ARG A 1008 -62.22 -20.40 -1.40
CA ARG A 1008 -61.82 -20.84 -2.74
C ARG A 1008 -60.79 -21.95 -2.66
N ASN A 1009 -61.06 -23.02 -3.39
CA ASN A 1009 -60.07 -24.03 -3.70
C ASN A 1009 -59.76 -24.01 -5.19
N TYR A 1010 -58.52 -24.25 -5.56
CA TYR A 1010 -58.20 -24.61 -6.93
C TYR A 1010 -57.24 -25.79 -6.97
N LEU A 1011 -57.41 -26.61 -8.01
CA LEU A 1011 -56.42 -27.54 -8.50
C LEU A 1011 -55.96 -27.04 -9.87
N LYS A 1012 -54.66 -26.94 -10.05
CA LYS A 1012 -54.04 -26.40 -11.25
C LYS A 1012 -53.04 -27.40 -11.80
N TYR A 1013 -53.17 -27.76 -13.08
CA TYR A 1013 -52.12 -28.47 -13.82
C TYR A 1013 -51.46 -27.49 -14.78
N GLY A 1014 -50.18 -27.21 -14.57
CA GLY A 1014 -49.36 -26.39 -15.46
C GLY A 1014 -48.52 -27.27 -16.36
N HIS A 1015 -48.64 -27.07 -17.68
CA HIS A 1015 -47.86 -27.74 -18.70
C HIS A 1015 -46.96 -26.74 -19.42
N PHE A 1016 -45.72 -27.11 -19.73
CA PHE A 1016 -44.83 -26.28 -20.56
C PHE A 1016 -44.70 -26.85 -21.98
N ASP A 1017 -44.98 -26.02 -23.00
CA ASP A 1017 -44.83 -26.43 -24.39
C ASP A 1017 -43.35 -26.49 -24.82
N LYS A 1018 -43.07 -26.92 -26.06
CA LYS A 1018 -41.71 -26.98 -26.62
C LYS A 1018 -41.00 -25.62 -26.68
N GLN A 1019 -41.77 -24.53 -26.74
CA GLN A 1019 -41.25 -23.16 -26.72
C GLN A 1019 -41.11 -22.63 -25.28
N ARG A 1020 -41.35 -23.47 -24.26
CA ARG A 1020 -41.37 -23.17 -22.83
C ARG A 1020 -42.43 -22.14 -22.44
N ASN A 1021 -43.49 -22.01 -23.21
CA ASN A 1021 -44.69 -21.30 -22.78
C ASN A 1021 -45.48 -22.17 -21.80
N SER A 1022 -46.10 -21.54 -20.81
CA SER A 1022 -46.90 -22.23 -19.80
C SER A 1022 -48.38 -22.24 -20.17
N HIS A 1023 -48.98 -23.41 -20.09
CA HIS A 1023 -50.39 -23.71 -20.27
C HIS A 1023 -50.96 -24.20 -18.94
N ASP A 1024 -51.69 -23.34 -18.27
CA ASP A 1024 -52.20 -23.57 -16.93
C ASP A 1024 -53.70 -23.91 -16.98
N PHE A 1025 -54.06 -25.14 -16.63
CA PHE A 1025 -55.44 -25.62 -16.55
C PHE A 1025 -55.90 -25.64 -15.10
N PHE A 1026 -57.04 -25.01 -14.81
CA PHE A 1026 -57.58 -24.86 -13.47
C PHE A 1026 -58.95 -25.52 -13.34
N LEU A 1027 -59.12 -26.24 -12.23
CA LEU A 1027 -60.42 -26.59 -11.67
C LEU A 1027 -60.57 -25.82 -10.35
N LYS A 1028 -61.50 -24.86 -10.29
CA LYS A 1028 -61.73 -24.07 -9.08
C LYS A 1028 -63.10 -24.34 -8.49
N HIS A 1029 -63.15 -24.34 -7.17
CA HIS A 1029 -64.37 -24.42 -6.37
C HIS A 1029 -64.44 -23.16 -5.50
N LYS A 1030 -65.53 -22.41 -5.58
CA LYS A 1030 -65.75 -21.18 -4.80
C LYS A 1030 -67.04 -21.33 -4.00
N GLU A 1031 -67.01 -20.93 -2.74
CA GLU A 1031 -68.18 -20.71 -1.91
C GLU A 1031 -68.28 -19.22 -1.57
N LEU A 1032 -69.34 -18.56 -2.02
CA LEU A 1032 -69.59 -17.14 -1.77
C LEU A 1032 -70.71 -16.98 -0.75
N TYR A 1033 -70.47 -16.14 0.25
CA TYR A 1033 -71.36 -15.89 1.38
C TYR A 1033 -71.97 -14.49 1.28
N SER A 1034 -73.26 -14.34 1.59
CA SER A 1034 -73.93 -13.03 1.62
C SER A 1034 -73.43 -12.16 2.78
N VAL A 1035 -73.29 -10.86 2.52
CA VAL A 1035 -72.77 -9.88 3.49
C VAL A 1035 -73.89 -9.12 4.21
N ASP A 1036 -75.12 -9.21 3.71
CA ASP A 1036 -76.31 -8.52 4.23
C ASP A 1036 -76.71 -9.01 5.65
N GLN A 1037 -77.29 -8.12 6.45
CA GLN A 1037 -77.68 -8.39 7.86
C GLN A 1037 -79.08 -9.02 7.98
N THR A 1038 -79.89 -9.02 6.92
CA THR A 1038 -81.31 -9.40 6.97
C THR A 1038 -81.66 -10.78 6.40
N SER A 1039 -80.69 -11.57 5.93
CA SER A 1039 -80.96 -12.87 5.30
C SER A 1039 -80.15 -14.01 5.91
N ASP A 1040 -80.84 -15.01 6.45
CA ASP A 1040 -80.26 -16.26 6.93
C ASP A 1040 -79.48 -16.99 5.80
N ASN A 1041 -78.18 -17.23 6.04
CA ASN A 1041 -77.30 -18.23 5.41
C ASN A 1041 -77.53 -18.58 3.92
N LYS A 1042 -77.45 -17.61 3.00
CA LYS A 1042 -77.36 -17.89 1.55
C LYS A 1042 -75.90 -18.07 1.10
N ILE A 1043 -75.62 -19.19 0.43
CA ILE A 1043 -74.29 -19.57 -0.10
C ILE A 1043 -74.42 -19.88 -1.59
N ALA A 1044 -73.54 -19.31 -2.45
CA ALA A 1044 -73.32 -19.82 -3.80
C ALA A 1044 -72.14 -20.77 -3.77
N THR A 1045 -72.33 -21.94 -4.36
CA THR A 1045 -71.22 -22.82 -4.72
C THR A 1045 -71.04 -22.77 -6.23
N ILE A 1046 -69.82 -22.42 -6.65
CA ILE A 1046 -69.44 -22.24 -8.05
C ILE A 1046 -68.30 -23.19 -8.38
N LEU A 1047 -68.41 -23.87 -9.51
CA LEU A 1047 -67.35 -24.64 -10.12
C LEU A 1047 -66.85 -23.90 -11.37
N GLU A 1048 -65.54 -23.76 -11.50
CA GLU A 1048 -64.89 -23.08 -12.62
C GLU A 1048 -63.90 -24.01 -13.31
N LEU A 1049 -63.99 -24.07 -14.63
CA LEU A 1049 -62.92 -24.56 -15.49
C LEU A 1049 -62.26 -23.36 -16.13
N ALA A 1050 -60.95 -23.19 -15.93
CA ALA A 1050 -60.23 -22.08 -16.53
C ALA A 1050 -58.91 -22.52 -17.16
N TYR A 1051 -58.52 -21.77 -18.18
CA TYR A 1051 -57.27 -21.93 -18.90
C TYR A 1051 -56.51 -20.60 -18.89
N GLU A 1052 -55.20 -20.66 -18.71
CA GLU A 1052 -54.31 -19.51 -18.80
C GLU A 1052 -53.05 -19.87 -19.58
N PHE A 1053 -52.76 -19.07 -20.60
CA PHE A 1053 -51.50 -19.11 -21.33
C PHE A 1053 -50.56 -18.04 -20.79
N LYS A 1054 -49.28 -18.39 -20.66
CA LYS A 1054 -48.19 -17.46 -20.36
C LYS A 1054 -47.03 -17.72 -21.31
N ARG A 1055 -46.59 -16.68 -22.04
CA ARG A 1055 -45.40 -16.79 -22.88
C ARG A 1055 -44.15 -17.10 -22.03
N LYS A 1056 -43.14 -17.80 -22.53
CA LYS A 1056 -41.86 -17.91 -21.81
C LYS A 1056 -41.33 -16.51 -21.42
N GLN A 1057 -41.01 -16.30 -20.14
CA GLN A 1057 -40.29 -15.10 -19.70
C GLN A 1057 -38.79 -15.30 -20.03
N PRO A 1058 -38.18 -14.47 -20.89
CA PRO A 1058 -36.75 -14.58 -21.19
C PRO A 1058 -35.92 -14.08 -20.01
N ASP A 1059 -34.72 -14.65 -19.83
CA ASP A 1059 -33.69 -14.09 -18.93
C ASP A 1059 -33.12 -12.76 -19.45
N GLN A 1060 -33.49 -12.38 -20.67
CA GLN A 1060 -33.04 -11.17 -21.35
C GLN A 1060 -33.91 -9.96 -21.00
N ILE A 1061 -33.21 -8.91 -20.57
CA ILE A 1061 -33.73 -7.56 -20.37
C ILE A 1061 -34.21 -7.01 -21.73
N ASP A 1062 -35.24 -6.17 -21.73
CA ASP A 1062 -35.86 -5.52 -22.91
C ASP A 1062 -36.76 -6.42 -23.78
N LYS A 1063 -37.35 -7.49 -23.21
CA LYS A 1063 -38.33 -8.34 -23.91
C LYS A 1063 -39.74 -8.23 -23.36
N PHE A 1064 -40.70 -8.26 -24.27
CA PHE A 1064 -42.14 -8.19 -24.00
C PHE A 1064 -42.73 -9.58 -23.71
N PHE A 1065 -43.46 -9.70 -22.60
CA PHE A 1065 -44.17 -10.91 -22.18
C PHE A 1065 -45.67 -10.63 -22.08
N TYR A 1066 -46.51 -11.62 -22.39
CA TYR A 1066 -47.96 -11.51 -22.28
C TYR A 1066 -48.60 -12.78 -21.74
N THR A 1067 -49.77 -12.60 -21.13
CA THR A 1067 -50.64 -13.66 -20.63
C THR A 1067 -52.06 -13.45 -21.15
N TYR A 1068 -52.79 -14.53 -21.31
CA TYR A 1068 -54.23 -14.47 -21.52
C TYR A 1068 -54.89 -15.69 -20.88
N GLY A 1069 -56.15 -15.55 -20.47
CA GLY A 1069 -56.88 -16.65 -19.87
C GLY A 1069 -58.38 -16.49 -20.04
N LEU A 1070 -59.05 -17.64 -20.03
CA LEU A 1070 -60.51 -17.75 -20.15
C LEU A 1070 -61.00 -18.74 -19.10
N GLY A 1071 -62.13 -18.44 -18.48
CA GLY A 1071 -62.78 -19.30 -17.50
C GLY A 1071 -64.28 -19.41 -17.76
N LEU A 1072 -64.82 -20.60 -17.52
CA LEU A 1072 -66.24 -20.89 -17.54
C LEU A 1072 -66.67 -21.36 -16.15
N GLU A 1073 -67.63 -20.66 -15.58
CA GLU A 1073 -68.14 -20.87 -14.22
C GLU A 1073 -69.58 -21.38 -14.28
N LYS A 1074 -69.91 -22.34 -13.41
CA LYS A 1074 -71.26 -22.86 -13.23
C LYS A 1074 -71.61 -22.86 -11.75
N ASP A 1075 -72.73 -22.24 -11.41
CA ASP A 1075 -73.27 -22.36 -10.04
C ASP A 1075 -74.11 -23.64 -9.87
N LEU A 1076 -74.33 -24.06 -8.63
CA LEU A 1076 -75.17 -25.24 -8.33
C LEU A 1076 -76.63 -25.09 -8.74
N SER A 1077 -77.10 -23.87 -9.03
CA SER A 1077 -78.45 -23.63 -9.57
C SER A 1077 -78.55 -23.85 -11.09
N GLY A 1078 -77.41 -24.03 -11.77
CA GLY A 1078 -77.31 -24.32 -13.19
C GLY A 1078 -76.97 -23.11 -14.08
N LYS A 1079 -76.78 -21.92 -13.51
CA LYS A 1079 -76.47 -20.69 -14.25
C LYS A 1079 -74.98 -20.62 -14.59
N LEU A 1080 -74.69 -20.14 -15.79
CA LEU A 1080 -73.34 -20.05 -16.35
C LEU A 1080 -72.81 -18.62 -16.31
N TYR A 1081 -71.52 -18.49 -16.04
CA TYR A 1081 -70.77 -17.23 -16.09
C TYR A 1081 -69.43 -17.45 -16.79
N TYR A 1082 -68.79 -16.39 -17.24
CA TYR A 1082 -67.49 -16.46 -17.91
C TYR A 1082 -66.54 -15.41 -17.35
N ASN A 1083 -65.25 -15.69 -17.41
CA ASN A 1083 -64.21 -14.72 -17.11
C ASN A 1083 -63.14 -14.72 -18.20
N ALA A 1084 -62.53 -13.56 -18.42
CA ALA A 1084 -61.46 -13.36 -19.37
C ALA A 1084 -60.39 -12.48 -18.75
N LYS A 1085 -59.12 -12.77 -19.04
CA LYS A 1085 -57.99 -11.94 -18.63
C LYS A 1085 -56.96 -11.81 -19.73
N ALA A 1086 -56.30 -10.66 -19.78
CA ALA A 1086 -55.14 -10.41 -20.62
C ALA A 1086 -54.12 -9.58 -19.82
N GLY A 1087 -52.83 -9.87 -19.98
CA GLY A 1087 -51.76 -9.17 -19.29
C GLY A 1087 -50.55 -8.98 -20.18
N ALA A 1088 -49.79 -7.92 -19.91
CA ALA A 1088 -48.54 -7.59 -20.58
C ALA A 1088 -47.51 -7.12 -19.54
N ASN A 1089 -46.24 -7.46 -19.76
CA ASN A 1089 -45.13 -7.08 -18.90
C ASN A 1089 -43.89 -6.73 -19.74
N TYR A 1090 -43.15 -5.70 -19.33
CA TYR A 1090 -41.92 -5.25 -19.95
C TYR A 1090 -40.89 -4.86 -18.89
N ILE A 1091 -39.71 -5.50 -18.95
CA ILE A 1091 -38.67 -5.40 -17.92
C ILE A 1091 -37.38 -4.84 -18.55
N THR A 1092 -36.84 -3.77 -17.96
CA THR A 1092 -35.55 -3.16 -18.30
C THR A 1092 -34.60 -3.18 -17.07
N THR A 1093 -33.33 -2.83 -17.23
CA THR A 1093 -32.40 -2.64 -16.08
C THR A 1093 -32.82 -1.52 -15.13
N LYS A 1094 -33.61 -0.54 -15.60
CA LYS A 1094 -33.94 0.67 -14.84
C LYS A 1094 -35.36 0.66 -14.28
N TYR A 1095 -36.27 -0.08 -14.92
CA TYR A 1095 -37.68 -0.12 -14.55
C TYR A 1095 -38.38 -1.39 -15.04
N ASN A 1096 -39.48 -1.74 -14.38
CA ASN A 1096 -40.39 -2.83 -14.74
C ASN A 1096 -41.82 -2.27 -14.85
N VAL A 1097 -42.50 -2.54 -15.97
CA VAL A 1097 -43.88 -2.11 -16.24
C VAL A 1097 -44.75 -3.32 -16.55
N SER A 1098 -45.83 -3.50 -15.79
CA SER A 1098 -46.82 -4.52 -16.06
C SER A 1098 -48.23 -3.94 -16.07
N THR A 1099 -49.10 -4.51 -16.89
CA THR A 1099 -50.52 -4.14 -16.99
C THR A 1099 -51.37 -5.40 -17.18
N SER A 1100 -52.53 -5.48 -16.55
CA SER A 1100 -53.51 -6.54 -16.80
C SER A 1100 -54.92 -6.00 -16.86
N LEU A 1101 -55.75 -6.63 -17.70
CA LEU A 1101 -57.16 -6.36 -17.86
C LEU A 1101 -57.93 -7.64 -17.59
N GLU A 1102 -58.88 -7.59 -16.68
CA GLU A 1102 -59.67 -8.75 -16.24
C GLU A 1102 -61.16 -8.42 -16.32
N TYR A 1103 -61.94 -9.28 -16.95
CA TYR A 1103 -63.40 -9.19 -17.02
C TYR A 1103 -64.01 -10.43 -16.39
N PHE A 1104 -64.68 -10.28 -15.25
CA PHE A 1104 -65.18 -11.41 -14.46
C PHE A 1104 -66.44 -11.04 -13.66
N PRO A 1105 -67.27 -12.00 -13.23
CA PRO A 1105 -68.37 -11.72 -12.31
C PRO A 1105 -67.81 -11.23 -10.98
N ALA A 1106 -68.34 -10.12 -10.45
CA ALA A 1106 -67.79 -9.56 -9.23
C ALA A 1106 -67.89 -10.57 -8.07
N ASN A 1107 -66.81 -10.71 -7.30
CA ASN A 1107 -66.53 -11.93 -6.53
C ASN A 1107 -67.21 -11.97 -5.15
N TYR A 1108 -68.53 -11.82 -5.12
CA TYR A 1108 -69.41 -11.89 -3.94
C TYR A 1108 -70.80 -12.38 -4.33
N TRP A 1109 -71.55 -12.92 -3.36
CA TRP A 1109 -72.83 -13.61 -3.60
C TRP A 1109 -73.84 -12.78 -4.41
N GLU A 1110 -74.08 -11.53 -4.02
CA GLU A 1110 -75.10 -10.65 -4.62
C GLU A 1110 -74.78 -10.32 -6.09
N ALA A 1111 -73.50 -10.23 -6.48
CA ALA A 1111 -73.11 -9.98 -7.87
C ALA A 1111 -73.42 -11.17 -8.79
N TYR A 1112 -73.23 -12.40 -8.33
CA TYR A 1112 -73.58 -13.58 -9.10
C TYR A 1112 -75.11 -13.69 -9.27
N LYS A 1113 -75.85 -13.39 -8.20
CA LYS A 1113 -77.32 -13.30 -8.25
C LYS A 1113 -77.79 -12.29 -9.31
N ASP A 1114 -77.23 -11.08 -9.27
CA ASP A 1114 -77.69 -9.94 -10.08
C ASP A 1114 -76.92 -9.77 -11.42
N ASN A 1115 -76.10 -10.75 -11.82
CA ASN A 1115 -75.28 -10.72 -13.05
C ASN A 1115 -74.33 -9.50 -13.15
N ILE A 1116 -73.77 -9.06 -12.04
CA ILE A 1116 -72.87 -7.90 -12.02
C ILE A 1116 -71.46 -8.35 -12.42
N TYR A 1117 -70.99 -7.86 -13.57
CA TYR A 1117 -69.62 -8.05 -14.04
C TYR A 1117 -68.74 -6.86 -13.65
N GLN A 1118 -67.46 -7.15 -13.47
CA GLN A 1118 -66.40 -6.20 -13.17
C GLN A 1118 -65.35 -6.29 -14.27
N LEU A 1119 -65.01 -5.14 -14.86
CA LEU A 1119 -63.82 -4.93 -15.66
C LEU A 1119 -62.76 -4.27 -14.77
N GLN A 1120 -61.68 -4.98 -14.47
CA GLN A 1120 -60.58 -4.49 -13.67
C GLN A 1120 -59.35 -4.24 -14.54
N TRP A 1121 -58.82 -3.02 -14.53
CA TRP A 1121 -57.54 -2.67 -15.15
C TRP A 1121 -56.49 -2.41 -14.07
N ASN A 1122 -55.48 -3.25 -14.02
CA ASN A 1122 -54.37 -3.15 -13.09
C ASN A 1122 -53.12 -2.71 -13.84
N GLY A 1123 -52.33 -1.82 -13.24
CA GLY A 1123 -50.99 -1.51 -13.73
C GLY A 1123 -49.99 -1.35 -12.59
N ALA A 1124 -48.76 -1.78 -12.81
CA ALA A 1124 -47.66 -1.63 -11.86
C ALA A 1124 -46.41 -1.10 -12.56
N TYR A 1125 -45.70 -0.20 -11.89
CA TYR A 1125 -44.49 0.46 -12.33
C TYR A 1125 -43.45 0.45 -11.20
N ASN A 1126 -42.34 -0.25 -11.41
CA ASN A 1126 -41.23 -0.27 -10.46
C ASN A 1126 -40.02 0.43 -11.08
N LYS A 1127 -39.37 1.35 -10.35
CA LYS A 1127 -38.17 2.08 -10.79
C LYS A 1127 -37.05 1.95 -9.77
N TYR A 1128 -35.85 1.63 -10.25
CA TYR A 1128 -34.68 1.38 -9.43
C TYR A 1128 -33.69 2.57 -9.49
N PHE A 1129 -33.42 3.21 -8.36
CA PHE A 1129 -32.37 4.24 -8.21
C PHE A 1129 -31.21 3.72 -7.33
N LYS A 1130 -30.09 4.45 -7.30
CA LYS A 1130 -28.86 4.05 -6.59
C LYS A 1130 -29.05 3.77 -5.08
N PHE A 1131 -29.97 4.49 -4.42
CA PHE A 1131 -30.23 4.39 -2.98
C PHE A 1131 -31.73 4.27 -2.63
N LEU A 1132 -32.61 4.23 -3.64
CA LEU A 1132 -34.07 4.25 -3.48
C LEU A 1132 -34.74 3.35 -4.52
N GLU A 1133 -35.80 2.64 -4.15
CA GLU A 1133 -36.68 1.93 -5.07
C GLU A 1133 -38.10 2.50 -4.96
N VAL A 1134 -38.76 2.67 -6.10
CA VAL A 1134 -40.12 3.23 -6.19
C VAL A 1134 -41.04 2.20 -6.84
N ASP A 1135 -42.01 1.68 -6.09
CA ASP A 1135 -43.04 0.77 -6.60
C ASP A 1135 -44.37 1.51 -6.64
N SER A 1136 -45.01 1.62 -7.80
CA SER A 1136 -46.33 2.24 -7.95
C SER A 1136 -47.30 1.27 -8.59
N TYR A 1137 -48.53 1.21 -8.09
CA TYR A 1137 -49.60 0.42 -8.69
C TYR A 1137 -50.88 1.23 -8.79
N PHE A 1138 -51.65 1.00 -9.85
CA PHE A 1138 -53.00 1.51 -9.97
C PHE A 1138 -53.99 0.39 -10.30
N VAL A 1139 -55.22 0.56 -9.86
CA VAL A 1139 -56.34 -0.35 -10.08
C VAL A 1139 -57.55 0.48 -10.49
N THR A 1140 -58.16 0.15 -11.62
CA THR A 1140 -59.43 0.71 -12.07
C THR A 1140 -60.48 -0.38 -12.09
N ASP A 1141 -61.50 -0.30 -11.23
CA ASP A 1141 -62.65 -1.19 -11.25
C ASP A 1141 -63.83 -0.49 -11.94
N TYR A 1142 -64.30 -1.05 -13.04
CA TYR A 1142 -65.50 -0.59 -13.74
C TYR A 1142 -66.58 -1.65 -13.68
N TYR A 1143 -67.78 -1.28 -13.25
CA TYR A 1143 -68.96 -2.14 -13.17
C TYR A 1143 -69.99 -1.68 -14.20
N PRO A 1144 -70.02 -2.27 -15.42
CA PRO A 1144 -70.80 -1.74 -16.54
C PRO A 1144 -72.30 -1.62 -16.25
N ASN A 1145 -72.90 -2.62 -15.61
CA ASN A 1145 -74.36 -2.67 -15.38
C ASN A 1145 -74.88 -1.52 -14.50
N ILE A 1146 -74.05 -1.03 -13.59
CA ILE A 1146 -74.40 0.04 -12.64
C ILE A 1146 -73.65 1.34 -12.91
N SER A 1147 -72.86 1.40 -14.00
CA SER A 1147 -72.06 2.57 -14.42
C SER A 1147 -71.12 3.12 -13.34
N ASN A 1148 -70.60 2.24 -12.48
CA ASN A 1148 -69.72 2.61 -11.38
C ASN A 1148 -68.25 2.43 -11.75
N VAL A 1149 -67.42 3.43 -11.42
CA VAL A 1149 -65.97 3.42 -11.62
C VAL A 1149 -65.28 3.71 -10.30
N ASN A 1150 -64.22 2.97 -10.03
CA ASN A 1150 -63.31 3.18 -8.92
C ASN A 1150 -61.88 3.19 -9.44
N PHE A 1151 -61.11 4.21 -9.09
CA PHE A 1151 -59.70 4.32 -9.44
C PHE A 1151 -58.88 4.42 -8.15
N THR A 1152 -57.91 3.53 -7.98
CA THR A 1152 -56.97 3.53 -6.86
C THR A 1152 -55.56 3.67 -7.41
N LEU A 1153 -54.76 4.58 -6.87
CA LEU A 1153 -53.33 4.72 -7.16
C LEU A 1153 -52.56 4.69 -5.84
N SER A 1154 -51.51 3.88 -5.79
CA SER A 1154 -50.66 3.73 -4.62
C SER A 1154 -49.20 3.70 -5.01
N SER A 1155 -48.36 4.35 -4.23
CA SER A 1155 -46.92 4.40 -4.43
C SER A 1155 -46.17 4.12 -3.13
N LYS A 1156 -45.14 3.28 -3.23
CA LYS A 1156 -44.27 2.85 -2.14
C LYS A 1156 -42.83 3.24 -2.45
N LEU A 1157 -42.21 3.94 -1.50
CA LEU A 1157 -40.80 4.32 -1.51
C LEU A 1157 -40.06 3.47 -0.50
N LYS A 1158 -39.04 2.73 -0.94
CA LYS A 1158 -38.24 1.86 -0.06
C LYS A 1158 -36.75 2.08 -0.29
N SER A 1159 -35.95 1.84 0.75
CA SER A 1159 -34.49 1.98 0.65
C SER A 1159 -33.91 0.95 -0.33
N ALA A 1160 -33.11 1.40 -1.30
CA ALA A 1160 -32.43 0.46 -2.19
C ALA A 1160 -31.35 -0.29 -1.41
N SER A 1161 -31.38 -1.61 -1.49
CA SER A 1161 -30.43 -2.47 -0.78
C SER A 1161 -29.75 -3.39 -1.79
N ASN A 1162 -28.59 -2.95 -2.31
CA ASN A 1162 -27.78 -3.64 -3.32
C ASN A 1162 -26.98 -4.85 -2.78
N ARG A 1163 -27.49 -5.56 -1.76
CA ARG A 1163 -26.90 -6.80 -1.25
C ARG A 1163 -27.99 -7.87 -1.24
N GLU A 1164 -27.87 -8.88 -2.10
CA GLU A 1164 -28.55 -10.15 -1.90
C GLU A 1164 -28.02 -10.77 -0.61
N LYS A 1165 -28.82 -10.66 0.44
CA LYS A 1165 -28.61 -11.34 1.72
C LYS A 1165 -29.70 -12.38 1.86
N ASN A 1166 -29.39 -13.55 2.38
CA ASN A 1166 -30.39 -14.57 2.72
C ASN A 1166 -31.46 -14.07 3.70
N PHE A 1167 -31.23 -12.95 4.39
CA PHE A 1167 -32.20 -12.23 5.19
C PHE A 1167 -32.09 -10.72 4.91
N LYS A 1168 -33.19 -10.08 4.50
CA LYS A 1168 -33.28 -8.66 4.14
C LYS A 1168 -34.43 -8.03 4.92
N VAL A 1169 -34.19 -6.88 5.54
CA VAL A 1169 -35.22 -6.07 6.20
C VAL A 1169 -35.16 -4.67 5.61
N VAL A 1170 -36.28 -4.15 5.09
CA VAL A 1170 -36.34 -2.88 4.36
C VAL A 1170 -37.46 -2.02 4.92
N PRO A 1171 -37.16 -0.81 5.42
CA PRO A 1171 -38.19 0.17 5.76
C PRO A 1171 -38.76 0.78 4.48
N TYR A 1172 -40.07 1.07 4.49
CA TYR A 1172 -40.75 1.73 3.38
C TYR A 1172 -41.77 2.77 3.85
N LEU A 1173 -42.05 3.74 2.97
CA LEU A 1173 -43.15 4.70 3.05
C LEU A 1173 -44.14 4.37 1.94
N GLU A 1174 -45.44 4.39 2.23
CA GLU A 1174 -46.50 4.11 1.26
C GLU A 1174 -47.59 5.17 1.34
N GLY A 1175 -48.05 5.65 0.18
CA GLY A 1175 -49.19 6.55 0.04
C GLY A 1175 -50.16 6.03 -1.00
N SER A 1176 -51.46 6.21 -0.77
CA SER A 1176 -52.53 5.73 -1.62
C SER A 1176 -53.66 6.76 -1.73
N CYS A 1177 -54.23 6.88 -2.93
CA CYS A 1177 -55.43 7.65 -3.19
C CYS A 1177 -56.46 6.81 -3.96
N GLN A 1178 -57.73 6.96 -3.61
CA GLN A 1178 -58.86 6.28 -4.22
C GLN A 1178 -59.95 7.31 -4.56
N PHE A 1179 -60.51 7.19 -5.76
CA PHE A 1179 -61.57 8.04 -6.29
C PHE A 1179 -62.68 7.19 -6.90
N SER A 1180 -63.94 7.53 -6.63
CA SER A 1180 -65.09 6.86 -7.23
C SER A 1180 -66.22 7.82 -7.58
N ASN A 1181 -67.02 7.48 -8.60
CA ASN A 1181 -68.14 8.29 -9.09
C ASN A 1181 -69.45 8.09 -8.30
N ILE A 1182 -69.42 7.43 -7.14
CA ILE A 1182 -70.59 7.07 -6.33
C ILE A 1182 -70.78 8.04 -5.15
N ASP A 1183 -72.04 8.32 -4.79
CA ASP A 1183 -72.41 9.04 -3.58
C ASP A 1183 -72.34 8.10 -2.35
N GLU A 1184 -71.74 8.53 -1.24
CA GLU A 1184 -71.61 7.76 0.01
C GLU A 1184 -72.96 7.24 0.55
N LYS A 1185 -74.08 7.85 0.11
CA LYS A 1185 -75.45 7.43 0.45
C LYS A 1185 -75.92 6.17 -0.28
N VAL A 1186 -75.22 5.73 -1.35
CA VAL A 1186 -75.55 4.53 -2.11
C VAL A 1186 -74.72 3.35 -1.57
N LYS A 1187 -75.25 2.64 -0.57
CA LYS A 1187 -74.66 1.38 -0.10
C LYS A 1187 -74.83 0.29 -1.16
N VAL A 1188 -73.81 0.07 -1.99
CA VAL A 1188 -73.71 -1.16 -2.79
C VAL A 1188 -72.96 -2.19 -1.95
N LEU A 1189 -73.67 -2.94 -1.11
CA LEU A 1189 -73.09 -4.09 -0.40
C LEU A 1189 -72.64 -5.15 -1.43
N PRO A 1190 -71.41 -5.69 -1.39
CA PRO A 1190 -70.23 -5.39 -0.57
C PRO A 1190 -69.12 -4.63 -1.32
N VAL A 1191 -69.42 -4.00 -2.48
CA VAL A 1191 -68.48 -3.11 -3.16
C VAL A 1191 -68.58 -1.74 -2.51
N TYR A 1192 -67.99 -1.58 -1.32
CA TYR A 1192 -67.87 -0.26 -0.69
C TYR A 1192 -66.87 0.58 -1.50
N LEU A 1193 -67.41 1.23 -2.53
CA LEU A 1193 -66.70 2.20 -3.34
C LEU A 1193 -66.72 3.53 -2.61
N ILE A 1194 -65.55 3.95 -2.14
CA ILE A 1194 -65.39 5.16 -1.34
C ILE A 1194 -65.18 6.31 -2.31
N LYS A 1195 -65.99 7.37 -2.19
CA LYS A 1195 -65.98 8.51 -3.11
C LYS A 1195 -64.59 9.14 -3.24
N ASN A 1196 -63.96 9.46 -2.10
CA ASN A 1196 -62.57 9.89 -2.02
C ASN A 1196 -61.93 9.29 -0.75
N ARG A 1197 -60.76 8.67 -0.87
CA ARG A 1197 -59.97 8.20 0.28
C ARG A 1197 -58.48 8.42 0.03
N TYR A 1198 -57.78 8.86 1.07
CA TYR A 1198 -56.34 9.03 1.06
C TYR A 1198 -55.76 8.39 2.30
N PHE A 1199 -54.73 7.57 2.15
CA PHE A 1199 -53.98 7.09 3.29
C PHE A 1199 -52.47 7.10 3.02
N GLY A 1200 -51.70 7.33 4.07
CA GLY A 1200 -50.24 7.38 4.02
C GLY A 1200 -49.64 6.82 5.30
N GLY A 1201 -48.53 6.09 5.19
CA GLY A 1201 -47.97 5.37 6.32
C GLY A 1201 -46.54 4.90 6.10
N ALA A 1202 -46.00 4.29 7.16
CA ALA A 1202 -44.67 3.71 7.18
C ALA A 1202 -44.72 2.25 7.63
N GLY A 1203 -43.83 1.44 7.09
CA GLY A 1203 -43.75 0.02 7.40
C GLY A 1203 -42.38 -0.59 7.20
N ILE A 1204 -42.29 -1.88 7.49
CA ILE A 1204 -41.09 -2.69 7.31
C ILE A 1204 -41.49 -3.95 6.56
N GLU A 1205 -40.68 -4.34 5.57
CA GLU A 1205 -40.73 -5.66 4.95
C GLU A 1205 -39.49 -6.47 5.30
N ALA A 1206 -39.66 -7.78 5.46
CA ALA A 1206 -38.63 -8.76 5.75
C ALA A 1206 -38.73 -9.92 4.75
N ASN A 1207 -37.60 -10.26 4.15
CA ASN A 1207 -37.44 -11.37 3.23
C ASN A 1207 -36.38 -12.33 3.77
N LEU A 1208 -36.68 -13.63 3.83
CA LEU A 1208 -35.76 -14.69 4.22
C LEU A 1208 -35.79 -15.77 3.13
N GLY A 1209 -34.64 -16.14 2.58
CA GLY A 1209 -34.50 -17.12 1.49
C GLY A 1209 -34.85 -16.57 0.09
N ASP A 1210 -34.37 -17.25 -0.95
CA ASP A 1210 -34.66 -16.99 -2.36
C ASP A 1210 -35.65 -18.03 -2.94
N ASP A 1211 -35.96 -17.96 -4.24
CA ASP A 1211 -36.90 -18.88 -4.91
C ASP A 1211 -36.43 -20.35 -4.98
N TYR A 1212 -35.15 -20.60 -4.71
CA TYR A 1212 -34.55 -21.94 -4.76
C TYR A 1212 -34.24 -22.50 -3.36
N SER A 1213 -34.41 -21.67 -2.32
CA SER A 1213 -34.16 -22.01 -0.94
C SER A 1213 -35.17 -23.04 -0.43
N LYS A 1214 -34.71 -23.94 0.45
CA LYS A 1214 -35.59 -24.91 1.12
C LYS A 1214 -36.74 -24.23 1.88
N PHE A 1215 -36.51 -23.00 2.35
CA PHE A 1215 -37.52 -22.17 3.00
C PHE A 1215 -37.38 -20.73 2.50
N LYS A 1216 -38.50 -20.14 2.05
CA LYS A 1216 -38.65 -18.73 1.71
C LYS A 1216 -39.77 -18.13 2.55
N LEU A 1217 -39.57 -16.92 3.08
CA LEU A 1217 -40.54 -16.17 3.86
C LEU A 1217 -40.47 -14.69 3.48
N TYR A 1218 -41.60 -14.15 3.04
CA TYR A 1218 -41.87 -12.71 2.94
C TYR A 1218 -42.81 -12.33 4.08
N ALA A 1219 -42.50 -11.28 4.83
CA ALA A 1219 -43.39 -10.71 5.83
C ALA A 1219 -43.32 -9.18 5.78
N SER A 1220 -44.45 -8.48 5.91
CA SER A 1220 -44.47 -7.03 6.00
C SER A 1220 -45.54 -6.53 6.98
N GLY A 1221 -45.24 -5.41 7.63
CA GLY A 1221 -46.14 -4.75 8.56
C GLY A 1221 -46.06 -3.23 8.42
N ALA A 1222 -47.19 -2.54 8.48
CA ALA A 1222 -47.25 -1.09 8.34
C ALA A 1222 -48.37 -0.46 9.20
N TYR A 1223 -48.18 0.81 9.52
CA TYR A 1223 -49.14 1.67 10.20
C TYR A 1223 -49.48 2.86 9.30
N TYR A 1224 -50.77 3.12 9.10
CA TYR A 1224 -51.29 4.12 8.16
C TYR A 1224 -52.18 5.14 8.86
N PHE A 1225 -52.06 6.40 8.44
CA PHE A 1225 -53.04 7.46 8.69
C PHE A 1225 -54.01 7.50 7.51
N ASP A 1226 -55.31 7.53 7.76
CA ASP A 1226 -56.35 7.31 6.75
C ASP A 1226 -57.48 8.31 6.88
N SER A 1227 -57.87 8.95 5.78
CA SER A 1227 -58.95 9.95 5.77
C SER A 1227 -60.34 9.38 6.08
N PHE A 1228 -60.50 8.05 6.06
CA PHE A 1228 -61.80 7.38 6.25
C PHE A 1228 -62.02 6.83 7.68
N GLU A 1229 -60.96 6.39 8.37
CA GLU A 1229 -61.03 5.67 9.67
C GLU A 1229 -59.95 6.10 10.69
N ASP A 1230 -59.39 7.30 10.52
CA ASP A 1230 -58.28 7.90 11.28
C ASP A 1230 -56.94 7.16 11.15
N ASN A 1231 -56.86 5.89 11.55
CA ASN A 1231 -55.66 5.06 11.44
C ASN A 1231 -55.96 3.56 11.30
N PHE A 1232 -55.02 2.79 10.73
CA PHE A 1232 -55.09 1.33 10.69
C PHE A 1232 -53.72 0.66 10.56
N MET A 1233 -53.66 -0.64 10.91
CA MET A 1233 -52.48 -1.50 10.72
C MET A 1233 -52.71 -2.55 9.63
N SER A 1234 -51.66 -2.93 8.93
CA SER A 1234 -51.68 -4.02 7.93
C SER A 1234 -50.52 -4.98 8.17
N PHE A 1235 -50.76 -6.28 8.01
CA PHE A 1235 -49.79 -7.36 8.11
C PHE A 1235 -49.94 -8.35 6.96
N ARG A 1236 -48.86 -8.63 6.23
CA ARG A 1236 -48.83 -9.61 5.13
C ARG A 1236 -47.70 -10.60 5.35
N MET A 1237 -47.96 -11.89 5.11
CA MET A 1237 -46.95 -12.95 5.19
C MET A 1237 -47.17 -13.99 4.10
N ASN A 1238 -46.11 -14.37 3.40
CA ASN A 1238 -46.09 -15.46 2.41
C ASN A 1238 -44.89 -16.36 2.69
N SER A 1239 -45.09 -17.67 2.79
CA SER A 1239 -44.00 -18.62 2.95
C SER A 1239 -44.09 -19.79 1.98
N HIS A 1240 -42.93 -20.33 1.64
CA HIS A 1240 -42.75 -21.44 0.73
C HIS A 1240 -41.71 -22.40 1.33
N TYR A 1241 -42.07 -23.67 1.49
CA TYR A 1241 -41.21 -24.68 2.11
C TYR A 1241 -41.11 -25.94 1.25
N LYS A 1242 -39.89 -26.29 0.83
CA LYS A 1242 -39.61 -27.50 0.03
C LYS A 1242 -39.55 -28.72 0.95
N VAL A 1243 -40.61 -29.52 0.93
CA VAL A 1243 -40.78 -30.71 1.77
C VAL A 1243 -40.00 -31.90 1.21
N PHE A 1244 -40.04 -32.10 -0.10
CA PHE A 1244 -39.35 -33.18 -0.84
C PHE A 1244 -38.68 -32.63 -2.12
N LYS A 1245 -37.90 -33.46 -2.85
CA LYS A 1245 -37.16 -33.05 -4.06
C LYS A 1245 -38.05 -32.28 -5.07
N ASN A 1246 -39.33 -32.63 -5.17
CA ASN A 1246 -40.29 -32.04 -6.10
C ASN A 1246 -41.55 -31.46 -5.42
N SER A 1247 -41.60 -31.33 -4.09
CA SER A 1247 -42.84 -30.98 -3.36
C SER A 1247 -42.66 -29.74 -2.49
N TYR A 1248 -43.64 -28.83 -2.54
CA TYR A 1248 -43.61 -27.56 -1.84
C TYR A 1248 -44.91 -27.27 -1.10
N LEU A 1249 -44.80 -26.81 0.15
CA LEU A 1249 -45.90 -26.25 0.93
C LEU A 1249 -45.89 -24.72 0.84
N LYS A 1250 -47.06 -24.12 0.70
CA LYS A 1250 -47.27 -22.67 0.60
C LYS A 1250 -48.22 -22.21 1.69
N PHE A 1251 -47.90 -21.08 2.33
CA PHE A 1251 -48.78 -20.42 3.28
C PHE A 1251 -48.84 -18.92 2.94
N SER A 1252 -50.03 -18.33 3.02
CA SER A 1252 -50.24 -16.90 2.77
C SER A 1252 -51.22 -16.30 3.78
N LEU A 1253 -50.96 -15.07 4.21
CA LEU A 1253 -51.74 -14.31 5.17
C LEU A 1253 -51.74 -12.84 4.78
N ASP A 1254 -52.91 -12.21 4.70
CA ASP A 1254 -53.08 -10.77 4.53
C ASP A 1254 -54.13 -10.30 5.55
N MET A 1255 -53.73 -9.45 6.49
CA MET A 1255 -54.56 -8.96 7.58
C MET A 1255 -54.54 -7.44 7.64
N ASN A 1256 -55.71 -6.82 7.70
CA ASN A 1256 -55.89 -5.39 7.91
C ASN A 1256 -56.70 -5.17 9.19
N PHE A 1257 -56.33 -4.19 10.01
CA PHE A 1257 -57.01 -3.88 11.27
C PHE A 1257 -57.74 -2.54 11.15
N LYS A 1258 -58.80 -2.55 10.34
CA LYS A 1258 -59.70 -1.42 10.08
C LYS A 1258 -61.02 -1.63 10.82
N SER A 1259 -61.65 -0.55 11.30
CA SER A 1259 -62.88 -0.60 12.10
C SER A 1259 -64.15 -0.57 11.24
N LYS A 1260 -64.15 0.13 10.10
CA LYS A 1260 -65.29 0.27 9.18
C LYS A 1260 -65.09 -0.48 7.86
N TYR A 1261 -63.86 -0.87 7.49
CA TYR A 1261 -63.53 -1.53 6.22
C TYR A 1261 -62.39 -2.55 6.36
N ASN A 1262 -62.69 -3.78 6.81
CA ASN A 1262 -61.66 -4.80 7.06
C ASN A 1262 -61.79 -5.99 6.09
N PHE A 1263 -60.74 -6.32 5.33
CA PHE A 1263 -60.67 -7.54 4.52
C PHE A 1263 -59.41 -8.35 4.89
N ASN A 1264 -59.60 -9.58 5.36
CA ASN A 1264 -58.54 -10.48 5.79
C ASN A 1264 -58.58 -11.78 4.98
N THR A 1265 -57.42 -12.29 4.54
CA THR A 1265 -57.34 -13.52 3.76
C THR A 1265 -56.25 -14.46 4.29
N PHE A 1266 -56.59 -15.74 4.38
CA PHE A 1266 -55.71 -16.83 4.79
C PHE A 1266 -55.62 -17.85 3.65
N GLY A 1267 -54.44 -18.42 3.39
CA GLY A 1267 -54.26 -19.40 2.34
C GLY A 1267 -53.23 -20.47 2.67
N LEU A 1268 -53.50 -21.68 2.19
CA LEU A 1268 -52.64 -22.85 2.31
C LEU A 1268 -52.60 -23.57 0.96
N GLY A 1269 -51.41 -23.97 0.50
CA GLY A 1269 -51.28 -24.67 -0.76
C GLY A 1269 -50.16 -25.70 -0.79
N TYR A 1270 -50.20 -26.55 -1.82
CA TYR A 1270 -49.25 -27.61 -2.09
C TYR A 1270 -48.95 -27.67 -3.59
N LYS A 1271 -47.67 -27.63 -3.97
CA LYS A 1271 -47.21 -27.74 -5.36
C LYS A 1271 -46.30 -28.96 -5.53
N TYR A 1272 -46.51 -29.74 -6.58
CA TYR A 1272 -45.69 -30.89 -6.99
C TYR A 1272 -45.16 -30.70 -8.40
N LEU A 1273 -43.87 -30.94 -8.64
CA LEU A 1273 -43.22 -30.91 -9.96
C LEU A 1273 -43.06 -32.33 -10.51
N PHE A 1274 -43.50 -32.57 -11.75
CA PHE A 1274 -43.43 -33.88 -12.40
C PHE A 1274 -42.04 -34.20 -12.93
#